data_AF-Q383C4-F1
#
_entry.id   AF-Q383C4-F1
#
_cell.length_a   1.000
_cell.length_b   1.000
_cell.length_c   1.000
_cell.angle_alpha   90.00
_cell.angle_beta   90.00
_cell.angle_gamma   90.00
#
_symmetry.space_group_name_H-M   'P 1'
#
loop_
_entity.id
_entity.type
_entity.pdbx_description
1 polymer ?
#
loop_
_entity_poly.entity_id
_entity_poly.type
_entity_poly.pdbx_seq_one_letter_code
_entity_poly.pdbx_strand_id
1 'polypeptide(L)'
;MSGRTVEEIYQKKTQHEHILARPDMYIGTIEPVTEDVWVYDEADNVMKLRKCTWTPGLYKIFDEILVNAADNKVRDPHGQTTIKVWVDAARGLVRVYNNGEGIPVQRHREHDLWVPEMIFGHLLTSSNYDDTEAKVTGGRNGFGAKLTNVFSTRFEVETVHSRSRKKFFMRWRNNMLENEEAVITPCDGPDYTVVTFYPDFEKFNLEGFTEDMVLIMQRRVYDIAGCTDKSLCCYLNDTRIACRSFPEYVDLYPTMGEERKPSSYSRVNDRWEVCVRVSNVGFQQVSFVNSIATTRGGTHVKYIVDQIIAKVTDQAMRKSKTEVKPHMIRPHLFIFVNSLIENPSFDSQTKETLNTPKARFGSTCDLPASLIDCVLKSSIVERAVEMANSRLNREMAMKMRNTNRKQILGIPKLDDANEAGGKYSQRCTLILTEGDSAKALCTAGLAVENRDYFGVFPLRGKPLNVRDASVKKVMGCAEFQAVSKIMGLDLSQKYTSTEGLRYGHLMIMSDQDHDGSHIKGLIINMIHNYWPDLLKVPGFLQQFITPIVKARKKGRGNNDEGTISFFSMPDYFEWKNAVGEGIKNYELRYYKGLGTSGAKEGREYFENIDRHRLNFVYEDRKDDDDIVMAFAKDKVDERKRWITEFKANTNINESMNYNVRNVSYSEFVHKELILFSVADCERSIPSVVDGLKPGQRKIMFSAFKRNLVRSLKVAQLAGYVSEHAAYHHGEQSLVQTIVGLAQDYVGANNVPLLYRDGQFGTRLQGGKDHAAGRYIFTRLTDIARRIYHPSDDFIVEYRDDDGLSVEPFYYVPVIPMVLVNGTAGIGTGFATNIPNYSPLDVIDNLNRLLSGEELQPMKPWYFGFTGTIEEREKGKFVSSGCATVRPDGVVHITELPIGTWTQQYKKFLEDLREREIVIQYREHNTDVTVDFEVFIHPEVLRQWVAQGCVEERLQLREYIHATNIIAFDREGKITKYLDAESVLKEFYLVRLEYYARRREFLLEQLQRAALKLENMVRFVNEVIDGTFIVTRRSMKDVLKDLKQRGYTPFPPQQKKKMSSTTIVDEEDNDGARKILPDVFEFESVPLCEQVIGKILCTAEPEEINMWKGVLVEYDYLLSLRMVDLTVEMAMYFRTKREQMLNKHNFVLSASSKDLWREDLDLLRSDIEKLFDERRREIALIQCKKLEKRQFFDVSRLRVPLLSDAARKADRSLALRQSNCKREMSSKCASESFALLVDAGVRVSGLTEGSSICDINEARRKYGHSVAGGKRRLVRHDEVSKRGKFSSCGDQRHVSLSDGSDTDDCSIGAPSVSPSDATPATQKSRKISDSSYGFGIEGEVDIFFEDTVGEDFSEPATQANIVRSKSESPVLDFSAEYATEPKSRKRPRSIEDNDENTCPFYVDVVGEDVEYDSDQCIGFDACVF
;
A
#
# COMPACT_ATOMS: atom_id res chain seq x y z
N MET A 1 -35.09 10.56 -64.37
CA MET A 1 -36.31 10.08 -63.68
C MET A 1 -37.50 10.67 -64.41
N SER A 2 -38.16 9.87 -65.23
CA SER A 2 -38.95 10.37 -66.37
C SER A 2 -39.96 9.32 -66.81
N GLY A 3 -41.22 9.73 -67.03
CA GLY A 3 -42.20 8.97 -67.80
C GLY A 3 -43.14 8.01 -67.04
N ARG A 4 -43.01 7.84 -65.71
CA ARG A 4 -43.92 6.97 -64.95
C ARG A 4 -45.22 7.68 -64.54
N THR A 5 -46.35 6.97 -64.56
CA THR A 5 -47.63 7.49 -64.07
C THR A 5 -47.71 7.49 -62.53
N VAL A 6 -48.73 8.14 -61.96
CA VAL A 6 -48.94 8.18 -60.50
C VAL A 6 -49.19 6.78 -59.95
N GLU A 7 -49.93 5.96 -60.69
CA GLU A 7 -50.28 4.57 -60.37
C GLU A 7 -49.04 3.65 -60.40
N GLU A 8 -48.10 3.91 -61.32
CA GLU A 8 -46.82 3.18 -61.37
C GLU A 8 -45.87 3.56 -60.23
N ILE A 9 -45.96 4.79 -59.71
CA ILE A 9 -45.15 5.31 -58.60
C ILE A 9 -45.69 4.82 -57.25
N TYR A 10 -47.01 4.89 -57.03
CA TYR A 10 -47.65 4.59 -55.75
C TYR A 10 -48.44 3.27 -55.79
N GLN A 11 -47.72 2.17 -55.56
CA GLN A 11 -48.29 0.82 -55.61
C GLN A 11 -48.76 0.35 -54.22
N LYS A 12 -49.96 -0.23 -54.15
CA LYS A 12 -50.47 -0.96 -52.97
C LYS A 12 -50.29 -2.46 -53.21
N LYS A 13 -49.45 -3.11 -52.41
CA LYS A 13 -49.26 -4.57 -52.42
C LYS A 13 -50.08 -5.26 -51.32
N THR A 14 -50.48 -6.50 -51.58
CA THR A 14 -50.93 -7.44 -50.55
C THR A 14 -49.75 -7.87 -49.66
N GLN A 15 -50.04 -8.47 -48.50
CA GLN A 15 -48.98 -8.96 -47.60
C GLN A 15 -48.12 -10.06 -48.24
N HIS A 16 -48.72 -10.93 -49.05
CA HIS A 16 -48.02 -11.98 -49.80
C HIS A 16 -47.07 -11.41 -50.86
N GLU A 17 -47.57 -10.49 -51.71
CA GLU A 17 -46.74 -9.77 -52.68
C GLU A 17 -45.64 -8.94 -52.02
N HIS A 18 -45.87 -8.42 -50.80
CA HIS A 18 -44.84 -7.71 -50.05
C HIS A 18 -43.75 -8.64 -49.51
N ILE A 19 -44.11 -9.84 -49.01
CA ILE A 19 -43.15 -10.86 -48.58
C ILE A 19 -42.22 -11.24 -49.74
N LEU A 20 -42.78 -11.53 -50.92
CA LEU A 20 -41.97 -11.88 -52.11
C LEU A 20 -41.18 -10.69 -52.67
N ALA A 21 -41.68 -9.45 -52.58
CA ALA A 21 -40.99 -8.27 -53.09
C ALA A 21 -39.95 -7.66 -52.12
N ARG A 22 -40.01 -8.01 -50.83
CA ARG A 22 -39.12 -7.54 -49.76
C ARG A 22 -38.79 -8.69 -48.78
N PRO A 23 -38.15 -9.78 -49.26
CA PRO A 23 -37.86 -10.97 -48.44
C PRO A 23 -37.05 -10.66 -47.18
N ASP A 24 -36.16 -9.67 -47.26
CA ASP A 24 -35.20 -9.30 -46.21
C ASP A 24 -35.86 -9.02 -44.85
N MET A 25 -37.06 -8.42 -44.84
CA MET A 25 -37.83 -8.17 -43.62
C MET A 25 -38.41 -9.43 -42.94
N TYR A 26 -38.49 -10.56 -43.66
CA TYR A 26 -39.21 -11.76 -43.24
C TYR A 26 -38.30 -12.98 -43.08
N ILE A 27 -37.38 -13.20 -44.01
CA ILE A 27 -36.46 -14.34 -44.00
C ILE A 27 -34.97 -13.91 -43.96
N GLY A 28 -34.68 -12.61 -44.04
CA GLY A 28 -33.34 -12.10 -44.29
C GLY A 28 -32.97 -12.11 -45.77
N THR A 29 -31.76 -11.69 -46.08
CA THR A 29 -31.35 -11.46 -47.48
C THR A 29 -31.39 -12.73 -48.32
N ILE A 30 -31.87 -12.59 -49.57
CA ILE A 30 -31.84 -13.62 -50.61
C ILE A 30 -30.53 -13.60 -51.41
N GLU A 31 -29.72 -12.56 -51.25
CA GLU A 31 -28.39 -12.49 -51.86
C GLU A 31 -27.39 -13.35 -51.07
N PRO A 32 -26.49 -14.10 -51.73
CA PRO A 32 -25.45 -14.86 -51.05
C PRO A 32 -24.49 -13.96 -50.24
N VAL A 33 -24.23 -14.33 -49.00
CA VAL A 33 -23.24 -13.69 -48.12
C VAL A 33 -22.03 -14.61 -47.94
N THR A 34 -20.84 -14.04 -47.78
CA THR A 34 -19.60 -14.80 -47.55
C THR A 34 -18.98 -14.40 -46.23
N GLU A 35 -18.91 -15.34 -45.29
CA GLU A 35 -18.38 -15.14 -43.95
C GLU A 35 -17.73 -16.43 -43.40
N ASP A 36 -16.90 -16.27 -42.37
CA ASP A 36 -16.28 -17.39 -41.65
C ASP A 36 -17.28 -17.96 -40.64
N VAL A 37 -17.80 -19.14 -40.93
CA VAL A 37 -18.82 -19.82 -40.13
C VAL A 37 -18.31 -21.17 -39.65
N TRP A 38 -18.79 -21.58 -38.47
CA TRP A 38 -18.63 -22.97 -38.05
C TRP A 38 -19.47 -23.87 -38.95
N VAL A 39 -18.87 -24.96 -39.43
CA VAL A 39 -19.50 -26.07 -40.14
C VAL A 39 -18.98 -27.38 -39.58
N TYR A 40 -19.79 -28.44 -39.66
CA TYR A 40 -19.36 -29.77 -39.23
C TYR A 40 -18.57 -30.46 -40.35
N ASP A 41 -17.39 -30.97 -40.03
CA ASP A 41 -16.54 -31.76 -40.92
C ASP A 41 -16.74 -33.24 -40.64
N GLU A 42 -17.34 -33.97 -41.59
CA GLU A 42 -17.63 -35.41 -41.46
C GLU A 42 -16.36 -36.27 -41.43
N ALA A 43 -15.23 -35.81 -41.99
CA ALA A 43 -13.99 -36.60 -42.05
C ALA A 43 -13.25 -36.58 -40.71
N ASP A 44 -13.16 -35.43 -40.06
CA ASP A 44 -12.50 -35.26 -38.77
C ASP A 44 -13.47 -35.33 -37.56
N ASN A 45 -14.78 -35.41 -37.80
CA ASN A 45 -15.85 -35.47 -36.79
C ASN A 45 -15.82 -34.28 -35.79
N VAL A 46 -15.49 -33.09 -36.30
CA VAL A 46 -15.37 -31.84 -35.52
C VAL A 46 -15.98 -30.65 -36.25
N MET A 47 -16.32 -29.60 -35.52
CA MET A 47 -16.65 -28.29 -36.07
C MET A 47 -15.38 -27.58 -36.52
N LYS A 48 -15.37 -27.05 -37.75
CA LYS A 48 -14.30 -26.21 -38.29
C LYS A 48 -14.86 -24.86 -38.70
N LEU A 49 -14.05 -23.82 -38.54
CA LEU A 49 -14.34 -22.51 -39.12
C LEU A 49 -13.97 -22.56 -40.61
N ARG A 50 -14.96 -22.43 -41.49
CA ARG A 50 -14.80 -22.41 -42.96
C ARG A 50 -15.40 -21.11 -43.48
N LYS A 51 -14.72 -20.49 -44.43
CA LYS A 51 -15.27 -19.37 -45.20
C LYS A 51 -16.29 -19.92 -46.18
N CYS A 52 -17.57 -19.72 -45.91
CA CYS A 52 -18.67 -20.25 -46.70
C CYS A 52 -19.45 -19.13 -47.38
N THR A 53 -19.92 -19.37 -48.60
CA THR A 53 -20.84 -18.51 -49.33
C THR A 53 -22.24 -19.13 -49.33
N TRP A 54 -23.20 -18.48 -48.68
CA TRP A 54 -24.53 -19.05 -48.39
C TRP A 54 -25.64 -18.00 -48.42
N THR A 55 -26.89 -18.44 -48.55
CA THR A 55 -28.05 -17.54 -48.65
C THR A 55 -28.87 -17.54 -47.34
N PRO A 56 -28.86 -16.47 -46.54
CA PRO A 56 -29.55 -16.41 -45.25
C PRO A 56 -31.06 -16.66 -45.35
N GLY A 57 -31.73 -16.13 -46.38
CA GLY A 57 -33.15 -16.39 -46.63
C GLY A 57 -33.48 -17.88 -46.82
N LEU A 58 -32.63 -18.60 -47.57
CA LEU A 58 -32.79 -20.04 -47.84
C LEU A 58 -32.54 -20.86 -46.57
N TYR A 59 -31.53 -20.49 -45.78
CA TYR A 59 -31.31 -21.06 -44.45
C TYR A 59 -32.50 -20.82 -43.52
N LYS A 60 -33.08 -19.61 -43.54
CA LYS A 60 -34.12 -19.24 -42.59
C LYS A 60 -35.42 -19.99 -42.81
N ILE A 61 -35.79 -20.26 -44.07
CA ILE A 61 -36.97 -21.09 -44.37
C ILE A 61 -36.78 -22.56 -43.96
N PHE A 62 -35.55 -23.05 -43.89
CA PHE A 62 -35.22 -24.35 -43.32
C PHE A 62 -35.27 -24.33 -41.78
N ASP A 63 -34.60 -23.35 -41.15
CA ASP A 63 -34.54 -23.17 -39.71
C ASP A 63 -35.94 -23.02 -39.09
N GLU A 64 -36.87 -22.29 -39.71
CA GLU A 64 -38.24 -22.18 -39.18
C GLU A 64 -38.99 -23.53 -39.17
N ILE A 65 -38.77 -24.44 -40.12
CA ILE A 65 -39.38 -25.79 -40.05
C ILE A 65 -38.71 -26.64 -38.96
N LEU A 66 -37.38 -26.58 -38.88
CA LEU A 66 -36.61 -27.35 -37.91
C LEU A 66 -36.89 -26.89 -36.45
N VAL A 67 -37.01 -25.58 -36.22
CA VAL A 67 -37.37 -25.00 -34.92
C VAL A 67 -38.81 -25.35 -34.55
N ASN A 68 -39.76 -25.42 -35.49
CA ASN A 68 -41.11 -25.91 -35.19
C ASN A 68 -41.11 -27.39 -34.75
N ALA A 69 -40.28 -28.23 -35.38
CA ALA A 69 -40.06 -29.61 -34.92
C ALA A 69 -39.40 -29.68 -33.53
N ALA A 70 -38.44 -28.80 -33.23
CA ALA A 70 -37.81 -28.72 -31.90
C ALA A 70 -38.76 -28.17 -30.81
N ASP A 71 -39.58 -27.17 -31.12
CA ASP A 71 -40.62 -26.61 -30.23
C ASP A 71 -41.61 -27.69 -29.78
N ASN A 72 -41.87 -28.71 -30.60
CA ASN A 72 -42.76 -29.80 -30.22
C ASN A 72 -42.18 -30.71 -29.12
N LYS A 73 -40.86 -30.73 -28.90
CA LYS A 73 -40.23 -31.36 -27.71
C LYS A 73 -40.55 -30.61 -26.41
N VAL A 74 -40.88 -29.32 -26.47
CA VAL A 74 -41.35 -28.53 -25.32
C VAL A 74 -42.84 -28.81 -25.06
N ARG A 75 -43.63 -29.05 -26.11
CA ARG A 75 -45.07 -29.37 -26.02
C ARG A 75 -45.32 -30.79 -25.53
N ASP A 76 -44.57 -31.75 -26.07
CA ASP A 76 -44.64 -33.17 -25.74
C ASP A 76 -43.26 -33.70 -25.29
N PRO A 77 -42.85 -33.41 -24.05
CA PRO A 77 -41.52 -33.77 -23.54
C PRO A 77 -41.29 -35.28 -23.41
N HIS A 78 -42.35 -36.10 -23.44
CA HIS A 78 -42.24 -37.56 -23.28
C HIS A 78 -42.48 -38.35 -24.56
N GLY A 79 -43.44 -37.95 -25.40
CA GLY A 79 -43.75 -38.63 -26.66
C GLY A 79 -42.80 -38.26 -27.80
N GLN A 80 -42.25 -37.04 -27.85
CA GLN A 80 -41.24 -36.69 -28.84
C GLN A 80 -39.85 -37.21 -28.43
N THR A 81 -39.32 -38.12 -29.24
CA THR A 81 -38.02 -38.79 -29.04
C THR A 81 -37.15 -38.81 -30.30
N THR A 82 -37.68 -38.42 -31.47
CA THR A 82 -36.99 -38.47 -32.75
C THR A 82 -37.31 -37.25 -33.62
N ILE A 83 -36.26 -36.61 -34.15
CA ILE A 83 -36.33 -35.75 -35.34
C ILE A 83 -35.50 -36.39 -36.44
N LYS A 84 -36.01 -36.42 -37.68
CA LYS A 84 -35.24 -36.79 -38.87
C LYS A 84 -35.29 -35.68 -39.89
N VAL A 85 -34.12 -35.33 -40.44
CA VAL A 85 -33.97 -34.32 -41.50
C VAL A 85 -33.34 -34.99 -42.71
N TRP A 86 -33.94 -34.80 -43.88
CA TRP A 86 -33.33 -35.13 -45.16
C TRP A 86 -33.08 -33.86 -45.95
N VAL A 87 -31.86 -33.69 -46.44
CA VAL A 87 -31.45 -32.63 -47.37
C VAL A 87 -30.99 -33.33 -48.64
N ASP A 88 -31.86 -33.37 -49.65
CA ASP A 88 -31.64 -34.05 -50.93
C ASP A 88 -31.30 -32.97 -51.97
N ALA A 89 -30.01 -32.66 -52.06
CA ALA A 89 -29.48 -31.65 -52.98
C ALA A 89 -29.76 -32.00 -54.46
N ALA A 90 -29.78 -33.29 -54.80
CA ALA A 90 -30.01 -33.75 -56.17
C ALA A 90 -31.47 -33.59 -56.61
N ARG A 91 -32.44 -33.70 -55.69
CA ARG A 91 -33.86 -33.42 -55.95
C ARG A 91 -34.29 -31.99 -55.61
N GLY A 92 -33.41 -31.18 -55.02
CA GLY A 92 -33.73 -29.82 -54.58
C GLY A 92 -34.82 -29.78 -53.50
N LEU A 93 -34.87 -30.76 -52.60
CA LEU A 93 -35.90 -30.85 -51.56
C LEU A 93 -35.34 -31.03 -50.16
N VAL A 94 -36.13 -30.61 -49.18
CA VAL A 94 -35.87 -30.83 -47.76
C VAL A 94 -37.09 -31.48 -47.13
N ARG A 95 -36.87 -32.46 -46.25
CA ARG A 95 -37.91 -33.10 -45.46
C ARG A 95 -37.53 -33.08 -43.99
N VAL A 96 -38.46 -32.69 -43.13
CA VAL A 96 -38.33 -32.73 -41.67
C VAL A 96 -39.46 -33.58 -41.11
N TYR A 97 -39.11 -34.62 -40.37
CA TYR A 97 -40.01 -35.48 -39.60
C TYR A 97 -39.78 -35.24 -38.11
N ASN A 98 -40.85 -35.17 -37.32
CA ASN A 98 -40.80 -35.38 -35.87
C ASN A 98 -41.92 -36.33 -35.43
N ASN A 99 -41.64 -37.15 -34.41
CA ASN A 99 -42.68 -37.83 -33.65
C ASN A 99 -43.13 -36.98 -32.44
N GLY A 100 -43.93 -37.57 -31.56
CA GLY A 100 -44.67 -36.86 -30.51
C GLY A 100 -46.00 -36.31 -31.03
N GLU A 101 -46.79 -35.70 -30.15
CA GLU A 101 -48.16 -35.24 -30.45
C GLU A 101 -48.24 -34.48 -31.79
N GLY A 102 -49.14 -34.96 -32.66
CA GLY A 102 -49.33 -34.46 -34.02
C GLY A 102 -50.24 -33.23 -34.06
N ILE A 103 -50.32 -32.59 -35.23
CA ILE A 103 -51.14 -31.39 -35.37
C ILE A 103 -52.62 -31.78 -35.42
N PRO A 104 -53.50 -31.17 -34.60
CA PRO A 104 -54.90 -31.59 -34.48
C PRO A 104 -55.68 -31.65 -35.80
N VAL A 105 -56.02 -32.85 -36.28
CA VAL A 105 -56.80 -33.02 -37.53
C VAL A 105 -58.31 -32.81 -37.28
N GLN A 106 -58.65 -31.55 -37.03
CA GLN A 106 -60.00 -31.04 -36.81
C GLN A 106 -60.23 -29.71 -37.54
N ARG A 107 -61.49 -29.33 -37.76
CA ARG A 107 -61.83 -28.00 -38.29
C ARG A 107 -61.79 -26.93 -37.20
N HIS A 108 -61.29 -25.75 -37.54
CA HIS A 108 -61.28 -24.58 -36.66
C HIS A 108 -62.67 -23.93 -36.65
N ARG A 109 -63.27 -23.76 -35.46
CA ARG A 109 -64.67 -23.31 -35.31
C ARG A 109 -64.95 -21.94 -35.91
N GLU A 110 -63.97 -21.04 -35.92
CA GLU A 110 -64.13 -19.65 -36.38
C GLU A 110 -63.81 -19.47 -37.86
N HIS A 111 -62.94 -20.31 -38.43
CA HIS A 111 -62.39 -20.11 -39.78
C HIS A 111 -62.82 -21.19 -40.77
N ASP A 112 -63.45 -22.28 -40.31
CA ASP A 112 -63.92 -23.44 -41.09
C ASP A 112 -62.85 -24.20 -41.92
N LEU A 113 -61.58 -23.87 -41.72
CA LEU A 113 -60.41 -24.57 -42.26
C LEU A 113 -60.00 -25.73 -41.36
N TRP A 114 -59.27 -26.71 -41.90
CA TRP A 114 -58.56 -27.69 -41.07
C TRP A 114 -57.40 -27.00 -40.33
N VAL A 115 -57.12 -27.38 -39.07
CA VAL A 115 -56.03 -26.73 -38.31
C VAL A 115 -54.66 -26.83 -39.01
N PRO A 116 -54.24 -27.97 -39.60
CA PRO A 116 -52.99 -28.03 -40.37
C PRO A 116 -53.00 -27.10 -41.59
N GLU A 117 -54.11 -27.05 -42.33
CA GLU A 117 -54.32 -26.13 -43.47
C GLU A 117 -54.18 -24.67 -43.04
N MET A 118 -54.83 -24.30 -41.93
CA MET A 118 -54.79 -22.97 -41.35
C MET A 118 -53.37 -22.55 -40.96
N ILE A 119 -52.62 -23.40 -40.23
CA ILE A 119 -51.33 -23.01 -39.66
C ILE A 119 -50.14 -23.11 -40.63
N PHE A 120 -50.31 -23.70 -41.81
CA PHE A 120 -49.30 -23.78 -42.88
C PHE A 120 -49.67 -23.05 -44.17
N GLY A 121 -50.95 -22.83 -44.45
CA GLY A 121 -51.44 -22.14 -45.66
C GLY A 121 -51.84 -20.68 -45.46
N HIS A 122 -52.06 -20.23 -44.22
CA HIS A 122 -52.51 -18.86 -43.94
C HIS A 122 -51.51 -18.10 -43.06
N LEU A 123 -51.08 -16.92 -43.54
CA LEU A 123 -50.21 -16.00 -42.80
C LEU A 123 -50.86 -15.58 -41.47
N LEU A 124 -50.05 -15.09 -40.53
CA LEU A 124 -50.49 -14.60 -39.22
C LEU A 124 -51.22 -15.65 -38.37
N THR A 125 -50.83 -16.92 -38.43
CA THR A 125 -51.38 -18.01 -37.60
C THR A 125 -50.32 -18.56 -36.63
N SER A 126 -50.62 -18.63 -35.33
CA SER A 126 -49.69 -19.02 -34.26
C SER A 126 -50.44 -19.63 -33.06
N SER A 127 -49.81 -20.55 -32.32
CA SER A 127 -50.24 -20.93 -30.95
C SER A 127 -49.71 -19.97 -29.87
N ASN A 128 -48.80 -19.06 -30.24
CA ASN A 128 -47.96 -18.30 -29.30
C ASN A 128 -48.27 -16.79 -29.34
N TYR A 129 -49.54 -16.42 -29.57
CA TYR A 129 -50.01 -15.03 -29.52
C TYR A 129 -50.48 -14.59 -28.13
N ASP A 130 -50.85 -15.54 -27.27
CA ASP A 130 -51.10 -15.23 -25.87
C ASP A 130 -49.78 -15.18 -25.10
N ASP A 131 -49.26 -13.95 -24.96
CA ASP A 131 -48.06 -13.60 -24.20
C ASP A 131 -48.33 -13.47 -22.68
N THR A 132 -49.58 -13.65 -22.21
CA THR A 132 -49.85 -13.75 -20.76
C THR A 132 -49.37 -15.07 -20.16
N GLU A 133 -49.24 -16.09 -21.01
CA GLU A 133 -48.64 -17.38 -20.68
C GLU A 133 -47.13 -17.34 -20.93
N ALA A 134 -46.33 -17.70 -19.94
CA ALA A 134 -44.88 -17.65 -19.99
C ALA A 134 -44.30 -18.81 -20.84
N LYS A 135 -44.05 -18.56 -22.12
CA LYS A 135 -43.65 -19.58 -23.11
C LYS A 135 -42.14 -19.55 -23.36
N VAL A 136 -41.52 -20.74 -23.40
CA VAL A 136 -40.10 -20.97 -23.73
C VAL A 136 -39.91 -21.60 -25.12
N THR A 137 -40.79 -21.27 -26.05
CA THR A 137 -40.76 -21.70 -27.46
C THR A 137 -40.03 -20.70 -28.36
N GLY A 138 -39.58 -21.15 -29.54
CA GLY A 138 -38.95 -20.32 -30.57
C GLY A 138 -39.94 -19.69 -31.56
N GLY A 139 -41.13 -20.26 -31.71
CA GLY A 139 -42.24 -19.63 -32.44
C GLY A 139 -42.82 -18.43 -31.68
N ARG A 140 -42.94 -17.27 -32.32
CA ARG A 140 -43.59 -16.06 -31.75
C ARG A 140 -44.60 -15.47 -32.74
N ASN A 141 -44.08 -14.93 -33.83
CA ASN A 141 -44.80 -13.99 -34.71
C ASN A 141 -45.78 -14.61 -35.73
N GLY A 142 -46.02 -15.93 -35.71
CA GLY A 142 -47.01 -16.58 -36.59
C GLY A 142 -46.67 -16.67 -38.09
N PHE A 143 -45.43 -16.34 -38.48
CA PHE A 143 -44.97 -16.38 -39.87
C PHE A 143 -44.25 -17.68 -40.26
N GLY A 144 -43.26 -18.12 -39.47
CA GLY A 144 -42.29 -19.19 -39.74
C GLY A 144 -42.61 -20.14 -40.91
N ALA A 145 -43.39 -21.19 -40.65
CA ALA A 145 -43.67 -22.23 -41.65
C ALA A 145 -44.43 -21.76 -42.90
N LYS A 146 -45.17 -20.64 -42.83
CA LYS A 146 -45.78 -20.02 -44.02
C LYS A 146 -44.72 -19.34 -44.89
N LEU A 147 -43.67 -18.77 -44.31
CA LEU A 147 -42.57 -18.19 -45.10
C LEU A 147 -41.87 -19.29 -45.90
N THR A 148 -41.67 -20.48 -45.32
CA THR A 148 -41.19 -21.64 -46.08
C THR A 148 -42.12 -22.02 -47.23
N ASN A 149 -43.43 -22.02 -47.01
CA ASN A 149 -44.42 -22.31 -48.06
C ASN A 149 -44.43 -21.23 -49.17
N VAL A 150 -44.38 -19.95 -48.82
CA VAL A 150 -44.29 -18.82 -49.76
C VAL A 150 -43.00 -18.87 -50.61
N PHE A 151 -41.87 -19.26 -50.03
CA PHE A 151 -40.61 -19.43 -50.75
C PHE A 151 -40.36 -20.85 -51.27
N SER A 152 -41.45 -21.62 -51.51
CA SER A 152 -41.38 -22.95 -52.12
C SER A 152 -42.22 -23.05 -53.39
N THR A 153 -41.71 -23.78 -54.39
CA THR A 153 -42.49 -24.18 -55.58
C THR A 153 -43.55 -25.24 -55.22
N ARG A 154 -43.25 -26.05 -54.20
CA ARG A 154 -44.12 -27.09 -53.63
C ARG A 154 -43.85 -27.23 -52.13
N PHE A 155 -44.92 -27.31 -51.34
CA PHE A 155 -44.87 -27.52 -49.90
C PHE A 155 -45.89 -28.60 -49.52
N GLU A 156 -45.49 -29.58 -48.71
CA GLU A 156 -46.29 -30.75 -48.37
C GLU A 156 -46.30 -30.95 -46.86
N VAL A 157 -47.49 -31.14 -46.29
CA VAL A 157 -47.68 -31.43 -44.87
C VAL A 157 -48.40 -32.76 -44.74
N GLU A 158 -47.82 -33.66 -43.96
CA GLU A 158 -48.44 -34.91 -43.54
C GLU A 158 -48.41 -34.99 -42.01
N THR A 159 -49.54 -35.31 -41.38
CA THR A 159 -49.60 -35.46 -39.91
C THR A 159 -50.60 -36.54 -39.50
N VAL A 160 -50.27 -37.26 -38.43
CA VAL A 160 -51.19 -38.16 -37.72
C VAL A 160 -51.40 -37.63 -36.32
N HIS A 161 -52.67 -37.55 -35.90
CA HIS A 161 -53.06 -37.11 -34.57
C HIS A 161 -54.05 -38.13 -33.97
N SER A 162 -53.54 -39.02 -33.13
CA SER A 162 -54.21 -40.19 -32.55
C SER A 162 -55.47 -39.82 -31.77
N ARG A 163 -55.49 -38.70 -31.05
CA ARG A 163 -56.71 -38.21 -30.36
C ARG A 163 -57.87 -37.97 -31.32
N SER A 164 -57.59 -37.63 -32.58
CA SER A 164 -58.60 -37.51 -33.64
C SER A 164 -58.74 -38.75 -34.53
N ARG A 165 -57.88 -39.76 -34.36
CA ARG A 165 -57.77 -41.00 -35.16
C ARG A 165 -57.75 -40.75 -36.67
N LYS A 166 -57.00 -39.73 -37.09
CA LYS A 166 -56.94 -39.25 -38.48
C LYS A 166 -55.50 -39.00 -38.91
N LYS A 167 -55.24 -39.32 -40.17
CA LYS A 167 -54.12 -38.83 -40.96
C LYS A 167 -54.61 -37.70 -41.88
N PHE A 168 -53.83 -36.64 -41.97
CA PHE A 168 -54.02 -35.52 -42.87
C PHE A 168 -52.84 -35.45 -43.84
N PHE A 169 -53.11 -35.20 -45.12
CA PHE A 169 -52.12 -34.83 -46.13
C PHE A 169 -52.64 -33.67 -46.96
N MET A 170 -51.81 -32.64 -47.19
CA MET A 170 -52.13 -31.52 -48.08
C MET A 170 -50.87 -30.98 -48.74
N ARG A 171 -51.03 -30.48 -49.97
CA ARG A 171 -49.96 -29.88 -50.77
C ARG A 171 -50.36 -28.49 -51.22
N TRP A 172 -49.41 -27.57 -51.12
CA TRP A 172 -49.42 -26.27 -51.77
C TRP A 172 -48.43 -26.24 -52.93
N ARG A 173 -48.71 -25.40 -53.92
CA ARG A 173 -47.85 -25.10 -55.07
C ARG A 173 -47.76 -23.60 -55.30
N ASN A 174 -46.81 -23.19 -56.15
CA ASN A 174 -46.70 -21.85 -56.69
C ASN A 174 -46.67 -20.77 -55.58
N ASN A 175 -45.64 -20.82 -54.73
CA ASN A 175 -45.43 -19.85 -53.65
C ASN A 175 -46.62 -19.73 -52.68
N MET A 176 -47.28 -20.84 -52.31
CA MET A 176 -48.51 -20.87 -51.48
C MET A 176 -49.77 -20.26 -52.13
N LEU A 177 -49.74 -19.88 -53.41
CA LEU A 177 -50.92 -19.34 -54.12
C LEU A 177 -51.91 -20.41 -54.57
N GLU A 178 -51.47 -21.66 -54.69
CA GLU A 178 -52.29 -22.81 -55.09
C GLU A 178 -52.29 -23.89 -54.01
N ASN A 179 -53.45 -24.51 -53.75
CA ASN A 179 -53.61 -25.62 -52.82
C ASN A 179 -54.38 -26.80 -53.44
N GLU A 180 -53.97 -28.03 -53.11
CA GLU A 180 -54.76 -29.25 -53.31
C GLU A 180 -55.79 -29.41 -52.18
N GLU A 181 -56.91 -30.09 -52.41
CA GLU A 181 -57.84 -30.45 -51.32
C GLU A 181 -57.16 -31.33 -50.26
N ALA A 182 -57.50 -31.09 -48.99
CA ALA A 182 -56.97 -31.86 -47.87
C ALA A 182 -57.44 -33.32 -47.90
N VAL A 183 -56.51 -34.26 -48.07
CA VAL A 183 -56.76 -35.70 -48.01
C VAL A 183 -56.77 -36.14 -46.55
N ILE A 184 -57.92 -36.62 -46.07
CA ILE A 184 -58.10 -37.04 -44.68
C ILE A 184 -58.58 -38.49 -44.65
N THR A 185 -57.80 -39.35 -44.01
CA THR A 185 -58.10 -40.78 -43.86
C THR A 185 -58.11 -41.18 -42.38
N PRO A 186 -58.98 -42.12 -41.94
CA PRO A 186 -58.87 -42.73 -40.62
C PRO A 186 -57.45 -43.31 -40.40
N CYS A 187 -56.89 -43.16 -39.21
CA CYS A 187 -55.56 -43.67 -38.89
C CYS A 187 -55.40 -43.93 -37.39
N ASP A 188 -54.96 -45.15 -37.06
CA ASP A 188 -54.63 -45.60 -35.70
C ASP A 188 -53.11 -45.70 -35.46
N GLY A 189 -52.32 -45.09 -36.35
CA GLY A 189 -50.86 -45.02 -36.22
C GLY A 189 -50.40 -44.08 -35.10
N PRO A 190 -49.11 -44.15 -34.72
CA PRO A 190 -48.52 -43.20 -33.78
C PRO A 190 -48.50 -41.78 -34.36
N ASP A 191 -48.51 -40.79 -33.48
CA ASP A 191 -48.44 -39.37 -33.88
C ASP A 191 -47.09 -39.03 -34.52
N TYR A 192 -47.17 -38.21 -35.57
CA TYR A 192 -46.03 -37.56 -36.20
C TYR A 192 -46.47 -36.35 -37.01
N THR A 193 -45.50 -35.51 -37.33
CA THR A 193 -45.61 -34.49 -38.38
C THR A 193 -44.44 -34.62 -39.35
N VAL A 194 -44.72 -34.52 -40.65
CA VAL A 194 -43.74 -34.40 -41.73
C VAL A 194 -44.05 -33.16 -42.53
N VAL A 195 -43.02 -32.32 -42.71
CA VAL A 195 -43.02 -31.22 -43.67
C VAL A 195 -42.00 -31.54 -44.75
N THR A 196 -42.42 -31.52 -46.01
CA THR A 196 -41.50 -31.61 -47.17
C THR A 196 -41.65 -30.35 -48.00
N PHE A 197 -40.55 -29.67 -48.31
CA PHE A 197 -40.58 -28.44 -49.11
C PHE A 197 -39.50 -28.44 -50.20
N TYR A 198 -39.84 -27.79 -51.30
CA TYR A 198 -39.01 -27.64 -52.49
C TYR A 198 -38.78 -26.14 -52.68
N PRO A 199 -37.64 -25.59 -52.23
CA PRO A 199 -37.37 -24.16 -52.33
C PRO A 199 -37.54 -23.64 -53.75
N ASP A 200 -38.05 -22.42 -53.85
CA ASP A 200 -38.10 -21.70 -55.11
C ASP A 200 -36.76 -21.01 -55.36
N PHE A 201 -35.79 -21.79 -55.85
CA PHE A 201 -34.40 -21.35 -56.04
C PHE A 201 -34.29 -20.10 -56.94
N GLU A 202 -35.23 -19.89 -57.86
CA GLU A 202 -35.30 -18.67 -58.69
C GLU A 202 -35.49 -17.41 -57.82
N LYS A 203 -36.29 -17.48 -56.74
CA LYS A 203 -36.45 -16.36 -55.77
C LYS A 203 -35.23 -16.13 -54.90
N PHE A 204 -34.28 -17.07 -54.89
CA PHE A 204 -33.01 -16.99 -54.16
C PHE A 204 -31.81 -16.70 -55.08
N ASN A 205 -32.03 -16.41 -56.37
CA ASN A 205 -30.99 -16.25 -57.38
C ASN A 205 -30.05 -17.49 -57.50
N LEU A 206 -30.60 -18.70 -57.32
CA LEU A 206 -29.86 -19.97 -57.34
C LEU A 206 -30.49 -20.97 -58.34
N GLU A 207 -29.71 -21.95 -58.77
CA GLU A 207 -30.20 -23.11 -59.56
C GLU A 207 -30.54 -24.33 -58.68
N GLY A 208 -30.08 -24.34 -57.42
CA GLY A 208 -30.23 -25.45 -56.49
C GLY A 208 -29.45 -25.20 -55.19
N PHE A 209 -29.27 -26.25 -54.37
CA PHE A 209 -28.44 -26.17 -53.17
C PHE A 209 -26.94 -26.18 -53.53
N THR A 210 -26.20 -25.15 -53.08
CA THR A 210 -24.73 -25.14 -53.12
C THR A 210 -24.13 -26.01 -52.01
N GLU A 211 -22.87 -26.47 -52.15
CA GLU A 211 -22.16 -27.24 -51.11
C GLU A 211 -22.15 -26.55 -49.74
N ASP A 212 -21.74 -25.28 -49.69
CA ASP A 212 -21.70 -24.48 -48.46
C ASP A 212 -23.07 -24.36 -47.77
N MET A 213 -24.14 -24.18 -48.57
CA MET A 213 -25.52 -24.15 -48.09
C MET A 213 -25.93 -25.49 -47.45
N VAL A 214 -25.55 -26.63 -48.04
CA VAL A 214 -25.78 -27.96 -47.45
C VAL A 214 -25.04 -28.09 -46.12
N LEU A 215 -23.74 -27.75 -46.06
CA LEU A 215 -22.93 -27.84 -44.85
C LEU A 215 -23.51 -27.03 -43.68
N ILE A 216 -24.02 -25.83 -43.95
CA ILE A 216 -24.65 -24.97 -42.92
C ILE A 216 -25.99 -25.55 -42.45
N MET A 217 -26.78 -26.15 -43.35
CA MET A 217 -28.00 -26.86 -42.97
C MET A 217 -27.70 -28.10 -42.14
N GLN A 218 -26.69 -28.90 -42.53
CA GLN A 218 -26.24 -30.08 -41.78
C GLN A 218 -25.80 -29.70 -40.37
N ARG A 219 -24.91 -28.70 -40.23
CA ARG A 219 -24.50 -28.15 -38.93
C ARG A 219 -25.71 -27.75 -38.08
N ARG A 220 -26.72 -27.11 -38.68
CA ARG A 220 -27.92 -26.70 -37.94
C ARG A 220 -28.77 -27.87 -37.43
N VAL A 221 -28.67 -29.07 -38.00
CA VAL A 221 -29.24 -30.29 -37.39
C VAL A 221 -28.40 -30.76 -36.20
N TYR A 222 -27.07 -30.65 -36.25
CA TYR A 222 -26.18 -30.88 -35.10
C TYR A 222 -26.45 -29.88 -33.96
N ASP A 223 -26.70 -28.61 -34.28
CA ASP A 223 -27.07 -27.58 -33.31
C ASP A 223 -28.31 -28.00 -32.49
N ILE A 224 -29.35 -28.53 -33.15
CA ILE A 224 -30.56 -29.05 -32.47
C ILE A 224 -30.25 -30.29 -31.64
N ALA A 225 -29.43 -31.21 -32.13
CA ALA A 225 -28.98 -32.38 -31.37
C ALA A 225 -28.19 -32.02 -30.10
N GLY A 226 -27.51 -30.86 -30.12
CA GLY A 226 -26.76 -30.34 -28.98
C GLY A 226 -27.56 -29.50 -27.99
N CYS A 227 -28.48 -28.65 -28.45
CA CYS A 227 -29.18 -27.69 -27.59
C CYS A 227 -30.52 -28.22 -27.01
N THR A 228 -30.99 -29.39 -27.43
CA THR A 228 -32.22 -30.01 -26.92
C THR A 228 -31.95 -31.06 -25.84
N ASP A 229 -33.01 -31.58 -25.20
CA ASP A 229 -32.85 -32.61 -24.17
C ASP A 229 -32.33 -33.94 -24.76
N LYS A 230 -31.46 -34.61 -24.00
CA LYS A 230 -30.76 -35.85 -24.37
C LYS A 230 -31.64 -37.06 -24.71
N SER A 231 -32.93 -37.01 -24.40
CA SER A 231 -33.90 -38.02 -24.86
C SER A 231 -34.29 -37.86 -26.34
N LEU A 232 -33.95 -36.75 -26.99
CA LEU A 232 -34.21 -36.49 -28.40
C LEU A 232 -33.07 -37.04 -29.28
N CYS A 233 -33.40 -37.95 -30.20
CA CYS A 233 -32.47 -38.47 -31.20
C CYS A 233 -32.66 -37.75 -32.53
N CYS A 234 -31.62 -37.05 -33.00
CA CYS A 234 -31.62 -36.41 -34.31
C CYS A 234 -30.96 -37.31 -35.37
N TYR A 235 -31.52 -37.31 -36.58
CA TYR A 235 -30.99 -38.00 -37.74
C TYR A 235 -30.87 -37.04 -38.93
N LEU A 236 -29.80 -37.18 -39.70
CA LEU A 236 -29.50 -36.43 -40.92
C LEU A 236 -29.30 -37.44 -42.06
N ASN A 237 -30.14 -37.39 -43.10
CA ASN A 237 -30.16 -38.36 -44.21
C ASN A 237 -30.14 -39.82 -43.69
N ASP A 238 -31.05 -40.14 -42.76
CA ASP A 238 -31.17 -41.39 -41.99
C ASP A 238 -29.95 -41.81 -41.13
N THR A 239 -28.84 -41.06 -41.17
CA THR A 239 -27.69 -41.27 -40.28
C THR A 239 -27.94 -40.60 -38.93
N ARG A 240 -27.75 -41.35 -37.83
CA ARG A 240 -27.96 -40.82 -36.47
C ARG A 240 -26.81 -39.89 -36.06
N ILE A 241 -27.12 -38.70 -35.59
CA ILE A 241 -26.13 -37.79 -35.00
C ILE A 241 -25.69 -38.37 -33.65
N ALA A 242 -24.37 -38.48 -33.44
CA ALA A 242 -23.80 -39.12 -32.25
C ALA A 242 -23.97 -38.27 -30.97
N CYS A 243 -23.85 -36.95 -31.11
CA CYS A 243 -24.05 -35.98 -30.05
C CYS A 243 -25.49 -36.02 -29.51
N ARG A 244 -25.62 -36.17 -28.18
CA ARG A 244 -26.90 -36.21 -27.46
C ARG A 244 -27.01 -35.19 -26.34
N SER A 245 -26.03 -34.31 -26.13
CA SER A 245 -26.08 -33.36 -25.02
C SER A 245 -25.25 -32.11 -25.31
N PHE A 246 -25.55 -31.00 -24.63
CA PHE A 246 -24.82 -29.76 -24.81
C PHE A 246 -23.31 -29.89 -24.53
N PRO A 247 -22.83 -30.64 -23.52
CA PRO A 247 -21.41 -30.97 -23.38
C PRO A 247 -20.81 -31.69 -24.59
N GLU A 248 -21.47 -32.73 -25.11
CA GLU A 248 -21.01 -33.48 -26.29
C GLU A 248 -20.97 -32.60 -27.54
N TYR A 249 -21.91 -31.67 -27.68
CA TYR A 249 -21.93 -30.68 -28.76
C TYR A 249 -20.75 -29.70 -28.66
N VAL A 250 -20.47 -29.19 -27.46
CA VAL A 250 -19.31 -28.31 -27.20
C VAL A 250 -17.98 -29.06 -27.43
N ASP A 251 -17.96 -30.38 -27.28
CA ASP A 251 -16.78 -31.21 -27.57
C ASP A 251 -16.50 -31.38 -29.08
N LEU A 252 -17.48 -31.13 -29.95
CA LEU A 252 -17.22 -31.04 -31.39
C LEU A 252 -16.35 -29.82 -31.75
N TYR A 253 -16.30 -28.78 -30.91
CA TYR A 253 -15.50 -27.58 -31.17
C TYR A 253 -14.04 -27.75 -30.69
N PRO A 254 -13.05 -27.39 -31.51
CA PRO A 254 -11.64 -27.55 -31.18
C PRO A 254 -11.21 -26.68 -30.00
N THR A 255 -10.29 -27.17 -29.18
CA THR A 255 -9.65 -26.41 -28.11
C THR A 255 -8.62 -25.43 -28.67
N MET A 256 -8.93 -24.14 -28.57
CA MET A 256 -8.12 -23.05 -29.13
C MET A 256 -6.80 -22.76 -28.39
N GLY A 257 -6.51 -23.40 -27.23
CA GLY A 257 -5.26 -23.16 -26.51
C GLY A 257 -5.06 -23.94 -25.21
N GLU A 258 -6.11 -24.11 -24.40
CA GLU A 258 -6.08 -25.01 -23.23
C GLU A 258 -6.96 -26.23 -23.47
N GLU A 259 -6.54 -27.38 -22.94
CA GLU A 259 -7.35 -28.60 -22.92
C GLU A 259 -8.64 -28.42 -22.10
N ARG A 260 -9.66 -29.21 -22.46
CA ARG A 260 -10.96 -29.20 -21.79
C ARG A 260 -10.84 -29.68 -20.34
N LYS A 261 -11.12 -28.78 -19.40
CA LYS A 261 -11.35 -29.12 -17.98
C LYS A 261 -12.83 -29.45 -17.75
N PRO A 262 -13.23 -30.54 -17.05
CA PRO A 262 -14.65 -30.84 -16.80
C PRO A 262 -15.41 -29.69 -16.11
N SER A 263 -14.73 -28.98 -15.21
CA SER A 263 -15.22 -27.77 -14.53
C SER A 263 -15.37 -26.53 -15.42
N SER A 264 -15.00 -26.59 -16.70
CA SER A 264 -15.28 -25.53 -17.68
C SER A 264 -16.72 -25.52 -18.18
N TYR A 265 -17.51 -26.55 -17.88
CA TYR A 265 -18.95 -26.65 -18.18
C TYR A 265 -19.76 -26.69 -16.88
N SER A 266 -20.96 -26.10 -16.91
CA SER A 266 -21.98 -26.29 -15.87
C SER A 266 -23.38 -26.15 -16.45
N ARG A 267 -24.27 -27.10 -16.10
CA ARG A 267 -25.71 -26.84 -16.05
C ARG A 267 -26.00 -26.07 -14.76
N VAL A 268 -26.25 -24.78 -14.88
CA VAL A 268 -26.43 -23.85 -13.75
C VAL A 268 -27.81 -24.06 -13.11
N ASN A 269 -28.82 -24.31 -13.94
CA ASN A 269 -30.17 -24.73 -13.54
C ASN A 269 -30.91 -25.32 -14.76
N ASP A 270 -32.19 -25.64 -14.63
CA ASP A 270 -33.03 -26.25 -15.68
C ASP A 270 -33.17 -25.40 -16.96
N ARG A 271 -32.83 -24.10 -16.91
CA ARG A 271 -32.95 -23.17 -18.03
C ARG A 271 -31.61 -22.64 -18.55
N TRP A 272 -30.47 -22.99 -17.95
CA TRP A 272 -29.16 -22.44 -18.33
C TRP A 272 -28.04 -23.48 -18.25
N GLU A 273 -27.37 -23.68 -19.39
CA GLU A 273 -26.12 -24.42 -19.49
C GLU A 273 -25.04 -23.53 -20.09
N VAL A 274 -23.87 -23.48 -19.45
CA VAL A 274 -22.77 -22.59 -19.82
C VAL A 274 -21.48 -23.38 -19.91
N CYS A 275 -20.69 -23.16 -20.95
CA CYS A 275 -19.29 -23.56 -21.00
C CYS A 275 -18.39 -22.37 -21.35
N VAL A 276 -17.24 -22.27 -20.69
CA VAL A 276 -16.24 -21.21 -20.89
C VAL A 276 -14.90 -21.85 -21.23
N ARG A 277 -14.40 -21.60 -22.44
CA ARG A 277 -13.07 -22.01 -22.90
C ARG A 277 -12.21 -20.79 -23.20
N VAL A 278 -10.89 -20.98 -23.23
CA VAL A 278 -9.92 -19.95 -23.62
C VAL A 278 -9.93 -19.80 -25.14
N SER A 279 -9.90 -18.55 -25.63
CA SER A 279 -9.70 -18.24 -27.05
C SER A 279 -8.32 -17.64 -27.32
N ASN A 280 -7.73 -18.03 -28.46
CA ASN A 280 -6.51 -17.44 -29.03
C ASN A 280 -6.81 -16.52 -30.23
N VAL A 281 -8.05 -16.50 -30.75
CA VAL A 281 -8.42 -15.86 -32.03
C VAL A 281 -9.38 -14.67 -31.87
N GLY A 282 -9.53 -14.15 -30.65
CA GLY A 282 -10.52 -13.13 -30.32
C GLY A 282 -11.78 -13.71 -29.68
N PHE A 283 -12.75 -12.86 -29.36
CA PHE A 283 -13.99 -13.28 -28.70
C PHE A 283 -14.79 -14.21 -29.61
N GLN A 284 -15.15 -15.39 -29.10
CA GLN A 284 -15.93 -16.40 -29.81
C GLN A 284 -17.17 -16.76 -28.98
N GLN A 285 -18.30 -17.02 -29.65
CA GLN A 285 -19.54 -17.34 -28.97
C GLN A 285 -20.40 -18.31 -29.80
N VAL A 286 -21.02 -19.29 -29.15
CA VAL A 286 -22.06 -20.14 -29.75
C VAL A 286 -23.22 -20.25 -28.75
N SER A 287 -24.34 -19.57 -29.03
CA SER A 287 -25.47 -19.50 -28.11
C SER A 287 -26.81 -19.87 -28.70
N PHE A 288 -27.64 -20.50 -27.87
CA PHE A 288 -28.99 -20.92 -28.19
C PHE A 288 -30.02 -20.32 -27.20
N VAL A 289 -31.14 -19.86 -27.75
CA VAL A 289 -32.31 -19.39 -27.00
C VAL A 289 -33.52 -20.17 -27.49
N ASN A 290 -34.14 -20.99 -26.65
CA ASN A 290 -35.31 -21.80 -27.03
C ASN A 290 -35.07 -22.61 -28.33
N SER A 291 -33.91 -23.26 -28.42
CA SER A 291 -33.39 -23.96 -29.61
C SER A 291 -33.10 -23.10 -30.87
N ILE A 292 -33.31 -21.78 -30.83
CA ILE A 292 -32.91 -20.85 -31.91
C ILE A 292 -31.41 -20.57 -31.81
N ALA A 293 -30.69 -20.69 -32.93
CA ALA A 293 -29.28 -20.30 -33.02
C ALA A 293 -29.12 -18.77 -33.01
N THR A 294 -28.67 -18.22 -31.89
CA THR A 294 -28.38 -16.78 -31.73
C THR A 294 -26.93 -16.51 -32.15
N THR A 295 -26.66 -16.55 -33.45
CA THR A 295 -25.32 -16.46 -34.05
C THR A 295 -24.59 -15.15 -33.75
N ARG A 296 -25.31 -14.04 -33.54
CA ARG A 296 -24.76 -12.75 -33.09
C ARG A 296 -24.79 -12.56 -31.56
N GLY A 297 -25.32 -13.53 -30.82
CA GLY A 297 -25.39 -13.50 -29.36
C GLY A 297 -26.52 -12.59 -28.88
N GLY A 298 -26.22 -11.67 -27.96
CA GLY A 298 -27.20 -10.73 -27.42
C GLY A 298 -27.10 -10.54 -25.92
N THR A 299 -28.22 -10.16 -25.30
CA THR A 299 -28.32 -9.84 -23.87
C THR A 299 -28.00 -11.01 -22.95
N HIS A 300 -28.32 -12.25 -23.34
CA HIS A 300 -28.00 -13.47 -22.58
C HIS A 300 -26.50 -13.74 -22.56
N VAL A 301 -25.83 -13.68 -23.72
CA VAL A 301 -24.36 -13.83 -23.80
C VAL A 301 -23.67 -12.72 -23.01
N LYS A 302 -24.14 -11.46 -23.13
CA LYS A 302 -23.61 -10.34 -22.35
C LYS A 302 -23.74 -10.59 -20.83
N TYR A 303 -24.88 -11.05 -20.35
CA TYR A 303 -25.10 -11.35 -18.92
C TYR A 303 -24.11 -12.39 -18.35
N ILE A 304 -23.73 -13.40 -19.12
CA ILE A 304 -22.72 -14.39 -18.72
C ILE A 304 -21.30 -13.79 -18.76
N VAL A 305 -20.96 -13.09 -19.85
CA VAL A 305 -19.63 -12.49 -20.06
C VAL A 305 -19.32 -11.42 -18.99
N ASP A 306 -20.27 -10.55 -18.65
CA ASP A 306 -20.07 -9.47 -17.68
C ASP A 306 -19.77 -10.03 -16.27
N GLN A 307 -20.38 -11.15 -15.87
CA GLN A 307 -20.06 -11.84 -14.61
C GLN A 307 -18.62 -12.36 -14.58
N ILE A 308 -18.16 -12.96 -15.67
CA ILE A 308 -16.80 -13.51 -15.79
C ILE A 308 -15.77 -12.37 -15.76
N ILE A 309 -16.01 -11.31 -16.53
CA ILE A 309 -15.14 -10.13 -16.61
C ILE A 309 -14.95 -9.49 -15.22
N ALA A 310 -16.03 -9.35 -14.44
CA ALA A 310 -15.93 -8.78 -13.09
C ALA A 310 -15.00 -9.60 -12.18
N LYS A 311 -15.08 -10.94 -12.21
CA LYS A 311 -14.23 -11.83 -11.40
C LYS A 311 -12.78 -11.83 -11.87
N VAL A 312 -12.54 -11.89 -13.18
CA VAL A 312 -11.18 -11.82 -13.77
C VAL A 312 -10.50 -10.49 -13.44
N THR A 313 -11.25 -9.38 -13.47
CA THR A 313 -10.73 -8.04 -13.15
C THR A 313 -10.25 -7.93 -11.70
N ASP A 314 -11.05 -8.41 -10.73
CA ASP A 314 -10.67 -8.42 -9.31
C ASP A 314 -9.39 -9.26 -9.08
N GLN A 315 -9.32 -10.46 -9.64
CA GLN A 315 -8.13 -11.31 -9.50
C GLN A 315 -6.88 -10.71 -10.18
N ALA A 316 -7.03 -10.09 -11.35
CA ALA A 316 -5.92 -9.41 -12.03
C ALA A 316 -5.37 -8.23 -11.20
N MET A 317 -6.25 -7.42 -10.60
CA MET A 317 -5.88 -6.34 -9.67
C MET A 317 -5.13 -6.88 -8.45
N ARG A 318 -5.60 -7.97 -7.84
CA ARG A 318 -4.94 -8.59 -6.68
C ARG A 318 -3.56 -9.16 -7.03
N LYS A 319 -3.43 -9.90 -8.13
CA LYS A 319 -2.18 -10.58 -8.54
C LYS A 319 -1.10 -9.61 -9.03
N SER A 320 -1.48 -8.57 -9.78
CA SER A 320 -0.53 -7.73 -10.53
C SER A 320 -0.55 -6.23 -10.20
N LYS A 321 -1.53 -5.75 -9.41
CA LYS A 321 -1.82 -4.32 -9.20
C LYS A 321 -1.99 -3.51 -10.50
N THR A 322 -2.29 -4.20 -11.60
CA THR A 322 -2.50 -3.62 -12.93
C THR A 322 -4.00 -3.52 -13.18
N GLU A 323 -4.45 -2.35 -13.63
CA GLU A 323 -5.85 -2.08 -13.94
C GLU A 323 -6.20 -2.70 -15.29
N VAL A 324 -6.87 -3.86 -15.26
CA VAL A 324 -7.34 -4.57 -16.45
C VAL A 324 -8.77 -4.14 -16.77
N LYS A 325 -9.05 -3.79 -18.03
CA LYS A 325 -10.37 -3.33 -18.48
C LYS A 325 -11.14 -4.43 -19.24
N PRO A 326 -12.49 -4.39 -19.32
CA PRO A 326 -13.31 -5.43 -19.96
C PRO A 326 -12.86 -5.84 -21.37
N HIS A 327 -12.49 -4.88 -22.22
CA HIS A 327 -12.02 -5.12 -23.59
C HIS A 327 -10.65 -5.84 -23.68
N MET A 328 -9.89 -5.92 -22.58
CA MET A 328 -8.64 -6.69 -22.47
C MET A 328 -8.88 -8.14 -22.05
N ILE A 329 -10.06 -8.47 -21.53
CA ILE A 329 -10.45 -9.82 -21.09
C ILE A 329 -11.28 -10.51 -22.17
N ARG A 330 -12.27 -9.79 -22.73
CA ARG A 330 -13.24 -10.33 -23.69
C ARG A 330 -12.61 -11.07 -24.90
N PRO A 331 -11.50 -10.61 -25.52
CA PRO A 331 -10.88 -11.31 -26.64
C PRO A 331 -10.32 -12.71 -26.31
N HIS A 332 -10.20 -13.07 -25.03
CA HIS A 332 -9.67 -14.36 -24.58
C HIS A 332 -10.76 -15.38 -24.21
N LEU A 333 -12.05 -15.05 -24.43
CA LEU A 333 -13.18 -15.90 -24.08
C LEU A 333 -13.78 -16.59 -25.32
N PHE A 334 -13.99 -17.90 -25.23
CA PHE A 334 -14.91 -18.66 -26.07
C PHE A 334 -16.07 -19.16 -25.18
N ILE A 335 -17.27 -18.60 -25.39
CA ILE A 335 -18.46 -18.87 -24.57
C ILE A 335 -19.44 -19.75 -25.33
N PHE A 336 -19.97 -20.77 -24.67
CA PHE A 336 -21.12 -21.55 -25.13
C PHE A 336 -22.29 -21.36 -24.16
N VAL A 337 -23.48 -21.04 -24.67
CA VAL A 337 -24.69 -20.85 -23.83
C VAL A 337 -25.88 -21.61 -24.43
N ASN A 338 -26.51 -22.49 -23.66
CA ASN A 338 -27.85 -22.98 -23.94
C ASN A 338 -28.81 -22.35 -22.94
N SER A 339 -29.89 -21.72 -23.41
CA SER A 339 -30.80 -20.97 -22.54
C SER A 339 -32.28 -21.11 -22.92
N LEU A 340 -33.13 -21.19 -21.90
CA LEU A 340 -34.59 -21.12 -22.03
C LEU A 340 -35.09 -19.79 -21.47
N ILE A 341 -35.53 -18.92 -22.37
CA ILE A 341 -35.94 -17.54 -22.08
C ILE A 341 -37.45 -17.45 -22.25
N GLU A 342 -38.14 -16.91 -21.24
CA GLU A 342 -39.58 -16.61 -21.34
C GLU A 342 -39.81 -15.49 -22.34
N ASN A 343 -40.73 -15.72 -23.29
CA ASN A 343 -41.20 -14.74 -24.28
C ASN A 343 -40.03 -13.93 -24.88
N PRO A 344 -39.08 -14.58 -25.60
CA PRO A 344 -37.87 -13.94 -26.10
C PRO A 344 -38.18 -12.92 -27.20
N SER A 345 -37.45 -11.81 -27.21
CA SER A 345 -37.53 -10.74 -28.20
C SER A 345 -36.17 -10.58 -28.87
N PHE A 346 -36.16 -10.42 -30.20
CA PHE A 346 -34.95 -10.45 -31.02
C PHE A 346 -34.77 -9.15 -31.81
N ASP A 347 -33.65 -9.04 -32.51
CA ASP A 347 -33.32 -7.95 -33.46
C ASP A 347 -34.22 -7.93 -34.70
N SER A 348 -34.49 -9.10 -35.28
CA SER A 348 -35.33 -9.23 -36.47
C SER A 348 -36.09 -10.56 -36.49
N GLN A 349 -36.82 -10.82 -37.58
CA GLN A 349 -37.47 -12.11 -37.81
C GLN A 349 -36.46 -13.26 -38.04
N THR A 350 -35.19 -12.98 -38.35
CA THR A 350 -34.15 -14.04 -38.44
C THR A 350 -33.78 -14.60 -37.07
N LYS A 351 -33.97 -13.81 -35.99
CA LYS A 351 -33.74 -14.17 -34.57
C LYS A 351 -32.28 -14.45 -34.21
N GLU A 352 -31.34 -13.75 -34.85
CA GLU A 352 -29.89 -13.94 -34.68
C GLU A 352 -29.34 -13.28 -33.41
N THR A 353 -29.99 -12.21 -32.91
CA THR A 353 -29.56 -11.49 -31.70
C THR A 353 -30.70 -11.39 -30.68
N LEU A 354 -30.48 -11.78 -29.42
CA LEU A 354 -31.46 -11.60 -28.34
C LEU A 354 -31.43 -10.18 -27.77
N ASN A 355 -32.61 -9.55 -27.72
CA ASN A 355 -32.85 -8.20 -27.18
C ASN A 355 -33.63 -8.18 -25.84
N THR A 356 -34.18 -9.30 -25.37
CA THR A 356 -34.87 -9.36 -24.06
C THR A 356 -33.93 -8.87 -22.95
N PRO A 357 -34.27 -7.86 -22.13
CA PRO A 357 -33.41 -7.43 -21.03
C PRO A 357 -33.40 -8.47 -19.91
N LYS A 358 -32.27 -8.59 -19.17
CA LYS A 358 -32.04 -9.57 -18.09
C LYS A 358 -33.24 -9.76 -17.15
N ALA A 359 -33.88 -8.66 -16.73
CA ALA A 359 -35.02 -8.67 -15.81
C ALA A 359 -36.27 -9.41 -16.35
N ARG A 360 -36.33 -9.69 -17.65
CA ARG A 360 -37.44 -10.40 -18.34
C ARG A 360 -37.04 -11.77 -18.88
N PHE A 361 -35.94 -12.38 -18.39
CA PHE A 361 -35.57 -13.75 -18.79
C PHE A 361 -36.43 -14.85 -18.13
N GLY A 362 -37.22 -14.52 -17.10
CA GLY A 362 -37.97 -15.50 -16.31
C GLY A 362 -37.09 -16.40 -15.42
N SER A 363 -35.77 -16.18 -15.39
CA SER A 363 -34.79 -16.95 -14.64
C SER A 363 -33.48 -16.19 -14.45
N THR A 364 -32.67 -16.59 -13.47
CA THR A 364 -31.28 -16.11 -13.30
C THR A 364 -30.28 -17.18 -13.71
N CYS A 365 -29.03 -16.77 -13.93
CA CYS A 365 -27.90 -17.64 -14.22
C CYS A 365 -26.68 -17.11 -13.46
N ASP A 366 -26.62 -17.44 -12.18
CA ASP A 366 -25.52 -17.04 -11.29
C ASP A 366 -24.44 -18.12 -11.35
N LEU A 367 -23.27 -17.79 -11.89
CA LEU A 367 -22.26 -18.77 -12.24
C LEU A 367 -21.65 -19.45 -10.99
N PRO A 368 -21.57 -20.79 -10.93
CA PRO A 368 -21.07 -21.50 -9.76
C PRO A 368 -19.57 -21.27 -9.55
N ALA A 369 -19.15 -21.31 -8.27
CA ALA A 369 -17.76 -21.07 -7.87
C ALA A 369 -16.77 -22.00 -8.58
N SER A 370 -17.13 -23.26 -8.84
CA SER A 370 -16.29 -24.23 -9.55
C SER A 370 -15.97 -23.82 -11.01
N LEU A 371 -16.92 -23.21 -11.71
CA LEU A 371 -16.74 -22.69 -13.06
C LEU A 371 -15.89 -21.41 -13.04
N ILE A 372 -16.16 -20.51 -12.09
CA ILE A 372 -15.39 -19.28 -11.90
C ILE A 372 -13.92 -19.60 -11.56
N ASP A 373 -13.67 -20.52 -10.61
CA ASP A 373 -12.32 -20.98 -10.26
C ASP A 373 -11.61 -21.63 -11.44
N CYS A 374 -12.31 -22.37 -12.29
CA CYS A 374 -11.74 -22.95 -13.51
C CYS A 374 -11.23 -21.86 -14.47
N VAL A 375 -12.04 -20.81 -14.69
CA VAL A 375 -11.67 -19.66 -15.52
C VAL A 375 -10.52 -18.86 -14.90
N LEU A 376 -10.55 -18.63 -13.58
CA LEU A 376 -9.52 -17.89 -12.85
C LEU A 376 -8.18 -18.63 -12.73
N LYS A 377 -8.18 -19.97 -12.89
CA LYS A 377 -6.99 -20.84 -12.99
C LYS A 377 -6.57 -21.11 -14.45
N SER A 378 -7.20 -20.47 -15.43
CA SER A 378 -6.76 -20.48 -16.83
C SER A 378 -5.85 -19.28 -17.13
N SER A 379 -5.18 -19.34 -18.27
CA SER A 379 -4.32 -18.27 -18.81
C SER A 379 -5.05 -16.95 -19.11
N ILE A 380 -6.39 -16.89 -19.03
CA ILE A 380 -7.18 -15.66 -19.27
C ILE A 380 -6.71 -14.49 -18.39
N VAL A 381 -6.46 -14.73 -17.09
CA VAL A 381 -6.02 -13.67 -16.15
C VAL A 381 -4.65 -13.12 -16.57
N GLU A 382 -3.74 -14.00 -16.92
CA GLU A 382 -2.34 -13.67 -17.23
C GLU A 382 -2.22 -12.95 -18.56
N ARG A 383 -2.91 -13.43 -19.59
CA ARG A 383 -3.01 -12.77 -20.91
C ARG A 383 -3.64 -11.38 -20.82
N ALA A 384 -4.67 -11.20 -19.99
CA ALA A 384 -5.31 -9.89 -19.80
C ALA A 384 -4.38 -8.89 -19.07
N VAL A 385 -3.62 -9.36 -18.08
CA VAL A 385 -2.57 -8.56 -17.41
C VAL A 385 -1.41 -8.24 -18.38
N GLU A 386 -0.99 -9.19 -19.19
CA GLU A 386 0.06 -9.01 -20.20
C GLU A 386 -0.37 -8.01 -21.29
N MET A 387 -1.62 -8.06 -21.75
CA MET A 387 -2.19 -7.09 -22.68
C MET A 387 -2.26 -5.68 -22.05
N ALA A 388 -2.68 -5.58 -20.79
CA ALA A 388 -2.73 -4.31 -20.06
C ALA A 388 -1.33 -3.70 -19.88
N ASN A 389 -0.36 -4.50 -19.44
CA ASN A 389 1.03 -4.08 -19.28
C ASN A 389 1.69 -3.74 -20.62
N SER A 390 1.45 -4.52 -21.68
CA SER A 390 1.94 -4.22 -23.03
C SER A 390 1.39 -2.90 -23.56
N ARG A 391 0.11 -2.60 -23.30
CA ARG A 391 -0.49 -1.31 -23.67
C ARG A 391 0.09 -0.14 -22.87
N LEU A 392 0.25 -0.31 -21.55
CA LEU A 392 0.91 0.67 -20.68
C LEU A 392 2.36 0.93 -21.10
N ASN A 393 3.12 -0.12 -21.42
CA ASN A 393 4.50 -0.02 -21.90
C ASN A 393 4.57 0.68 -23.27
N ARG A 394 3.64 0.43 -24.19
CA ARG A 394 3.54 1.20 -25.46
C ARG A 394 3.20 2.67 -25.23
N GLU A 395 2.26 2.98 -24.32
CA GLU A 395 1.97 4.37 -23.95
C GLU A 395 3.16 5.06 -23.28
N MET A 396 3.89 4.33 -22.42
CA MET A 396 5.07 4.83 -21.73
C MET A 396 6.20 5.11 -22.75
N ALA A 397 6.47 4.16 -23.65
CA ALA A 397 7.39 4.36 -24.77
C ALA A 397 6.96 5.55 -25.63
N MET A 398 5.69 5.67 -26.04
CA MET A 398 5.20 6.82 -26.81
C MET A 398 5.37 8.17 -26.08
N LYS A 399 5.09 8.23 -24.76
CA LYS A 399 5.24 9.45 -23.96
C LYS A 399 6.70 9.81 -23.69
N MET A 400 7.58 8.82 -23.62
CA MET A 400 9.03 9.01 -23.43
C MET A 400 9.80 9.23 -24.72
N ARG A 401 9.27 8.78 -25.87
CA ARG A 401 9.87 8.91 -27.20
C ARG A 401 9.96 10.38 -27.61
N ASN A 402 11.04 11.00 -27.17
CA ASN A 402 11.41 12.35 -27.54
C ASN A 402 12.03 12.28 -28.95
N THR A 403 11.50 13.03 -29.90
CA THR A 403 12.13 13.17 -31.22
C THR A 403 13.54 13.74 -31.05
N ASN A 404 14.51 13.31 -31.88
CA ASN A 404 15.91 13.78 -31.85
C ASN A 404 15.99 15.32 -31.94
N ARG A 405 15.98 15.96 -30.77
CA ARG A 405 16.04 17.41 -30.57
C ARG A 405 17.35 17.71 -29.87
N LYS A 406 18.13 18.65 -30.42
CA LYS A 406 19.37 19.15 -29.81
C LYS A 406 19.18 19.81 -28.45
N GLN A 407 17.96 20.22 -28.09
CA GLN A 407 17.70 20.94 -26.84
C GLN A 407 16.43 20.40 -26.16
N ILE A 408 16.51 20.12 -24.86
CA ILE A 408 15.36 19.68 -24.06
C ILE A 408 14.57 20.89 -23.56
N LEU A 409 13.24 20.87 -23.75
CA LEU A 409 12.31 21.83 -23.15
C LEU A 409 11.46 21.17 -22.05
N GLY A 410 11.14 21.96 -21.02
CA GLY A 410 10.25 21.56 -19.92
C GLY A 410 10.93 20.94 -18.69
N ILE A 411 12.26 20.99 -18.58
CA ILE A 411 13.00 20.56 -17.38
C ILE A 411 13.85 21.74 -16.87
N PRO A 412 13.29 22.65 -16.04
CA PRO A 412 13.96 23.92 -15.69
C PRO A 412 15.26 23.78 -14.90
N LYS A 413 15.48 22.63 -14.24
CA LYS A 413 16.69 22.36 -13.45
C LYS A 413 17.85 21.74 -14.26
N LEU A 414 17.64 21.40 -15.52
CA LEU A 414 18.68 20.88 -16.41
C LEU A 414 19.58 22.02 -16.89
N ASP A 415 20.88 21.90 -16.66
CA ASP A 415 21.90 22.62 -17.43
C ASP A 415 22.33 21.67 -18.56
N ASP A 416 21.80 21.86 -19.77
CA ASP A 416 22.04 20.96 -20.92
C ASP A 416 23.40 21.26 -21.57
N ALA A 417 24.19 20.25 -21.94
CA ALA A 417 25.45 20.45 -22.65
C ALA A 417 25.20 20.94 -24.08
N ASN A 418 26.02 21.87 -24.60
CA ASN A 418 25.74 22.51 -25.90
C ASN A 418 25.73 21.51 -27.07
N GLU A 419 26.51 20.43 -27.02
CA GLU A 419 26.59 19.38 -28.05
C GLU A 419 25.72 18.15 -27.75
N ALA A 420 24.91 18.15 -26.68
CA ALA A 420 24.05 17.01 -26.34
C ALA A 420 23.01 16.74 -27.45
N GLY A 421 22.93 15.50 -27.91
CA GLY A 421 22.12 15.11 -29.08
C GLY A 421 22.63 15.67 -30.42
N GLY A 422 23.79 16.32 -30.44
CA GLY A 422 24.50 16.74 -31.64
C GLY A 422 25.36 15.62 -32.22
N LYS A 423 26.24 15.99 -33.17
CA LYS A 423 27.20 15.06 -33.79
C LYS A 423 28.21 14.50 -32.77
N TYR A 424 28.44 15.22 -31.68
CA TYR A 424 29.39 14.86 -30.63
C TYR A 424 28.70 14.32 -29.36
N SER A 425 27.43 13.90 -29.41
CA SER A 425 26.70 13.37 -28.24
C SER A 425 27.44 12.23 -27.53
N GLN A 426 28.14 11.39 -28.30
CA GLN A 426 29.05 10.32 -27.85
C GLN A 426 30.12 10.79 -26.86
N ARG A 427 30.53 12.07 -26.91
CA ARG A 427 31.52 12.69 -26.01
C ARG A 427 30.87 13.42 -24.83
N CYS A 428 29.55 13.61 -24.84
CA CYS A 428 28.85 14.37 -23.83
C CYS A 428 28.57 13.51 -22.58
N THR A 429 28.80 14.09 -21.40
CA THR A 429 28.54 13.50 -20.09
C THR A 429 27.39 14.23 -19.40
N LEU A 430 26.35 13.50 -18.98
CA LEU A 430 25.35 14.01 -18.07
C LEU A 430 25.77 13.71 -16.63
N ILE A 431 25.91 14.73 -15.81
CA ILE A 431 26.22 14.61 -14.37
C ILE A 431 24.89 14.66 -13.59
N LEU A 432 24.53 13.55 -12.94
CA LEU A 432 23.42 13.48 -11.99
C LEU A 432 23.91 13.85 -10.60
N THR A 433 23.39 14.92 -10.02
CA THR A 433 23.84 15.44 -8.72
C THR A 433 22.84 15.17 -7.61
N GLU A 434 23.33 14.90 -6.40
CA GLU A 434 22.49 14.80 -5.19
C GLU A 434 22.03 16.19 -4.73
N GLY A 435 20.81 16.57 -5.12
CA GLY A 435 20.24 17.86 -4.78
C GLY A 435 20.87 19.06 -5.49
N ASP A 436 20.39 20.25 -5.14
CA ASP A 436 20.82 21.52 -5.75
C ASP A 436 22.18 22.00 -5.23
N SER A 437 22.62 21.53 -4.06
CA SER A 437 23.92 21.88 -3.47
C SER A 437 25.08 21.29 -4.28
N ALA A 438 25.01 19.98 -4.56
CA ALA A 438 25.94 19.29 -5.46
C ALA A 438 25.89 19.86 -6.88
N LYS A 439 24.71 20.30 -7.37
CA LYS A 439 24.61 21.03 -8.64
C LYS A 439 25.46 22.30 -8.62
N ALA A 440 25.36 23.13 -7.59
CA ALA A 440 26.10 24.39 -7.54
C ALA A 440 27.62 24.18 -7.57
N LEU A 441 28.13 23.16 -6.87
CA LEU A 441 29.54 22.74 -6.94
C LEU A 441 29.93 22.33 -8.37
N CYS A 442 29.09 21.51 -9.01
CA CYS A 442 29.29 21.02 -10.37
C CYS A 442 29.29 22.17 -11.41
N THR A 443 28.29 23.07 -11.36
CA THR A 443 28.23 24.26 -12.23
C THR A 443 29.42 25.20 -12.02
N ALA A 444 30.00 25.27 -10.81
CA ALA A 444 31.22 26.04 -10.54
C ALA A 444 32.49 25.37 -11.13
N GLY A 445 32.56 24.04 -11.12
CA GLY A 445 33.63 23.27 -11.79
C GLY A 445 33.54 23.37 -13.32
N LEU A 446 32.34 23.32 -13.89
CA LEU A 446 32.09 23.53 -15.33
C LEU A 446 32.33 24.98 -15.82
N ALA A 447 32.83 25.87 -14.96
CA ALA A 447 33.35 27.17 -15.38
C ALA A 447 34.82 27.13 -15.82
N VAL A 448 35.56 26.05 -15.53
CA VAL A 448 36.94 25.79 -16.01
C VAL A 448 37.02 24.63 -17.01
N GLU A 449 36.05 23.72 -17.02
CA GLU A 449 35.91 22.67 -18.05
C GLU A 449 35.00 23.10 -19.21
N ASN A 450 35.09 22.40 -20.35
CA ASN A 450 34.29 22.77 -21.53
C ASN A 450 32.82 22.32 -21.40
N ARG A 451 31.98 23.30 -21.07
CA ARG A 451 30.51 23.26 -21.03
C ARG A 451 29.82 22.75 -22.31
N ASP A 452 30.52 22.65 -23.44
CA ASP A 452 29.99 22.00 -24.65
C ASP A 452 29.65 20.52 -24.43
N TYR A 453 30.42 19.82 -23.59
CA TYR A 453 30.35 18.37 -23.41
C TYR A 453 29.82 17.92 -22.05
N PHE A 454 29.50 18.84 -21.13
CA PHE A 454 29.02 18.48 -19.79
C PHE A 454 27.67 19.13 -19.49
N GLY A 455 26.69 18.29 -19.12
CA GLY A 455 25.38 18.70 -18.64
C GLY A 455 25.19 18.31 -17.18
N VAL A 456 24.30 18.99 -16.45
CA VAL A 456 24.06 18.76 -15.02
C VAL A 456 22.56 18.71 -14.71
N PHE A 457 22.12 17.69 -13.98
CA PHE A 457 20.75 17.57 -13.51
C PHE A 457 20.67 17.10 -12.04
N PRO A 458 20.01 17.86 -11.15
CA PRO A 458 19.87 17.52 -9.75
C PRO A 458 18.67 16.60 -9.50
N LEU A 459 18.93 15.50 -8.79
CA LEU A 459 17.90 14.64 -8.20
C LEU A 459 17.27 15.37 -7.00
N ARG A 460 15.99 15.12 -6.71
CA ARG A 460 15.26 15.73 -5.59
C ARG A 460 15.44 14.94 -4.29
N GLY A 461 15.84 13.68 -4.39
CA GLY A 461 16.16 12.80 -3.27
C GLY A 461 16.53 11.40 -3.76
N LYS A 462 16.32 10.39 -2.89
CA LYS A 462 16.54 8.98 -3.22
C LYS A 462 15.64 8.55 -4.39
N PRO A 463 16.19 8.08 -5.53
CA PRO A 463 15.39 7.63 -6.66
C PRO A 463 14.43 6.49 -6.28
N LEU A 464 13.33 6.36 -7.01
CA LEU A 464 12.43 5.22 -6.86
C LEU A 464 13.18 3.93 -7.25
N ASN A 465 13.22 2.92 -6.37
CA ASN A 465 13.52 1.55 -6.81
C ASN A 465 12.43 1.12 -7.81
N VAL A 466 12.79 1.11 -9.09
CA VAL A 466 11.89 0.77 -10.20
C VAL A 466 11.62 -0.73 -10.31
N ARG A 467 12.51 -1.56 -9.75
CA ARG A 467 12.31 -3.01 -9.68
C ARG A 467 11.12 -3.29 -8.77
N ASP A 468 10.22 -4.15 -9.25
CA ASP A 468 8.94 -4.47 -8.60
C ASP A 468 8.04 -3.25 -8.33
N ALA A 469 8.22 -2.13 -9.04
CA ALA A 469 7.30 -1.01 -9.05
C ALA A 469 6.31 -1.15 -10.22
N SER A 470 5.05 -0.82 -10.01
CA SER A 470 4.08 -0.83 -11.11
C SER A 470 4.42 0.23 -12.15
N VAL A 471 4.17 -0.06 -13.43
CA VAL A 471 4.44 0.86 -14.56
C VAL A 471 3.83 2.25 -14.29
N LYS A 472 2.60 2.30 -13.75
CA LYS A 472 1.92 3.54 -13.33
C LYS A 472 2.70 4.33 -12.27
N LYS A 473 3.35 3.68 -11.30
CA LYS A 473 4.19 4.34 -10.28
C LYS A 473 5.49 4.88 -10.88
N VAL A 474 6.13 4.15 -11.79
CA VAL A 474 7.35 4.61 -12.48
C VAL A 474 7.03 5.76 -13.42
N MET A 475 5.91 5.70 -14.16
CA MET A 475 5.40 6.84 -14.95
C MET A 475 5.11 8.07 -14.09
N GLY A 476 4.63 7.91 -12.85
CA GLY A 476 4.44 9.02 -11.92
C GLY A 476 5.73 9.59 -11.32
N CYS A 477 6.89 8.92 -11.50
CA CYS A 477 8.17 9.38 -10.98
C CYS A 477 8.77 10.45 -11.90
N ALA A 478 8.70 11.72 -11.48
CA ALA A 478 9.21 12.86 -12.24
C ALA A 478 10.72 12.77 -12.52
N GLU A 479 11.51 12.16 -11.63
CA GLU A 479 12.96 11.99 -11.81
C GLU A 479 13.27 10.94 -12.87
N PHE A 480 12.59 9.78 -12.84
CA PHE A 480 12.71 8.77 -13.90
C PHE A 480 12.34 9.34 -15.27
N GLN A 481 11.25 10.12 -15.35
CA GLN A 481 10.86 10.81 -16.59
C GLN A 481 11.92 11.83 -17.04
N ALA A 482 12.45 12.64 -16.12
CA ALA A 482 13.46 13.64 -16.44
C ALA A 482 14.74 12.98 -16.99
N VAL A 483 15.34 12.04 -16.25
CA VAL A 483 16.60 11.38 -16.65
C VAL A 483 16.44 10.68 -17.99
N SER A 484 15.35 9.92 -18.19
CA SER A 484 15.07 9.25 -19.46
C SER A 484 14.97 10.24 -20.62
N LYS A 485 14.25 11.35 -20.43
CA LYS A 485 14.07 12.39 -21.46
C LYS A 485 15.35 13.17 -21.77
N ILE A 486 16.21 13.40 -20.76
CA ILE A 486 17.51 14.09 -20.92
C ILE A 486 18.49 13.21 -21.68
N MET A 487 18.59 11.93 -21.32
CA MET A 487 19.48 10.97 -21.98
C MET A 487 18.98 10.55 -23.38
N GLY A 488 17.69 10.74 -23.67
CA GLY A 488 17.06 10.25 -24.90
C GLY A 488 16.75 8.75 -24.86
N LEU A 489 16.58 8.18 -23.67
CA LEU A 489 16.31 6.76 -23.47
C LEU A 489 14.86 6.41 -23.83
N ASP A 490 14.71 5.28 -24.53
CA ASP A 490 13.45 4.73 -25.03
C ASP A 490 13.30 3.31 -24.49
N LEU A 491 12.20 3.04 -23.77
CA LEU A 491 11.90 1.74 -23.18
C LEU A 491 11.63 0.63 -24.19
N SER A 492 11.35 0.99 -25.46
CA SER A 492 11.15 0.04 -26.55
C SER A 492 12.45 -0.35 -27.26
N GLN A 493 13.57 0.31 -26.95
CA GLN A 493 14.86 0.08 -27.61
C GLN A 493 15.86 -0.65 -26.71
N LYS A 494 16.63 -1.54 -27.35
CA LYS A 494 17.73 -2.28 -26.74
C LYS A 494 19.05 -1.61 -27.14
N TYR A 495 19.68 -0.91 -26.20
CA TYR A 495 20.94 -0.20 -26.43
C TYR A 495 22.15 -1.14 -26.24
N THR A 496 22.90 -1.37 -27.31
CA THR A 496 24.20 -2.07 -27.30
C THR A 496 25.37 -1.11 -27.53
N SER A 497 25.08 0.17 -27.74
CA SER A 497 26.03 1.29 -27.81
C SER A 497 25.33 2.57 -27.36
N THR A 498 26.09 3.65 -27.21
CA THR A 498 25.59 5.00 -26.92
C THR A 498 25.10 5.77 -28.15
N GLU A 499 25.16 5.17 -29.34
CA GLU A 499 24.72 5.83 -30.57
C GLU A 499 23.20 6.06 -30.57
N GLY A 500 22.80 7.27 -30.94
CA GLY A 500 21.41 7.73 -30.84
C GLY A 500 21.02 8.36 -29.49
N LEU A 501 21.80 8.16 -28.42
CA LEU A 501 21.59 8.85 -27.15
C LEU A 501 22.01 10.32 -27.22
N ARG A 502 21.40 11.14 -26.35
CA ARG A 502 21.76 12.56 -26.15
C ARG A 502 23.13 12.74 -25.52
N TYR A 503 23.57 11.78 -24.72
CA TYR A 503 24.81 11.76 -23.96
C TYR A 503 25.44 10.36 -24.05
N GLY A 504 26.75 10.30 -24.30
CA GLY A 504 27.52 9.05 -24.32
C GLY A 504 27.92 8.57 -22.91
N HIS A 505 27.90 9.45 -21.92
CA HIS A 505 28.27 9.11 -20.55
C HIS A 505 27.23 9.62 -19.54
N LEU A 506 27.00 8.84 -18.49
CA LEU A 506 26.18 9.17 -17.34
C LEU A 506 27.05 9.09 -16.08
N MET A 507 27.35 10.24 -15.49
CA MET A 507 28.21 10.37 -14.32
C MET A 507 27.36 10.64 -13.08
N ILE A 508 27.56 9.87 -12.02
CA ILE A 508 26.85 10.03 -10.75
C ILE A 508 27.73 10.81 -9.78
N MET A 509 27.24 11.94 -9.29
CA MET A 509 27.92 12.83 -8.35
C MET A 509 27.04 13.01 -7.10
N SER A 510 27.11 12.02 -6.21
CA SER A 510 26.46 12.04 -4.90
C SER A 510 27.41 12.54 -3.81
N ASP A 511 26.89 12.75 -2.61
CA ASP A 511 27.76 12.85 -1.44
C ASP A 511 28.56 11.54 -1.26
N GLN A 512 29.80 11.65 -0.77
CA GLN A 512 30.69 10.49 -0.56
C GLN A 512 30.42 9.85 0.81
N ASP A 513 29.13 9.67 1.09
CA ASP A 513 28.60 9.04 2.29
C ASP A 513 27.78 7.78 1.92
N HIS A 514 27.16 7.18 2.93
CA HIS A 514 26.40 5.96 2.77
C HIS A 514 25.09 6.19 1.98
N ASP A 515 24.43 7.33 2.14
CA ASP A 515 23.18 7.63 1.44
C ASP A 515 23.42 7.93 -0.05
N GLY A 516 24.52 8.60 -0.38
CA GLY A 516 24.99 8.75 -1.75
C GLY A 516 25.31 7.41 -2.42
N SER A 517 25.92 6.47 -1.68
CA SER A 517 26.16 5.08 -2.14
C SER A 517 24.85 4.37 -2.52
N HIS A 518 23.77 4.58 -1.76
CA HIS A 518 22.44 4.07 -2.11
C HIS A 518 21.86 4.72 -3.37
N ILE A 519 22.06 6.03 -3.57
CA ILE A 519 21.62 6.74 -4.78
C ILE A 519 22.33 6.18 -6.01
N LYS A 520 23.64 5.93 -5.95
CA LYS A 520 24.41 5.27 -7.01
C LYS A 520 23.78 3.91 -7.37
N GLY A 521 23.54 3.08 -6.35
CA GLY A 521 22.94 1.75 -6.52
C GLY A 521 21.53 1.79 -7.13
N LEU A 522 20.69 2.76 -6.72
CA LEU A 522 19.36 2.96 -7.28
C LEU A 522 19.39 3.37 -8.77
N ILE A 523 20.36 4.19 -9.18
CA ILE A 523 20.56 4.58 -10.58
C ILE A 523 21.09 3.38 -11.40
N ILE A 524 22.07 2.64 -10.88
CA ILE A 524 22.57 1.39 -11.50
C ILE A 524 21.40 0.42 -11.73
N ASN A 525 20.61 0.15 -10.69
CA ASN A 525 19.43 -0.71 -10.77
C ASN A 525 18.36 -0.19 -11.74
N MET A 526 18.17 1.13 -11.83
CA MET A 526 17.25 1.74 -12.80
C MET A 526 17.67 1.45 -14.24
N ILE A 527 18.95 1.62 -14.58
CA ILE A 527 19.46 1.32 -15.92
C ILE A 527 19.44 -0.19 -16.15
N HIS A 528 19.90 -1.02 -15.20
CA HIS A 528 19.86 -2.49 -15.30
C HIS A 528 18.45 -3.01 -15.56
N ASN A 529 17.42 -2.47 -14.90
CA ASN A 529 16.06 -2.99 -14.99
C ASN A 529 15.40 -2.75 -16.36
N TYR A 530 15.77 -1.68 -17.07
CA TYR A 530 15.15 -1.30 -18.34
C TYR A 530 16.06 -1.43 -19.56
N TRP A 531 17.36 -1.24 -19.39
CA TRP A 531 18.38 -1.23 -20.45
C TRP A 531 19.66 -1.97 -19.97
N PRO A 532 19.59 -3.25 -19.59
CA PRO A 532 20.73 -3.96 -18.98
C PRO A 532 21.99 -3.97 -19.85
N ASP A 533 21.85 -4.13 -21.17
CA ASP A 533 23.00 -4.13 -22.08
C ASP A 533 23.68 -2.76 -22.23
N LEU A 534 23.05 -1.66 -21.77
CA LEU A 534 23.67 -0.34 -21.73
C LEU A 534 24.74 -0.25 -20.62
N LEU A 535 24.61 -1.03 -19.54
CA LEU A 535 25.66 -1.16 -18.51
C LEU A 535 26.91 -1.91 -19.01
N LYS A 536 26.78 -2.65 -20.12
CA LYS A 536 27.89 -3.37 -20.75
C LYS A 536 28.69 -2.49 -21.70
N VAL A 537 28.23 -1.27 -21.99
CA VAL A 537 28.93 -0.32 -22.86
C VAL A 537 30.09 0.33 -22.08
N PRO A 538 31.36 0.12 -22.48
CA PRO A 538 32.51 0.58 -21.70
C PRO A 538 32.50 2.10 -21.47
N GLY A 539 32.61 2.51 -20.20
CA GLY A 539 32.65 3.91 -19.81
C GLY A 539 31.32 4.66 -19.92
N PHE A 540 30.20 4.00 -20.22
CA PHE A 540 28.88 4.63 -20.21
C PHE A 540 28.55 5.16 -18.80
N LEU A 541 28.59 4.31 -17.78
CA LEU A 541 28.30 4.71 -16.41
C LEU A 541 29.59 5.08 -15.66
N GLN A 542 29.59 6.25 -15.03
CA GLN A 542 30.74 6.84 -14.34
C GLN A 542 30.33 7.31 -12.95
N GLN A 543 31.30 7.40 -12.03
CA GLN A 543 31.15 7.96 -10.69
C GLN A 543 32.14 9.12 -10.52
N PHE A 544 31.66 10.23 -9.97
CA PHE A 544 32.50 11.33 -9.51
C PHE A 544 32.72 11.15 -8.00
N ILE A 545 33.96 10.89 -7.59
CA ILE A 545 34.37 10.80 -6.18
C ILE A 545 34.93 12.13 -5.69
N THR A 546 34.75 12.42 -4.40
CA THR A 546 35.37 13.57 -3.73
C THR A 546 36.14 13.14 -2.48
N PRO A 547 37.18 13.89 -2.07
CA PRO A 547 37.87 13.62 -0.82
C PRO A 547 36.92 13.71 0.38
N ILE A 548 37.00 12.74 1.29
CA ILE A 548 36.26 12.75 2.57
C ILE A 548 37.08 13.35 3.72
N VAL A 549 38.40 13.35 3.60
CA VAL A 549 39.32 14.01 4.56
C VAL A 549 40.42 14.72 3.77
N LYS A 550 40.66 16.00 4.08
CA LYS A 550 41.89 16.69 3.68
C LYS A 550 42.75 16.99 4.91
N ALA A 551 44.01 16.55 4.89
CA ALA A 551 45.00 16.84 5.92
C ALA A 551 46.01 17.88 5.40
N ARG A 552 46.04 19.05 6.02
CA ARG A 552 46.90 20.17 5.62
C ARG A 552 47.93 20.49 6.69
N LYS A 553 49.20 20.61 6.33
CA LYS A 553 50.29 20.84 7.30
C LYS A 553 50.26 22.27 7.84
N LYS A 554 50.16 22.44 9.17
CA LYS A 554 50.16 23.74 9.84
C LYS A 554 51.47 24.49 9.57
N GLY A 555 51.38 25.81 9.39
CA GLY A 555 52.54 26.69 9.18
C GLY A 555 52.99 26.90 7.72
N ARG A 556 52.44 26.16 6.74
CA ARG A 556 52.51 26.58 5.33
C ARG A 556 51.30 27.45 4.97
N GLY A 557 51.53 28.52 4.20
CA GLY A 557 50.50 29.46 3.72
C GLY A 557 49.41 28.80 2.87
N ASN A 558 48.43 29.58 2.39
CA ASN A 558 47.21 29.11 1.71
C ASN A 558 47.38 28.47 0.31
N ASN A 559 48.58 27.97 -0.02
CA ASN A 559 48.86 27.26 -1.24
C ASN A 559 48.71 25.74 -1.01
N ASP A 560 48.04 25.04 -1.92
CA ASP A 560 47.60 23.65 -1.71
C ASP A 560 48.70 22.58 -1.91
N GLU A 561 49.96 22.97 -2.20
CA GLU A 561 51.14 22.12 -2.44
C GLU A 561 51.64 21.31 -1.20
N GLY A 562 50.74 20.98 -0.28
CA GLY A 562 50.99 20.15 0.89
C GLY A 562 49.71 19.60 1.53
N THR A 563 48.59 19.63 0.82
CA THR A 563 47.30 19.09 1.29
C THR A 563 47.16 17.65 0.81
N ILE A 564 47.07 16.70 1.74
CA ILE A 564 46.86 15.27 1.44
C ILE A 564 45.36 15.01 1.45
N SER A 565 44.82 14.43 0.38
CA SER A 565 43.39 14.17 0.19
C SER A 565 43.11 12.67 0.24
N PHE A 566 42.20 12.25 1.11
CA PHE A 566 41.79 10.85 1.28
C PHE A 566 40.36 10.65 0.80
N PHE A 567 40.11 9.54 0.09
CA PHE A 567 38.81 9.19 -0.48
C PHE A 567 38.11 8.03 0.26
N SER A 568 38.82 7.36 1.18
CA SER A 568 38.29 6.33 2.08
C SER A 568 38.72 6.63 3.53
N MET A 569 37.92 6.18 4.51
CA MET A 569 38.32 6.27 5.93
C MET A 569 39.47 5.32 6.27
N PRO A 570 39.54 4.09 5.73
CA PRO A 570 40.71 3.21 5.87
C PRO A 570 42.03 3.88 5.43
N ASP A 571 42.10 4.49 4.24
CA ASP A 571 43.31 5.17 3.73
C ASP A 571 43.76 6.28 4.71
N TYR A 572 42.80 7.05 5.24
CA TYR A 572 43.06 8.09 6.23
C TYR A 572 43.54 7.51 7.57
N PHE A 573 42.92 6.44 8.08
CA PHE A 573 43.31 5.83 9.35
C PHE A 573 44.68 5.15 9.27
N GLU A 574 45.00 4.49 8.15
CA GLU A 574 46.32 3.92 7.90
C GLU A 574 47.41 5.02 7.91
N TRP A 575 47.17 6.12 7.18
CA TRP A 575 48.06 7.28 7.20
C TRP A 575 48.18 7.93 8.59
N LYS A 576 47.06 8.11 9.30
CA LYS A 576 47.01 8.68 10.66
C LYS A 576 47.84 7.84 11.64
N ASN A 577 47.72 6.52 11.56
CA ASN A 577 48.48 5.58 12.38
C ASN A 577 49.97 5.62 12.04
N ALA A 578 50.33 5.70 10.76
CA ALA A 578 51.72 5.84 10.31
C ALA A 578 52.37 7.17 10.72
N VAL A 579 51.61 8.26 10.79
CA VAL A 579 52.08 9.59 11.24
C VAL A 579 52.17 9.69 12.78
N GLY A 580 51.36 8.93 13.52
CA GLY A 580 51.36 8.88 14.98
C GLY A 580 51.18 10.25 15.64
N GLU A 581 52.01 10.58 16.63
CA GLU A 581 51.98 11.87 17.33
C GLU A 581 52.16 13.09 16.40
N GLY A 582 52.77 12.90 15.22
CA GLY A 582 52.95 13.95 14.22
C GLY A 582 51.64 14.56 13.71
N ILE A 583 50.49 13.91 13.96
CA ILE A 583 49.15 14.36 13.56
C ILE A 583 48.82 15.75 14.11
N LYS A 584 49.39 16.12 15.27
CA LYS A 584 49.26 17.45 15.91
C LYS A 584 49.67 18.61 14.98
N ASN A 585 50.60 18.34 14.06
CA ASN A 585 51.13 19.29 13.08
C ASN A 585 50.25 19.46 11.84
N TYR A 586 49.13 18.73 11.73
CA TYR A 586 48.16 18.88 10.66
C TYR A 586 46.88 19.56 11.17
N GLU A 587 46.25 20.33 10.29
CA GLU A 587 44.86 20.72 10.33
C GLU A 587 44.09 19.68 9.51
N LEU A 588 43.07 19.06 10.12
CA LEU A 588 42.25 18.03 9.49
C LEU A 588 40.88 18.64 9.19
N ARG A 589 40.40 18.46 7.95
CA ARG A 589 39.02 18.79 7.57
C ARG A 589 38.33 17.54 7.06
N TYR A 590 37.20 17.22 7.67
CA TYR A 590 36.28 16.17 7.22
C TYR A 590 35.25 16.80 6.28
N TYR A 591 35.01 16.16 5.14
CA TYR A 591 34.09 16.58 4.09
C TYR A 591 33.01 15.49 3.98
N LYS A 592 31.87 15.69 4.65
CA LYS A 592 30.80 14.68 4.71
C LYS A 592 29.80 14.78 3.55
N GLY A 593 29.72 15.93 2.89
CA GLY A 593 28.90 16.12 1.69
C GLY A 593 29.49 17.14 0.72
N LEU A 594 29.02 17.14 -0.52
CA LEU A 594 29.49 18.02 -1.59
C LEU A 594 29.25 19.50 -1.27
N GLY A 595 28.19 19.80 -0.50
CA GLY A 595 27.90 21.14 0.00
C GLY A 595 28.93 21.72 0.99
N THR A 596 29.84 20.90 1.54
CA THR A 596 30.96 21.39 2.35
C THR A 596 32.12 21.92 1.50
N SER A 597 32.19 21.53 0.22
CA SER A 597 33.19 22.05 -0.72
C SER A 597 32.71 23.37 -1.34
N GLY A 598 33.57 24.39 -1.34
CA GLY A 598 33.29 25.66 -1.98
C GLY A 598 33.63 25.67 -3.47
N ALA A 599 33.26 26.76 -4.16
CA ALA A 599 33.54 26.95 -5.60
C ALA A 599 35.05 26.93 -5.96
N LYS A 600 35.97 27.10 -5.01
CA LYS A 600 37.41 26.89 -5.25
C LYS A 600 37.72 25.40 -5.43
N GLU A 601 37.26 24.57 -4.49
CA GLU A 601 37.46 23.11 -4.53
C GLU A 601 36.68 22.47 -5.69
N GLY A 602 35.49 22.98 -6.02
CA GLY A 602 34.77 22.56 -7.23
C GLY A 602 35.56 22.78 -8.52
N ARG A 603 36.32 23.88 -8.62
CA ARG A 603 37.23 24.12 -9.76
C ARG A 603 38.45 23.19 -9.74
N GLU A 604 39.09 23.03 -8.58
CA GLU A 604 40.20 22.09 -8.36
C GLU A 604 39.84 20.65 -8.78
N TYR A 605 38.64 20.18 -8.41
CA TYR A 605 38.18 18.83 -8.73
C TYR A 605 37.92 18.62 -10.23
N PHE A 606 37.42 19.64 -10.93
CA PHE A 606 37.14 19.58 -12.37
C PHE A 606 38.40 19.80 -13.23
N GLU A 607 39.34 20.66 -12.81
CA GLU A 607 40.68 20.75 -13.42
C GLU A 607 41.42 19.41 -13.35
N ASN A 608 41.20 18.61 -12.31
CA ASN A 608 41.70 17.24 -12.16
C ASN A 608 40.59 16.18 -12.28
N ILE A 609 39.63 16.35 -13.19
CA ILE A 609 38.47 15.44 -13.32
C ILE A 609 38.88 13.97 -13.50
N ASP A 610 40.00 13.67 -14.15
CA ASP A 610 40.52 12.31 -14.33
C ASP A 610 40.99 11.62 -13.03
N ARG A 611 41.26 12.37 -11.95
CA ARG A 611 41.48 11.79 -10.61
C ARG A 611 40.17 11.50 -9.89
N HIS A 612 39.12 12.28 -10.20
CA HIS A 612 37.81 12.21 -9.56
C HIS A 612 36.83 11.29 -10.31
N ARG A 613 37.18 10.84 -11.52
CA ARG A 613 36.34 9.98 -12.37
C ARG A 613 36.73 8.49 -12.23
N LEU A 614 35.77 7.69 -11.80
CA LEU A 614 35.77 6.23 -11.89
C LEU A 614 34.79 5.76 -12.97
N ASN A 615 35.16 4.74 -13.75
CA ASN A 615 34.25 4.08 -14.67
C ASN A 615 33.72 2.79 -14.04
N PHE A 616 32.42 2.50 -14.23
CA PHE A 616 31.91 1.15 -14.02
C PHE A 616 32.22 0.28 -15.24
N VAL A 617 32.56 -0.98 -14.99
CA VAL A 617 32.82 -2.00 -16.01
C VAL A 617 32.00 -3.24 -15.69
N TYR A 618 31.33 -3.79 -16.70
CA TYR A 618 30.68 -5.10 -16.62
C TYR A 618 31.72 -6.19 -16.87
N GLU A 619 31.91 -7.09 -15.91
CA GLU A 619 32.87 -8.19 -16.00
C GLU A 619 32.19 -9.48 -16.47
N ASP A 620 31.14 -9.92 -15.76
CA ASP A 620 30.38 -11.12 -16.08
C ASP A 620 28.94 -11.07 -15.54
N ARG A 621 28.22 -12.19 -15.64
CA ARG A 621 26.82 -12.33 -15.19
C ARG A 621 26.62 -12.13 -13.69
N LYS A 622 27.66 -12.28 -12.86
CA LYS A 622 27.58 -12.06 -11.42
C LYS A 622 27.22 -10.60 -11.11
N ASP A 623 27.68 -9.65 -11.93
CA ASP A 623 27.26 -8.24 -11.84
C ASP A 623 25.73 -8.09 -11.93
N ASP A 624 25.08 -8.81 -12.85
CA ASP A 624 23.62 -8.82 -12.98
C ASP A 624 22.95 -9.41 -11.72
N ASP A 625 23.44 -10.58 -11.27
CA ASP A 625 22.88 -11.31 -10.12
C ASP A 625 23.06 -10.53 -8.78
N ASP A 626 24.18 -9.84 -8.58
CA ASP A 626 24.43 -9.00 -7.41
C ASP A 626 23.56 -7.74 -7.38
N ILE A 627 23.33 -7.09 -8.54
CA ILE A 627 22.36 -5.98 -8.66
C ILE A 627 20.93 -6.49 -8.39
N VAL A 628 20.57 -7.69 -8.86
CA VAL A 628 19.27 -8.32 -8.55
C VAL A 628 19.14 -8.56 -7.04
N MET A 629 20.15 -9.17 -6.41
CA MET A 629 20.19 -9.45 -4.98
C MET A 629 20.02 -8.17 -4.14
N ALA A 630 20.69 -7.08 -4.51
CA ALA A 630 20.61 -5.81 -3.79
C ALA A 630 19.21 -5.15 -3.84
N PHE A 631 18.47 -5.26 -4.97
CA PHE A 631 17.27 -4.42 -5.20
C PHE A 631 15.94 -5.15 -5.40
N ALA A 632 15.90 -6.46 -5.66
CA ALA A 632 14.65 -7.20 -5.86
C ALA A 632 13.92 -7.52 -4.54
N LYS A 633 12.60 -7.39 -4.48
CA LYS A 633 11.83 -7.50 -3.22
C LYS A 633 11.68 -8.92 -2.67
N ASP A 634 11.84 -9.92 -3.50
CA ASP A 634 11.86 -11.34 -3.16
C ASP A 634 13.22 -11.78 -2.55
N LYS A 635 14.32 -11.12 -2.93
CA LYS A 635 15.70 -11.39 -2.47
C LYS A 635 16.03 -10.97 -1.02
N VAL A 636 15.04 -10.96 -0.13
CA VAL A 636 15.19 -10.51 1.28
C VAL A 636 16.17 -11.38 2.07
N ASP A 637 16.03 -12.71 2.00
CA ASP A 637 16.86 -13.61 2.83
C ASP A 637 18.30 -13.74 2.33
N GLU A 638 18.53 -13.52 1.04
CA GLU A 638 19.88 -13.35 0.48
C GLU A 638 20.54 -12.07 1.01
N ARG A 639 19.83 -10.92 1.01
CA ARG A 639 20.33 -9.69 1.64
C ARG A 639 20.60 -9.82 3.13
N LYS A 640 19.75 -10.56 3.87
CA LYS A 640 19.99 -10.81 5.31
C LYS A 640 21.32 -11.51 5.52
N ARG A 641 21.56 -12.63 4.82
CA ARG A 641 22.82 -13.38 4.88
C ARG A 641 24.01 -12.49 4.53
N TRP A 642 23.94 -11.82 3.39
CA TRP A 642 24.95 -10.88 2.90
C TRP A 642 25.37 -9.81 3.94
N ILE A 643 24.40 -9.17 4.59
CA ILE A 643 24.65 -8.19 5.67
C ILE A 643 25.24 -8.85 6.92
N THR A 644 24.73 -10.01 7.35
CA THR A 644 25.22 -10.71 8.55
C THR A 644 26.62 -11.29 8.36
N GLU A 645 26.95 -11.81 7.18
CA GLU A 645 28.26 -12.36 6.83
C GLU A 645 29.31 -11.24 6.81
N PHE A 646 29.00 -10.09 6.20
CA PHE A 646 29.89 -8.93 6.25
C PHE A 646 30.15 -8.45 7.68
N LYS A 647 29.12 -8.37 8.53
CA LYS A 647 29.30 -7.95 9.93
C LYS A 647 30.00 -8.99 10.82
N ALA A 648 30.03 -10.26 10.40
CA ALA A 648 30.78 -11.33 11.05
C ALA A 648 32.25 -11.41 10.56
N ASN A 649 32.53 -10.91 9.36
CA ASN A 649 33.86 -10.91 8.77
C ASN A 649 34.74 -9.81 9.39
N THR A 650 35.99 -10.14 9.75
CA THR A 650 36.84 -9.25 10.57
C THR A 650 37.68 -8.25 9.78
N ASN A 651 37.69 -8.34 8.44
CA ASN A 651 38.37 -7.40 7.54
C ASN A 651 37.57 -6.09 7.37
N ILE A 652 37.46 -5.30 8.43
CA ILE A 652 36.84 -3.95 8.43
C ILE A 652 37.45 -2.99 7.38
N ASN A 653 38.65 -3.28 6.89
CA ASN A 653 39.36 -2.46 5.91
C ASN A 653 39.07 -2.81 4.43
N GLU A 654 38.26 -3.83 4.12
CA GLU A 654 37.85 -4.15 2.73
C GLU A 654 36.78 -3.17 2.21
N SER A 655 37.19 -1.91 2.02
CA SER A 655 36.44 -0.89 1.30
C SER A 655 36.79 -0.86 -0.20
N MET A 656 35.96 -0.19 -1.01
CA MET A 656 36.24 -0.01 -2.43
C MET A 656 37.52 0.83 -2.63
N ASN A 657 38.40 0.42 -3.55
CA ASN A 657 39.65 1.12 -3.81
C ASN A 657 39.41 2.34 -4.71
N TYR A 658 39.55 3.55 -4.16
CA TYR A 658 39.35 4.81 -4.91
C TYR A 658 40.62 5.33 -5.61
N ASN A 659 41.68 4.52 -5.70
CA ASN A 659 42.95 4.86 -6.37
C ASN A 659 43.10 4.17 -7.75
N VAL A 660 42.12 3.36 -8.18
CA VAL A 660 42.02 2.82 -9.56
C VAL A 660 41.18 3.74 -10.46
N ARG A 661 41.05 3.39 -11.75
CA ARG A 661 40.20 4.11 -12.73
C ARG A 661 38.89 3.39 -13.07
N ASN A 662 38.82 2.08 -12.82
CA ASN A 662 37.71 1.22 -13.18
C ASN A 662 37.31 0.38 -11.95
N VAL A 663 36.02 0.16 -11.75
CA VAL A 663 35.44 -0.72 -10.72
C VAL A 663 34.33 -1.58 -11.34
N SER A 664 34.14 -2.81 -10.87
CA SER A 664 33.01 -3.64 -11.31
C SER A 664 31.74 -3.39 -10.50
N TYR A 665 30.59 -3.80 -11.04
CA TYR A 665 29.32 -3.61 -10.33
C TYR A 665 29.24 -4.49 -9.07
N SER A 666 29.77 -5.72 -9.13
CA SER A 666 29.91 -6.64 -8.00
C SER A 666 30.82 -6.03 -6.92
N GLU A 667 31.94 -5.40 -7.29
CA GLU A 667 32.80 -4.71 -6.32
C GLU A 667 32.08 -3.54 -5.63
N PHE A 668 31.36 -2.70 -6.39
CA PHE A 668 30.54 -1.63 -5.83
C PHE A 668 29.44 -2.15 -4.89
N VAL A 669 28.72 -3.21 -5.29
CA VAL A 669 27.68 -3.81 -4.44
C VAL A 669 28.31 -4.29 -3.14
N HIS A 670 29.31 -5.16 -3.21
CA HIS A 670 29.88 -5.82 -2.03
C HIS A 670 30.83 -4.97 -1.18
N LYS A 671 31.38 -3.84 -1.67
CA LYS A 671 32.33 -3.00 -0.91
C LYS A 671 31.90 -1.55 -0.67
N GLU A 672 30.89 -1.03 -1.38
CA GLU A 672 30.34 0.32 -1.14
C GLU A 672 28.87 0.26 -0.69
N LEU A 673 27.98 -0.36 -1.47
CA LEU A 673 26.54 -0.43 -1.17
C LEU A 673 26.22 -1.26 0.09
N ILE A 674 27.10 -2.20 0.46
CA ILE A 674 26.97 -2.95 1.71
C ILE A 674 27.10 -2.05 2.94
N LEU A 675 27.96 -1.02 2.88
CA LEU A 675 28.18 -0.07 3.97
C LEU A 675 26.93 0.75 4.22
N PHE A 676 26.21 1.13 3.15
CA PHE A 676 24.88 1.69 3.27
C PHE A 676 23.90 0.74 3.96
N SER A 677 23.86 -0.51 3.51
CA SER A 677 22.90 -1.50 3.99
C SER A 677 23.08 -1.80 5.48
N VAL A 678 24.33 -1.92 5.94
CA VAL A 678 24.69 -2.05 7.37
C VAL A 678 24.31 -0.80 8.14
N ALA A 679 24.68 0.39 7.67
CA ALA A 679 24.37 1.65 8.37
C ALA A 679 22.87 1.95 8.44
N ASP A 680 22.10 1.59 7.41
CA ASP A 680 20.64 1.69 7.41
C ASP A 680 20.01 0.77 8.46
N CYS A 681 20.51 -0.47 8.60
CA CYS A 681 20.16 -1.33 9.73
C CYS A 681 20.53 -0.71 11.08
N GLU A 682 21.75 -0.16 11.24
CA GLU A 682 22.21 0.46 12.49
C GLU A 682 21.41 1.69 12.90
N ARG A 683 20.94 2.49 11.92
CA ARG A 683 20.08 3.65 12.17
C ARG A 683 18.64 3.26 12.48
N SER A 684 18.16 2.14 11.92
CA SER A 684 16.75 1.76 11.93
C SER A 684 16.36 0.72 12.99
N ILE A 685 17.30 -0.13 13.43
CA ILE A 685 17.11 -1.19 14.44
C ILE A 685 17.75 -0.74 15.76
N PRO A 686 17.09 -0.90 16.93
CA PRO A 686 17.66 -0.51 18.21
C PRO A 686 18.57 -1.58 18.83
N SER A 687 19.30 -1.22 19.90
CA SER A 687 19.92 -2.19 20.80
C SER A 687 18.86 -2.88 21.66
N VAL A 688 19.06 -4.17 21.97
CA VAL A 688 18.25 -4.93 22.93
C VAL A 688 18.39 -4.40 24.36
N VAL A 689 19.50 -3.70 24.67
CA VAL A 689 19.86 -3.27 26.02
C VAL A 689 19.12 -2.00 26.43
N ASP A 690 19.19 -0.93 25.62
CA ASP A 690 18.50 0.33 25.90
C ASP A 690 17.23 0.57 25.07
N GLY A 691 16.98 -0.23 24.03
CA GLY A 691 15.86 -0.02 23.11
C GLY A 691 15.99 1.22 22.21
N LEU A 692 17.14 1.89 22.24
CA LEU A 692 17.36 3.12 21.49
C LEU A 692 18.03 2.84 20.14
N LYS A 693 17.61 3.60 19.13
CA LYS A 693 18.33 3.80 17.87
C LYS A 693 19.39 4.90 18.07
N PRO A 694 20.47 4.96 17.26
CA PRO A 694 21.54 5.94 17.42
C PRO A 694 21.06 7.40 17.54
N GLY A 695 20.08 7.82 16.73
CA GLY A 695 19.50 9.17 16.84
C GLY A 695 18.83 9.45 18.19
N GLN A 696 18.08 8.49 18.73
CA GLN A 696 17.47 8.60 20.06
C GLN A 696 18.54 8.61 21.16
N ARG A 697 19.60 7.81 21.00
CA ARG A 697 20.72 7.74 21.95
C ARG A 697 21.53 9.03 21.99
N LYS A 698 21.83 9.64 20.83
CA LYS A 698 22.46 10.96 20.70
C LYS A 698 21.62 12.07 21.36
N ILE A 699 20.29 12.00 21.27
CA ILE A 699 19.37 12.90 22.00
C ILE A 699 19.46 12.70 23.51
N MET A 700 19.34 11.47 24.01
CA MET A 700 19.41 11.18 25.45
C MET A 700 20.77 11.58 26.04
N PHE A 701 21.87 11.22 25.36
CA PHE A 701 23.22 11.64 25.71
C PHE A 701 23.35 13.16 25.84
N SER A 702 22.86 13.93 24.87
CA SER A 702 22.93 15.39 24.90
C SER A 702 22.05 16.00 25.98
N ALA A 703 20.86 15.44 26.21
CA ALA A 703 19.95 15.86 27.28
C ALA A 703 20.53 15.57 28.68
N PHE A 704 21.21 14.44 28.86
CA PHE A 704 21.97 14.12 30.07
C PHE A 704 23.18 15.02 30.25
N LYS A 705 23.96 15.26 29.18
CA LYS A 705 25.13 16.15 29.15
C LYS A 705 24.77 17.58 29.53
N ARG A 706 23.68 18.12 29.00
CA ARG A 706 23.18 19.47 29.35
C ARG A 706 22.48 19.53 30.73
N ASN A 707 22.25 18.38 31.37
CA ASN A 707 21.35 18.24 32.52
C ASN A 707 20.00 18.97 32.27
N LEU A 708 19.26 18.52 31.24
CA LEU A 708 18.08 19.21 30.70
C LEU A 708 16.85 19.13 31.63
N VAL A 709 16.90 19.82 32.78
CA VAL A 709 15.78 19.95 33.75
C VAL A 709 14.83 21.11 33.44
N ARG A 710 15.29 22.14 32.73
CA ARG A 710 14.44 23.27 32.27
C ARG A 710 13.96 23.01 30.84
N SER A 711 12.72 23.39 30.55
CA SER A 711 12.13 23.31 29.21
C SER A 711 12.92 24.14 28.19
N LEU A 712 13.39 23.51 27.12
CA LEU A 712 14.11 24.12 25.99
C LEU A 712 13.33 23.88 24.69
N LYS A 713 13.36 24.80 23.72
CA LYS A 713 12.68 24.56 22.42
C LYS A 713 13.26 23.33 21.73
N VAL A 714 12.40 22.50 21.13
CA VAL A 714 12.83 21.28 20.42
C VAL A 714 13.84 21.60 19.31
N ALA A 715 13.69 22.72 18.60
CA ALA A 715 14.67 23.18 17.61
C ALA A 715 16.04 23.53 18.21
N GLN A 716 16.08 24.14 19.40
CA GLN A 716 17.34 24.44 20.10
C GLN A 716 18.01 23.16 20.62
N LEU A 717 17.21 22.20 21.12
CA LEU A 717 17.73 20.89 21.50
C LEU A 717 18.28 20.11 20.29
N ALA A 718 17.62 20.18 19.13
CA ALA A 718 18.10 19.54 17.91
C ALA A 718 19.48 20.09 17.47
N GLY A 719 19.66 21.42 17.46
CA GLY A 719 20.96 22.03 17.18
C GLY A 719 22.05 21.63 18.20
N TYR A 720 21.73 21.67 19.50
CA TYR A 720 22.65 21.24 20.56
C TYR A 720 23.05 19.75 20.45
N VAL A 721 22.13 18.87 20.06
CA VAL A 721 22.42 17.45 19.77
C VAL A 721 23.32 17.33 18.54
N SER A 722 23.08 18.13 17.50
CA SER A 722 23.88 18.13 16.28
C SER A 722 25.34 18.47 16.55
N GLU A 723 25.57 19.54 17.32
CA GLU A 723 26.89 20.01 17.74
C GLU A 723 27.62 19.00 18.65
N HIS A 724 26.99 18.57 19.76
CA HIS A 724 27.71 17.85 20.81
C HIS A 724 27.72 16.33 20.68
N ALA A 725 26.91 15.75 19.81
CA ALA A 725 26.84 14.31 19.57
C ALA A 725 27.23 13.91 18.14
N ALA A 726 27.89 14.80 17.38
CA ALA A 726 28.32 14.58 16.00
C ALA A 726 27.18 14.00 15.12
N TYR A 727 26.05 14.69 15.05
CA TYR A 727 24.94 14.23 14.21
C TYR A 727 25.07 14.81 12.79
N HIS A 728 25.34 13.95 11.81
CA HIS A 728 25.67 14.38 10.44
C HIS A 728 24.47 14.41 9.47
N HIS A 729 23.26 14.11 9.95
CA HIS A 729 22.04 14.20 9.14
C HIS A 729 21.25 15.47 9.47
N GLY A 730 20.25 15.80 8.66
CA GLY A 730 19.45 17.03 8.84
C GLY A 730 18.73 17.09 10.19
N GLU A 731 18.80 18.25 10.85
CA GLU A 731 18.17 18.51 12.16
C GLU A 731 16.66 18.23 12.20
N GLN A 732 15.96 18.28 11.06
CA GLN A 732 14.55 17.93 10.98
C GLN A 732 14.26 16.50 11.45
N SER A 733 15.19 15.57 11.19
CA SER A 733 15.09 14.19 11.69
C SER A 733 15.31 14.11 13.21
N LEU A 734 16.17 14.96 13.78
CA LEU A 734 16.30 15.10 15.24
C LEU A 734 15.03 15.69 15.85
N VAL A 735 14.46 16.75 15.26
CA VAL A 735 13.19 17.34 15.73
C VAL A 735 12.08 16.29 15.79
N GLN A 736 11.91 15.48 14.74
CA GLN A 736 10.93 14.39 14.74
C GLN A 736 11.23 13.33 15.79
N THR A 737 12.50 12.97 15.99
CA THR A 737 12.92 11.96 16.97
C THR A 737 12.71 12.46 18.41
N ILE A 738 13.00 13.73 18.68
CA ILE A 738 12.73 14.39 19.97
C ILE A 738 11.23 14.39 20.25
N VAL A 739 10.39 14.75 19.27
CA VAL A 739 8.94 14.71 19.42
C VAL A 739 8.45 13.29 19.71
N GLY A 740 8.94 12.30 18.97
CA GLY A 740 8.61 10.89 19.19
C GLY A 740 8.99 10.37 20.58
N LEU A 741 10.08 10.84 21.18
CA LEU A 741 10.49 10.49 22.56
C LEU A 741 9.65 11.15 23.66
N ALA A 742 8.86 12.19 23.32
CA ALA A 742 8.03 12.95 24.24
C ALA A 742 6.51 12.70 24.09
N GLN A 743 6.08 12.04 23.00
CA GLN A 743 4.69 11.65 22.78
C GLN A 743 4.24 10.58 23.78
N ASP A 744 3.02 10.71 24.33
CA ASP A 744 2.49 9.76 25.31
C ASP A 744 1.03 9.31 25.04
N TYR A 745 0.38 9.79 23.97
CA TYR A 745 -0.99 9.43 23.65
C TYR A 745 -1.16 7.90 23.52
N VAL A 746 -2.38 7.39 23.67
CA VAL A 746 -2.64 5.93 23.61
C VAL A 746 -2.12 5.34 22.28
N GLY A 747 -1.13 4.45 22.38
CA GLY A 747 -0.39 3.89 21.24
C GLY A 747 0.98 4.54 20.93
N ALA A 748 1.44 5.51 21.73
CA ALA A 748 2.79 6.05 21.73
C ALA A 748 3.64 5.43 22.86
N ASN A 749 4.47 6.20 23.57
CA ASN A 749 5.29 5.69 24.69
C ASN A 749 4.43 5.42 25.94
N ASN A 750 4.66 4.27 26.60
CA ASN A 750 4.11 4.01 27.93
C ASN A 750 4.78 4.90 28.99
N VAL A 751 6.10 5.04 28.90
CA VAL A 751 6.92 5.89 29.79
C VAL A 751 7.80 6.81 28.93
N PRO A 752 7.34 8.04 28.61
CA PRO A 752 8.12 8.97 27.80
C PRO A 752 9.39 9.42 28.55
N LEU A 753 10.51 9.45 27.84
CA LEU A 753 11.82 9.88 28.39
C LEU A 753 11.98 11.40 28.37
N LEU A 754 11.22 12.08 27.51
CA LEU A 754 11.17 13.52 27.39
C LEU A 754 9.77 14.04 27.74
N TYR A 755 9.70 15.18 28.42
CA TYR A 755 8.45 15.83 28.77
C TYR A 755 7.94 16.67 27.60
N ARG A 756 6.64 16.55 27.29
CA ARG A 756 5.96 17.34 26.25
C ARG A 756 5.45 18.67 26.82
N ASP A 757 6.10 19.77 26.45
CA ASP A 757 5.69 21.12 26.81
C ASP A 757 5.17 21.85 25.55
N GLY A 758 3.85 21.76 25.34
CA GLY A 758 3.15 22.20 24.13
C GLY A 758 2.51 21.06 23.32
N GLN A 759 2.15 21.33 22.05
CA GLN A 759 1.46 20.37 21.18
C GLN A 759 2.43 19.39 20.50
N PHE A 760 2.68 18.25 21.13
CA PHE A 760 3.53 17.16 20.60
C PHE A 760 2.80 16.17 19.69
N GLY A 761 1.55 16.46 19.33
CA GLY A 761 0.68 15.59 18.55
C GLY A 761 -0.20 14.72 19.45
N THR A 762 -1.33 14.28 18.90
CA THR A 762 -2.41 13.66 19.65
C THR A 762 -2.81 12.30 19.06
N ARG A 763 -3.75 11.62 19.74
CA ARG A 763 -4.34 10.38 19.24
C ARG A 763 -5.11 10.56 17.92
N LEU A 764 -5.52 11.79 17.59
CA LEU A 764 -6.36 12.07 16.42
C LEU A 764 -5.68 11.68 15.10
N GLN A 765 -4.37 11.90 14.99
CA GLN A 765 -3.57 11.61 13.77
C GLN A 765 -2.35 10.72 14.03
N GLY A 766 -2.24 10.10 15.22
CA GLY A 766 -1.06 9.33 15.62
C GLY A 766 0.17 10.22 15.65
N GLY A 767 0.10 11.36 16.34
CA GLY A 767 1.23 12.25 16.58
C GLY A 767 1.63 13.18 15.42
N LYS A 768 1.06 13.01 14.22
CA LYS A 768 1.39 13.81 13.02
C LYS A 768 0.93 15.27 13.08
N ASP A 769 0.01 15.56 14.00
CA ASP A 769 -0.55 16.87 14.33
C ASP A 769 0.30 17.66 15.34
N HIS A 770 1.56 17.27 15.54
CA HIS A 770 2.52 18.02 16.33
C HIS A 770 2.74 19.45 15.77
N ALA A 771 3.02 20.42 16.65
CA ALA A 771 3.49 21.72 16.20
C ALA A 771 4.98 21.66 15.80
N ALA A 772 5.41 22.56 14.91
CA ALA A 772 6.81 22.63 14.48
C ALA A 772 7.76 22.91 15.67
N GLY A 773 8.96 22.30 15.67
CA GLY A 773 9.91 22.33 16.79
C GLY A 773 10.37 23.69 17.33
N ARG A 774 10.03 24.79 16.63
CA ARG A 774 10.25 26.18 17.08
C ARG A 774 9.19 26.69 18.08
N TYR A 775 8.05 26.01 18.19
CA TYR A 775 6.92 26.38 19.07
C TYR A 775 6.80 25.52 20.33
N ILE A 776 7.34 24.30 20.28
CA ILE A 776 7.24 23.31 21.34
C ILE A 776 8.54 23.16 22.11
N PHE A 777 8.42 22.87 23.39
CA PHE A 777 9.52 22.79 24.33
C PHE A 777 9.59 21.39 24.96
N THR A 778 10.76 21.02 25.45
CA THR A 778 10.95 19.73 26.11
C THR A 778 12.06 19.79 27.16
N ARG A 779 12.02 18.84 28.08
CA ARG A 779 13.00 18.57 29.14
C ARG A 779 13.06 17.07 29.40
N LEU A 780 14.04 16.59 30.15
CA LEU A 780 13.98 15.22 30.69
C LEU A 780 12.75 15.06 31.59
N THR A 781 12.08 13.90 31.53
CA THR A 781 11.12 13.52 32.57
C THR A 781 11.87 13.17 33.85
N ASP A 782 11.25 13.43 35.00
CA ASP A 782 11.85 13.21 36.32
C ASP A 782 12.27 11.74 36.51
N ILE A 783 11.51 10.81 35.90
CA ILE A 783 11.78 9.37 35.90
C ILE A 783 12.92 8.94 34.96
N ALA A 784 13.33 9.76 33.99
CA ALA A 784 14.37 9.40 33.03
C ALA A 784 15.72 9.11 33.71
N ARG A 785 16.07 9.84 34.77
CA ARG A 785 17.27 9.54 35.60
C ARG A 785 17.06 8.45 36.66
N ARG A 786 15.83 8.00 36.88
CA ARG A 786 15.53 6.75 37.62
C ARG A 786 15.76 5.52 36.74
N ILE A 787 15.38 5.62 35.46
CA ILE A 787 15.60 4.58 34.44
C ILE A 787 17.08 4.51 34.04
N TYR A 788 17.72 5.64 33.78
CA TYR A 788 19.14 5.75 33.41
C TYR A 788 19.93 6.33 34.57
N HIS A 789 20.30 5.44 35.51
CA HIS A 789 20.89 5.83 36.79
C HIS A 789 22.23 6.58 36.58
N PRO A 790 22.46 7.77 37.19
CA PRO A 790 23.63 8.61 36.91
C PRO A 790 25.00 7.93 37.11
N SER A 791 25.12 6.98 38.04
CA SER A 791 26.37 6.23 38.24
C SER A 791 26.73 5.29 37.08
N ASP A 792 25.77 4.91 36.23
CA ASP A 792 26.03 4.05 35.08
C ASP A 792 26.77 4.82 33.96
N ASP A 793 26.63 6.16 33.91
CA ASP A 793 27.31 7.03 32.94
C ASP A 793 28.85 6.96 33.03
N PHE A 794 29.41 6.44 34.12
CA PHE A 794 30.86 6.32 34.35
C PHE A 794 31.44 4.95 33.96
N ILE A 795 30.59 3.94 33.72
CA ILE A 795 30.99 2.56 33.44
C ILE A 795 30.59 2.07 32.04
N VAL A 796 29.77 2.83 31.31
CA VAL A 796 29.48 2.62 29.89
C VAL A 796 30.65 3.03 28.99
N GLU A 797 30.73 2.44 27.81
CA GLU A 797 31.77 2.72 26.82
C GLU A 797 31.28 3.77 25.80
N TYR A 798 31.92 4.95 25.83
CA TYR A 798 31.64 6.07 24.92
C TYR A 798 32.34 5.91 23.58
N ARG A 799 31.64 6.24 22.49
CA ARG A 799 32.21 6.25 21.13
C ARG A 799 33.04 7.51 20.90
N ASP A 800 34.05 7.40 20.04
CA ASP A 800 34.83 8.52 19.50
C ASP A 800 34.36 8.77 18.05
N ASP A 801 33.87 9.98 17.76
CA ASP A 801 33.36 10.39 16.45
C ASP A 801 33.96 11.75 16.11
N ASP A 802 34.65 11.87 14.97
CA ASP A 802 35.52 13.00 14.60
C ASP A 802 36.53 13.47 15.69
N GLY A 803 36.87 12.62 16.67
CA GLY A 803 37.73 12.98 17.82
C GLY A 803 36.98 13.59 19.02
N LEU A 804 35.65 13.70 18.94
CA LEU A 804 34.76 14.03 20.04
C LEU A 804 34.29 12.75 20.73
N SER A 805 34.21 12.78 22.06
CA SER A 805 33.49 11.75 22.81
C SER A 805 31.98 12.00 22.69
N VAL A 806 31.28 11.09 22.02
CA VAL A 806 29.85 11.17 21.73
C VAL A 806 29.07 10.16 22.57
N GLU A 807 27.91 9.68 22.12
CA GLU A 807 27.05 8.77 22.89
C GLU A 807 27.71 7.39 23.15
N PRO A 808 27.29 6.65 24.19
CA PRO A 808 27.79 5.31 24.44
C PRO A 808 27.31 4.31 23.38
N PHE A 809 28.01 3.17 23.28
CA PHE A 809 27.60 2.09 22.36
C PHE A 809 26.16 1.64 22.61
N TYR A 810 25.79 1.45 23.88
CA TYR A 810 24.43 1.51 24.40
C TYR A 810 24.44 2.11 25.81
N TYR A 811 23.30 2.65 26.25
CA TYR A 811 23.05 2.82 27.68
C TYR A 811 22.63 1.49 28.31
N VAL A 812 22.69 1.41 29.64
CA VAL A 812 22.19 0.24 30.37
C VAL A 812 21.14 0.73 31.38
N PRO A 813 19.84 0.80 31.01
CA PRO A 813 18.78 1.24 31.91
C PRO A 813 18.50 0.22 33.04
N VAL A 814 17.74 0.61 34.06
CA VAL A 814 17.30 -0.28 35.16
C VAL A 814 16.30 -1.36 34.69
N ILE A 815 15.53 -1.07 33.64
CA ILE A 815 14.56 -1.96 32.98
C ILE A 815 14.71 -1.88 31.44
N PRO A 816 14.41 -2.95 30.66
CA PRO A 816 14.59 -2.94 29.21
C PRO A 816 13.55 -2.04 28.54
N MET A 817 13.95 -0.81 28.22
CA MET A 817 13.06 0.19 27.62
C MET A 817 12.52 -0.23 26.24
N VAL A 818 13.19 -1.17 25.55
CA VAL A 818 12.73 -1.78 24.29
C VAL A 818 11.39 -2.51 24.44
N LEU A 819 11.12 -3.11 25.61
CA LEU A 819 9.83 -3.73 25.92
C LEU A 819 8.82 -2.70 26.45
N VAL A 820 9.28 -1.71 27.21
CA VAL A 820 8.40 -0.68 27.82
C VAL A 820 7.73 0.20 26.76
N ASN A 821 8.50 0.77 25.85
CA ASN A 821 8.00 1.73 24.83
C ASN A 821 7.87 1.12 23.44
N GLY A 822 8.22 -0.16 23.26
CA GLY A 822 8.26 -0.80 21.97
C GLY A 822 9.25 -0.15 20.98
N THR A 823 9.22 -0.62 19.74
CA THR A 823 9.94 0.01 18.62
C THR A 823 9.43 -0.53 17.28
N ALA A 824 9.47 0.30 16.25
CA ALA A 824 9.26 -0.13 14.87
C ALA A 824 10.37 0.45 13.99
N GLY A 825 10.91 -0.35 13.06
CA GLY A 825 12.01 0.07 12.20
C GLY A 825 12.14 -0.81 10.97
N ILE A 826 12.52 -0.20 9.84
CA ILE A 826 12.78 -0.89 8.58
C ILE A 826 14.16 -0.43 8.12
N GLY A 827 15.09 -1.37 8.02
CA GLY A 827 16.37 -1.18 7.33
C GLY A 827 16.46 -2.11 6.13
N THR A 828 17.67 -2.28 5.61
CA THR A 828 17.89 -3.09 4.41
C THR A 828 17.86 -4.58 4.77
N GLY A 829 16.94 -5.34 4.17
CA GLY A 829 16.75 -6.78 4.43
C GLY A 829 16.12 -7.14 5.79
N PHE A 830 16.20 -6.24 6.78
CA PHE A 830 15.69 -6.44 8.14
C PHE A 830 14.63 -5.39 8.50
N ALA A 831 13.59 -5.83 9.19
CA ALA A 831 12.63 -4.96 9.88
C ALA A 831 12.45 -5.45 11.31
N THR A 832 12.05 -4.57 12.20
CA THR A 832 11.71 -4.90 13.60
C THR A 832 10.35 -4.29 13.96
N ASN A 833 9.55 -5.04 14.71
CA ASN A 833 8.31 -4.58 15.31
C ASN A 833 8.17 -5.21 16.70
N ILE A 834 8.43 -4.42 17.73
CA ILE A 834 8.36 -4.81 19.14
C ILE A 834 7.23 -3.99 19.75
N PRO A 835 6.13 -4.60 20.20
CA PRO A 835 5.03 -3.87 20.82
C PRO A 835 5.41 -3.40 22.23
N ASN A 836 4.63 -2.47 22.77
CA ASN A 836 4.80 -2.02 24.14
C ASN A 836 4.28 -3.07 25.13
N TYR A 837 4.90 -3.15 26.30
CA TYR A 837 4.52 -3.99 27.43
C TYR A 837 4.35 -3.14 28.71
N SER A 838 3.66 -3.69 29.69
CA SER A 838 3.49 -3.07 31.01
C SER A 838 4.85 -2.99 31.73
N PRO A 839 5.29 -1.79 32.17
CA PRO A 839 6.53 -1.67 32.93
C PRO A 839 6.49 -2.41 34.26
N LEU A 840 5.30 -2.57 34.85
CA LEU A 840 5.10 -3.27 36.12
C LEU A 840 5.32 -4.78 35.93
N ASP A 841 4.78 -5.36 34.86
CA ASP A 841 4.95 -6.77 34.50
C ASP A 841 6.44 -7.07 34.20
N VAL A 842 7.13 -6.12 33.54
CA VAL A 842 8.57 -6.18 33.30
C VAL A 842 9.38 -6.14 34.61
N ILE A 843 9.04 -5.24 35.55
CA ILE A 843 9.67 -5.17 36.88
C ILE A 843 9.44 -6.47 37.67
N ASP A 844 8.21 -6.98 37.67
CA ASP A 844 7.84 -8.19 38.40
C ASP A 844 8.60 -9.41 37.85
N ASN A 845 8.71 -9.54 36.52
CA ASN A 845 9.51 -10.59 35.89
C ASN A 845 11.03 -10.43 36.10
N LEU A 846 11.58 -9.21 36.18
CA LEU A 846 12.98 -8.99 36.58
C LEU A 846 13.21 -9.42 38.03
N ASN A 847 12.27 -9.12 38.94
CA ASN A 847 12.32 -9.56 40.33
C ASN A 847 12.28 -11.10 40.43
N ARG A 848 11.49 -11.78 39.58
CA ARG A 848 11.53 -13.26 39.44
C ARG A 848 12.91 -13.77 39.04
N LEU A 849 13.53 -13.21 38.00
CA LEU A 849 14.90 -13.58 37.59
C LEU A 849 15.96 -13.29 38.67
N LEU A 850 15.78 -12.24 39.47
CA LEU A 850 16.65 -11.95 40.61
C LEU A 850 16.51 -13.01 41.71
N SER A 851 15.29 -13.48 41.98
CA SER A 851 14.96 -14.58 42.90
C SER A 851 15.30 -15.98 42.39
N GLY A 852 15.49 -16.16 41.08
CA GLY A 852 15.67 -17.48 40.45
C GLY A 852 14.36 -18.21 40.11
N GLU A 853 13.25 -17.46 40.02
CA GLU A 853 11.93 -17.97 39.63
C GLU A 853 11.75 -17.97 38.10
N GLU A 854 10.76 -18.74 37.62
CA GLU A 854 10.37 -18.78 36.21
C GLU A 854 9.60 -17.52 35.79
N LEU A 855 9.78 -17.09 34.54
CA LEU A 855 9.10 -15.93 33.96
C LEU A 855 7.61 -16.19 33.72
N GLN A 856 6.80 -15.16 33.93
CA GLN A 856 5.39 -15.16 33.49
C GLN A 856 5.28 -14.57 32.08
N PRO A 857 4.49 -15.18 31.17
CA PRO A 857 4.26 -14.64 29.83
C PRO A 857 3.67 -13.22 29.86
N MET A 858 4.30 -12.29 29.14
CA MET A 858 3.86 -10.91 29.02
C MET A 858 3.02 -10.72 27.75
N LYS A 859 1.96 -9.90 27.83
CA LYS A 859 1.14 -9.51 26.68
C LYS A 859 1.32 -8.03 26.34
N PRO A 860 1.14 -7.62 25.07
CA PRO A 860 1.17 -6.21 24.69
C PRO A 860 0.22 -5.37 25.52
N TRP A 861 0.67 -4.19 25.95
CA TRP A 861 -0.07 -3.30 26.84
C TRP A 861 0.31 -1.84 26.59
N TYR A 862 -0.70 -0.98 26.54
CA TYR A 862 -0.57 0.44 26.22
C TYR A 862 -1.28 1.28 27.27
N PHE A 863 -0.57 2.24 27.87
CA PHE A 863 -1.16 3.11 28.88
C PHE A 863 -2.37 3.88 28.33
N GLY A 864 -3.49 3.85 29.07
CA GLY A 864 -4.72 4.57 28.74
C GLY A 864 -5.61 3.91 27.68
N PHE A 865 -5.21 2.77 27.10
CA PHE A 865 -6.08 1.97 26.23
C PHE A 865 -7.17 1.28 27.07
N THR A 866 -8.43 1.41 26.66
CA THR A 866 -9.58 0.83 27.41
C THR A 866 -10.24 -0.37 26.71
N GLY A 867 -9.65 -0.87 25.64
CA GLY A 867 -10.11 -2.05 24.90
C GLY A 867 -9.48 -3.36 25.41
N THR A 868 -9.66 -4.44 24.65
CA THR A 868 -9.03 -5.75 24.98
C THR A 868 -7.85 -6.04 24.06
N ILE A 869 -6.88 -6.80 24.59
CA ILE A 869 -5.78 -7.40 23.82
C ILE A 869 -5.76 -8.89 24.15
N GLU A 870 -5.96 -9.71 23.13
CA GLU A 870 -6.09 -11.17 23.23
C GLU A 870 -5.08 -11.84 22.31
N GLU A 871 -4.38 -12.86 22.80
CA GLU A 871 -3.53 -13.70 21.95
C GLU A 871 -4.40 -14.69 21.18
N ARG A 872 -4.17 -14.81 19.86
CA ARG A 872 -4.91 -15.74 18.98
C ARG A 872 -4.03 -16.87 18.46
N GLU A 873 -2.77 -16.58 18.23
CA GLU A 873 -1.69 -17.55 17.98
C GLU A 873 -0.43 -17.05 18.70
N LYS A 874 0.56 -17.90 18.97
CA LYS A 874 1.78 -17.48 19.69
C LYS A 874 2.43 -16.27 19.02
N GLY A 875 2.51 -15.15 19.74
CA GLY A 875 3.07 -13.88 19.26
C GLY A 875 2.16 -13.08 18.29
N LYS A 876 0.92 -13.51 18.03
CA LYS A 876 -0.08 -12.75 17.25
C LYS A 876 -1.27 -12.41 18.14
N PHE A 877 -1.38 -11.13 18.45
CA PHE A 877 -2.45 -10.58 19.28
C PHE A 877 -3.47 -9.82 18.43
N VAL A 878 -4.71 -9.73 18.92
CA VAL A 878 -5.75 -8.87 18.38
C VAL A 878 -6.07 -7.80 19.42
N SER A 879 -5.97 -6.53 19.02
CA SER A 879 -6.46 -5.39 19.77
C SER A 879 -7.90 -5.11 19.33
N SER A 880 -8.85 -5.17 20.26
CA SER A 880 -10.25 -4.87 20.01
C SER A 880 -10.63 -3.55 20.65
N GLY A 881 -11.34 -2.70 19.90
CA GLY A 881 -11.97 -1.49 20.43
C GLY A 881 -13.17 -1.82 21.33
N CYS A 882 -13.83 -0.78 21.82
CA CYS A 882 -15.05 -0.92 22.64
C CYS A 882 -16.24 -0.32 21.90
N ALA A 883 -17.27 -1.12 21.68
CA ALA A 883 -18.55 -0.66 21.14
C ALA A 883 -19.72 -1.34 21.84
N THR A 884 -20.83 -0.61 21.98
CA THR A 884 -22.09 -1.11 22.52
C THR A 884 -23.24 -0.80 21.57
N VAL A 885 -24.04 -1.80 21.23
CA VAL A 885 -25.26 -1.60 20.42
C VAL A 885 -26.39 -1.22 21.37
N ARG A 886 -26.87 0.02 21.27
CA ARG A 886 -27.95 0.55 22.13
C ARG A 886 -29.33 0.07 21.65
N PRO A 887 -30.35 0.00 22.54
CA PRO A 887 -31.71 -0.40 22.17
C PRO A 887 -32.42 0.50 21.15
N ASP A 888 -31.90 1.72 20.92
CA ASP A 888 -32.39 2.70 19.94
C ASP A 888 -31.81 2.49 18.52
N GLY A 889 -30.97 1.47 18.31
CA GLY A 889 -30.33 1.17 17.03
C GLY A 889 -29.04 1.96 16.76
N VAL A 890 -28.47 2.61 17.78
CA VAL A 890 -27.21 3.35 17.67
C VAL A 890 -26.05 2.48 18.17
N VAL A 891 -24.96 2.39 17.41
CA VAL A 891 -23.71 1.78 17.88
C VAL A 891 -22.87 2.87 18.54
N HIS A 892 -22.63 2.75 19.85
CA HIS A 892 -21.82 3.69 20.62
C HIS A 892 -20.41 3.12 20.80
N ILE A 893 -19.44 3.69 20.09
CA ILE A 893 -18.03 3.29 20.07
C ILE A 893 -17.27 4.20 21.05
N THR A 894 -16.62 3.63 22.06
CA THR A 894 -15.88 4.35 23.10
C THR A 894 -14.38 4.11 23.05
N GLU A 895 -13.91 3.13 22.27
CA GLU A 895 -12.49 2.89 22.06
C GLU A 895 -12.21 2.31 20.66
N LEU A 896 -11.08 2.70 20.04
CA LEU A 896 -10.58 2.17 18.77
C LEU A 896 -9.35 1.29 19.01
N PRO A 897 -9.09 0.25 18.18
CA PRO A 897 -7.89 -0.57 18.25
C PRO A 897 -6.58 0.23 18.24
N ILE A 898 -5.53 -0.36 18.82
CA ILE A 898 -4.17 0.20 18.74
C ILE A 898 -3.73 0.27 17.27
N GLY A 899 -3.24 1.44 16.85
CA GLY A 899 -2.89 1.75 15.46
C GLY A 899 -3.99 2.48 14.67
N THR A 900 -5.24 2.47 15.15
CA THR A 900 -6.38 3.10 14.47
C THR A 900 -6.64 4.51 15.02
N TRP A 901 -6.21 5.52 14.27
CA TRP A 901 -6.29 6.94 14.68
C TRP A 901 -7.68 7.54 14.39
N THR A 902 -8.14 8.44 15.27
CA THR A 902 -9.52 8.95 15.25
C THR A 902 -9.90 9.62 13.93
N GLN A 903 -9.00 10.39 13.30
CA GLN A 903 -9.26 11.07 12.03
C GLN A 903 -9.29 10.08 10.84
N GLN A 904 -8.49 9.01 10.89
CA GLN A 904 -8.52 7.95 9.89
C GLN A 904 -9.81 7.14 10.00
N TYR A 905 -10.24 6.83 11.22
CA TYR A 905 -11.50 6.14 11.49
C TYR A 905 -12.72 6.98 11.10
N LYS A 906 -12.68 8.30 11.33
CA LYS A 906 -13.70 9.23 10.84
C LYS A 906 -13.89 9.13 9.33
N LYS A 907 -12.80 9.11 8.56
CA LYS A 907 -12.87 8.94 7.11
C LYS A 907 -13.50 7.60 6.71
N PHE A 908 -13.18 6.51 7.42
CA PHE A 908 -13.85 5.22 7.21
C PHE A 908 -15.38 5.28 7.46
N LEU A 909 -15.84 6.03 8.47
CA LEU A 909 -17.28 6.27 8.69
C LEU A 909 -17.92 7.16 7.61
N GLU A 910 -17.15 8.05 6.97
CA GLU A 910 -17.59 8.83 5.80
C GLU A 910 -17.74 7.93 4.57
N ASP A 911 -16.76 7.08 4.27
CA ASP A 911 -16.83 6.08 3.19
C ASP A 911 -18.02 5.10 3.37
N LEU A 912 -18.37 4.73 4.60
CA LEU A 912 -19.56 3.91 4.89
C LEU A 912 -20.89 4.67 4.75
N ARG A 913 -20.85 5.99 4.89
CA ARG A 913 -22.03 6.86 4.71
C ARG A 913 -22.32 7.13 3.24
N GLU A 914 -21.28 7.30 2.41
CA GLU A 914 -21.42 7.35 0.94
C GLU A 914 -22.02 6.06 0.36
N ARG A 915 -21.85 4.93 1.06
CA ARG A 915 -22.43 3.62 0.70
C ARG A 915 -23.79 3.34 1.33
N GLU A 916 -24.43 4.34 1.95
CA GLU A 916 -25.73 4.26 2.65
C GLU A 916 -25.83 3.24 3.81
N ILE A 917 -24.71 2.64 4.22
CA ILE A 917 -24.64 1.70 5.36
C ILE A 917 -24.81 2.47 6.68
N VAL A 918 -24.10 3.60 6.80
CA VAL A 918 -24.19 4.55 7.91
C VAL A 918 -25.08 5.71 7.48
N ILE A 919 -26.25 5.87 8.09
CA ILE A 919 -27.17 7.00 7.83
C ILE A 919 -26.53 8.30 8.30
N GLN A 920 -25.94 8.28 9.50
CA GLN A 920 -25.26 9.41 10.12
C GLN A 920 -24.25 8.87 11.17
N TYR A 921 -23.25 9.67 11.51
CA TYR A 921 -22.52 9.51 12.76
C TYR A 921 -22.45 10.85 13.52
N ARG A 922 -22.16 10.80 14.82
CA ARG A 922 -21.85 11.96 15.66
C ARG A 922 -20.55 11.68 16.40
N GLU A 923 -19.69 12.70 16.49
CA GLU A 923 -18.41 12.61 17.19
C GLU A 923 -18.46 13.42 18.51
N HIS A 924 -18.06 12.77 19.60
CA HIS A 924 -17.79 13.39 20.90
C HIS A 924 -16.34 13.10 21.33
N ASN A 925 -15.46 12.91 20.36
CA ASN A 925 -14.03 12.66 20.54
C ASN A 925 -13.36 13.85 21.25
N THR A 926 -12.27 13.56 21.94
CA THR A 926 -11.27 14.55 22.39
C THR A 926 -9.93 14.19 21.78
N ASP A 927 -8.91 15.00 22.01
CA ASP A 927 -7.49 14.70 21.72
C ASP A 927 -6.97 13.43 22.43
N VAL A 928 -7.63 13.03 23.53
CA VAL A 928 -7.25 11.89 24.38
C VAL A 928 -8.22 10.69 24.24
N THR A 929 -9.53 10.92 24.16
CA THR A 929 -10.59 9.89 24.27
C THR A 929 -11.48 9.77 23.03
N VAL A 930 -11.82 8.54 22.66
CA VAL A 930 -12.75 8.19 21.58
C VAL A 930 -14.21 8.23 22.09
N ASP A 931 -15.14 8.68 21.25
CA ASP A 931 -16.59 8.56 21.44
C ASP A 931 -17.31 8.88 20.10
N PHE A 932 -17.81 7.84 19.44
CA PHE A 932 -18.67 7.97 18.24
C PHE A 932 -20.04 7.34 18.49
N GLU A 933 -21.10 8.07 18.14
CA GLU A 933 -22.45 7.51 17.98
C GLU A 933 -22.68 7.25 16.49
N VAL A 934 -22.74 5.98 16.07
CA VAL A 934 -22.91 5.57 14.67
C VAL A 934 -24.33 5.05 14.45
N PHE A 935 -25.05 5.68 13.51
CA PHE A 935 -26.45 5.41 13.20
C PHE A 935 -26.48 4.58 11.91
N ILE A 936 -26.51 3.25 12.06
CA ILE A 936 -26.46 2.28 10.96
C ILE A 936 -27.88 2.01 10.43
N HIS A 937 -28.03 1.71 9.14
CA HIS A 937 -29.32 1.33 8.58
C HIS A 937 -29.94 0.13 9.34
N PRO A 938 -31.21 0.18 9.79
CA PRO A 938 -31.74 -0.79 10.75
C PRO A 938 -31.68 -2.24 10.30
N GLU A 939 -31.90 -2.50 9.01
CA GLU A 939 -31.84 -3.85 8.46
C GLU A 939 -30.40 -4.37 8.42
N VAL A 940 -29.44 -3.49 8.10
CA VAL A 940 -28.00 -3.82 8.08
C VAL A 940 -27.50 -4.09 9.50
N LEU A 941 -27.87 -3.24 10.46
CA LEU A 941 -27.53 -3.45 11.86
C LEU A 941 -28.16 -4.75 12.40
N ARG A 942 -29.44 -5.03 12.09
CA ARG A 942 -30.09 -6.28 12.49
C ARG A 942 -29.37 -7.50 11.91
N GLN A 943 -28.98 -7.45 10.63
CA GLN A 943 -28.19 -8.50 9.99
C GLN A 943 -26.83 -8.69 10.68
N TRP A 944 -26.09 -7.61 10.96
CA TRP A 944 -24.77 -7.68 11.59
C TRP A 944 -24.84 -8.17 13.04
N VAL A 945 -25.86 -7.78 13.80
CA VAL A 945 -26.11 -8.29 15.16
C VAL A 945 -26.47 -9.78 15.12
N ALA A 946 -27.34 -10.21 14.21
CA ALA A 946 -27.69 -11.62 14.04
C ALA A 946 -26.49 -12.50 13.60
N GLN A 947 -25.52 -11.92 12.89
CA GLN A 947 -24.28 -12.57 12.47
C GLN A 947 -23.13 -12.42 13.49
N GLY A 948 -23.29 -11.65 14.56
CA GLY A 948 -22.22 -11.35 15.53
C GLY A 948 -21.03 -10.56 14.95
N CYS A 949 -21.18 -9.92 13.78
CA CYS A 949 -20.07 -9.35 13.01
C CYS A 949 -19.95 -7.81 13.09
N VAL A 950 -20.70 -7.15 13.99
CA VAL A 950 -20.73 -5.67 14.12
C VAL A 950 -19.34 -5.06 14.28
N GLU A 951 -18.50 -5.60 15.17
CA GLU A 951 -17.13 -5.11 15.41
C GLU A 951 -16.23 -5.27 14.19
N GLU A 952 -16.31 -6.42 13.50
CA GLU A 952 -15.52 -6.73 12.31
C GLU A 952 -15.90 -5.80 11.14
N ARG A 953 -17.21 -5.62 10.92
CA ARG A 953 -17.75 -4.73 9.88
C ARG A 953 -17.45 -3.25 10.14
N LEU A 954 -17.25 -2.86 11.39
CA LEU A 954 -16.82 -1.52 11.81
C LEU A 954 -15.31 -1.38 12.01
N GLN A 955 -14.49 -2.37 11.61
CA GLN A 955 -13.02 -2.33 11.75
C GLN A 955 -12.55 -2.03 13.20
N LEU A 956 -13.27 -2.57 14.19
CA LEU A 956 -12.95 -2.44 15.61
C LEU A 956 -12.02 -3.54 16.12
N ARG A 957 -11.24 -4.16 15.23
CA ARG A 957 -10.20 -5.15 15.55
C ARG A 957 -8.99 -4.93 14.65
N GLU A 958 -7.80 -4.86 15.24
CA GLU A 958 -6.51 -4.78 14.52
C GLU A 958 -5.50 -5.79 15.08
N TYR A 959 -4.54 -6.20 14.26
CA TYR A 959 -3.53 -7.19 14.65
C TYR A 959 -2.25 -6.53 15.20
N ILE A 960 -1.75 -7.05 16.31
CA ILE A 960 -0.44 -6.70 16.88
C ILE A 960 0.47 -7.92 16.73
N HIS A 961 1.53 -7.79 15.93
CA HIS A 961 2.50 -8.86 15.68
C HIS A 961 3.76 -8.68 16.53
N ALA A 962 3.98 -9.61 17.46
CA ALA A 962 5.18 -9.74 18.29
C ALA A 962 6.12 -10.87 17.78
N THR A 963 6.03 -11.24 16.50
CA THR A 963 6.77 -12.36 15.88
C THR A 963 8.08 -11.93 15.18
N ASN A 964 8.32 -10.62 15.09
CA ASN A 964 9.45 -10.03 14.38
C ASN A 964 10.25 -9.07 15.28
N ILE A 965 10.65 -9.61 16.42
CA ILE A 965 11.48 -8.94 17.42
C ILE A 965 12.94 -9.06 16.95
N ILE A 966 13.47 -7.99 16.35
CA ILE A 966 14.86 -7.91 15.89
C ILE A 966 15.53 -6.72 16.57
N ALA A 967 16.69 -6.94 17.18
CA ALA A 967 17.48 -5.91 17.83
C ALA A 967 18.98 -6.22 17.67
N PHE A 968 19.83 -5.25 17.95
CA PHE A 968 21.25 -5.50 18.13
C PHE A 968 21.50 -6.09 19.53
N ASP A 969 22.15 -7.24 19.58
CA ASP A 969 22.61 -7.86 20.84
C ASP A 969 23.74 -7.04 21.50
N ARG A 970 24.22 -7.51 22.66
CA ARG A 970 25.30 -6.82 23.39
C ARG A 970 26.61 -6.70 22.58
N GLU A 971 26.87 -7.61 21.64
CA GLU A 971 28.04 -7.57 20.75
C GLU A 971 27.81 -6.72 19.48
N GLY A 972 26.60 -6.19 19.26
CA GLY A 972 26.28 -5.36 18.10
C GLY A 972 25.93 -6.12 16.83
N LYS A 973 25.57 -7.41 16.93
CA LYS A 973 25.09 -8.24 15.81
C LYS A 973 23.56 -8.17 15.74
N ILE A 974 23.01 -8.31 14.54
CA ILE A 974 21.55 -8.29 14.33
C ILE A 974 20.99 -9.66 14.73
N THR A 975 20.26 -9.70 15.85
CA THR A 975 19.73 -10.95 16.41
C THR A 975 18.20 -10.92 16.43
N LYS A 976 17.60 -12.05 16.04
CA LYS A 976 16.15 -12.26 16.10
C LYS A 976 15.79 -13.00 17.39
N TYR A 977 14.90 -12.41 18.15
CA TYR A 977 14.37 -12.94 19.40
C TYR A 977 13.05 -13.69 19.15
N LEU A 978 12.75 -14.67 20.01
CA LEU A 978 11.56 -15.51 19.87
C LEU A 978 10.30 -14.82 20.41
N ASP A 979 10.46 -14.17 21.55
CA ASP A 979 9.42 -13.59 22.39
C ASP A 979 10.01 -12.53 23.35
N ALA A 980 9.16 -11.81 24.08
CA ALA A 980 9.59 -10.74 24.99
C ALA A 980 10.42 -11.27 26.17
N GLU A 981 10.16 -12.51 26.59
CA GLU A 981 10.87 -13.22 27.65
C GLU A 981 12.33 -13.50 27.24
N SER A 982 12.58 -13.84 25.97
CA SER A 982 13.94 -14.01 25.45
C SER A 982 14.74 -12.68 25.45
N VAL A 983 14.11 -11.56 25.10
CA VAL A 983 14.69 -10.20 25.22
C VAL A 983 15.00 -9.88 26.69
N LEU A 984 14.05 -10.15 27.60
CA LEU A 984 14.21 -9.91 29.03
C LEU A 984 15.39 -10.69 29.62
N LYS A 985 15.58 -11.95 29.21
CA LYS A 985 16.70 -12.81 29.65
C LYS A 985 18.05 -12.26 29.20
N GLU A 986 18.20 -11.81 27.96
CA GLU A 986 19.48 -11.23 27.52
C GLU A 986 19.79 -9.93 28.25
N PHE A 987 18.80 -9.02 28.34
CA PHE A 987 18.92 -7.78 29.09
C PHE A 987 19.33 -8.04 30.55
N TYR A 988 18.72 -9.03 31.21
CA TYR A 988 19.02 -9.36 32.60
C TYR A 988 20.50 -9.70 32.82
N LEU A 989 21.09 -10.49 31.91
CA LEU A 989 22.50 -10.87 31.99
C LEU A 989 23.43 -9.65 31.84
N VAL A 990 23.14 -8.76 30.89
CA VAL A 990 23.91 -7.51 30.70
C VAL A 990 23.74 -6.59 31.92
N ARG A 991 22.51 -6.41 32.42
CA ARG A 991 22.25 -5.50 33.54
C ARG A 991 22.89 -5.97 34.83
N LEU A 992 22.86 -7.26 35.13
CA LEU A 992 23.50 -7.84 36.31
C LEU A 992 25.03 -7.65 36.31
N GLU A 993 25.67 -7.81 35.14
CA GLU A 993 27.10 -7.52 34.96
C GLU A 993 27.40 -6.02 35.21
N TYR A 994 26.59 -5.13 34.65
CA TYR A 994 26.76 -3.68 34.86
C TYR A 994 26.49 -3.25 36.31
N TYR A 995 25.61 -3.93 37.07
CA TYR A 995 25.51 -3.69 38.53
C TYR A 995 26.75 -4.13 39.29
N ALA A 996 27.47 -5.17 38.86
CA ALA A 996 28.76 -5.52 39.46
C ALA A 996 29.80 -4.40 39.20
N ARG A 997 29.90 -3.93 37.95
CA ARG A 997 30.76 -2.78 37.57
C ARG A 997 30.39 -1.50 38.34
N ARG A 998 29.09 -1.18 38.47
CA ARG A 998 28.60 -0.01 39.23
C ARG A 998 28.92 -0.14 40.72
N ARG A 999 28.76 -1.31 41.31
CA ARG A 999 29.09 -1.55 42.73
C ARG A 999 30.57 -1.34 43.00
N GLU A 1000 31.45 -1.87 42.13
CA GLU A 1000 32.90 -1.66 42.22
C GLU A 1000 33.27 -0.17 42.09
N PHE A 1001 32.74 0.51 41.07
CA PHE A 1001 32.92 1.96 40.88
C PHE A 1001 32.45 2.78 42.09
N LEU A 1002 31.26 2.48 42.64
CA LEU A 1002 30.72 3.17 43.81
C LEU A 1002 31.59 2.98 45.06
N LEU A 1003 32.10 1.77 45.29
CA LEU A 1003 33.03 1.51 46.40
C LEU A 1003 34.31 2.33 46.24
N GLU A 1004 34.92 2.31 45.04
CA GLU A 1004 36.13 3.10 44.77
C GLU A 1004 35.89 4.60 44.99
N GLN A 1005 34.81 5.18 44.42
CA GLN A 1005 34.54 6.62 44.56
C GLN A 1005 34.18 7.01 46.00
N LEU A 1006 33.40 6.20 46.71
CA LEU A 1006 33.03 6.48 48.12
C LEU A 1006 34.27 6.38 49.04
N GLN A 1007 35.15 5.41 48.82
CA GLN A 1007 36.40 5.28 49.57
C GLN A 1007 37.36 6.44 49.25
N ARG A 1008 37.49 6.81 47.96
CA ARG A 1008 38.29 7.95 47.50
C ARG A 1008 37.78 9.27 48.10
N ALA A 1009 36.47 9.50 48.11
CA ALA A 1009 35.84 10.68 48.70
C ALA A 1009 36.01 10.74 50.23
N ALA A 1010 35.84 9.61 50.94
CA ALA A 1010 36.07 9.54 52.38
C ALA A 1010 37.52 9.86 52.76
N LEU A 1011 38.50 9.33 52.00
CA LEU A 1011 39.92 9.61 52.20
C LEU A 1011 40.29 11.06 51.85
N LYS A 1012 39.65 11.65 50.83
CA LYS A 1012 39.81 13.07 50.47
C LYS A 1012 39.36 13.97 51.62
N LEU A 1013 38.15 13.74 52.15
CA LEU A 1013 37.59 14.46 53.29
C LEU A 1013 38.41 14.24 54.57
N GLU A 1014 38.98 13.06 54.79
CA GLU A 1014 39.90 12.80 55.91
C GLU A 1014 41.16 13.66 55.86
N ASN A 1015 41.78 13.75 54.68
CA ASN A 1015 42.93 14.63 54.46
C ASN A 1015 42.53 16.12 54.62
N MET A 1016 41.34 16.53 54.20
CA MET A 1016 40.84 17.91 54.41
C MET A 1016 40.63 18.23 55.90
N VAL A 1017 39.99 17.34 56.67
CA VAL A 1017 39.84 17.48 58.13
C VAL A 1017 41.21 17.57 58.80
N ARG A 1018 42.16 16.73 58.40
CA ARG A 1018 43.54 16.75 58.92
C ARG A 1018 44.24 18.07 58.60
N PHE A 1019 44.16 18.53 57.35
CA PHE A 1019 44.77 19.78 56.90
C PHE A 1019 44.20 21.00 57.64
N VAL A 1020 42.88 21.12 57.73
CA VAL A 1020 42.25 22.24 58.44
C VAL A 1020 42.66 22.27 59.92
N ASN A 1021 42.65 21.12 60.61
CA ASN A 1021 43.10 21.07 62.01
C ASN A 1021 44.60 21.38 62.15
N GLU A 1022 45.48 20.79 61.32
CA GLU A 1022 46.92 21.09 61.39
C GLU A 1022 47.22 22.59 61.15
N VAL A 1023 46.46 23.25 60.28
CA VAL A 1023 46.56 24.71 60.02
C VAL A 1023 46.04 25.55 61.19
N ILE A 1024 44.89 25.19 61.77
CA ILE A 1024 44.31 25.89 62.94
C ILE A 1024 45.23 25.77 64.17
N ASP A 1025 45.76 24.57 64.43
CA ASP A 1025 46.66 24.29 65.55
C ASP A 1025 48.09 24.84 65.31
N GLY A 1026 48.35 25.49 64.18
CA GLY A 1026 49.64 26.08 63.81
C GLY A 1026 50.74 25.06 63.49
N THR A 1027 50.41 23.76 63.45
CA THR A 1027 51.37 22.68 63.16
C THR A 1027 51.69 22.55 61.67
N PHE A 1028 50.82 23.07 60.78
CA PHE A 1028 51.08 23.24 59.35
C PHE A 1028 50.95 24.71 58.95
N ILE A 1029 52.08 25.36 58.69
CA ILE A 1029 52.11 26.78 58.28
C ILE A 1029 52.04 26.87 56.75
N VAL A 1030 50.98 27.49 56.23
CA VAL A 1030 50.80 27.78 54.79
C VAL A 1030 51.32 29.18 54.41
N THR A 1031 51.22 30.14 55.34
CA THR A 1031 51.52 31.55 55.06
C THR A 1031 53.03 31.82 54.97
N ARG A 1032 53.43 32.76 54.10
CA ARG A 1032 54.82 33.21 53.89
C ARG A 1032 55.82 32.12 53.47
N ARG A 1033 55.36 31.00 52.90
CA ARG A 1033 56.22 29.95 52.31
C ARG A 1033 56.08 29.95 50.79
N SER A 1034 57.09 29.40 50.09
CA SER A 1034 56.95 29.12 48.66
C SER A 1034 55.99 27.95 48.43
N MET A 1035 55.26 27.95 47.32
CA MET A 1035 54.37 26.82 46.97
C MET A 1035 55.15 25.50 46.83
N LYS A 1036 56.40 25.57 46.37
CA LYS A 1036 57.34 24.44 46.28
C LYS A 1036 57.60 23.81 47.66
N ASP A 1037 57.79 24.63 48.70
CA ASP A 1037 57.99 24.15 50.07
C ASP A 1037 56.72 23.57 50.68
N VAL A 1038 55.56 24.17 50.40
CA VAL A 1038 54.26 23.68 50.89
C VAL A 1038 53.92 22.31 50.28
N LEU A 1039 54.06 22.15 48.96
CA LEU A 1039 53.86 20.86 48.28
C LEU A 1039 54.84 19.78 48.77
N LYS A 1040 56.10 20.15 49.04
CA LYS A 1040 57.09 19.22 49.59
C LYS A 1040 56.72 18.76 51.01
N ASP A 1041 56.23 19.67 51.86
CA ASP A 1041 55.77 19.37 53.22
C ASP A 1041 54.51 18.49 53.22
N LEU A 1042 53.52 18.77 52.36
CA LEU A 1042 52.34 17.90 52.17
C LEU A 1042 52.75 16.47 51.82
N LYS A 1043 53.67 16.30 50.87
CA LYS A 1043 54.19 14.99 50.46
C LYS A 1043 55.00 14.30 51.56
N GLN A 1044 55.81 15.04 52.32
CA GLN A 1044 56.59 14.52 53.45
C GLN A 1044 55.71 14.11 54.65
N ARG A 1045 54.60 14.81 54.89
CA ARG A 1045 53.62 14.50 55.94
C ARG A 1045 52.63 13.39 55.57
N GLY A 1046 52.78 12.78 54.40
CA GLY A 1046 51.95 11.68 53.94
C GLY A 1046 50.51 12.07 53.60
N TYR A 1047 50.25 13.32 53.20
CA TYR A 1047 48.95 13.68 52.61
C TYR A 1047 48.77 12.91 51.29
N THR A 1048 47.61 12.29 51.11
CA THR A 1048 47.32 11.48 49.92
C THR A 1048 47.22 12.38 48.68
N PRO A 1049 48.00 12.14 47.61
CA PRO A 1049 47.81 12.83 46.34
C PRO A 1049 46.54 12.31 45.67
N PHE A 1050 45.70 13.21 45.18
CA PHE A 1050 44.54 12.90 44.36
C PHE A 1050 44.75 13.45 42.95
N PRO A 1051 45.54 12.76 42.09
CA PRO A 1051 45.66 13.15 40.69
C PRO A 1051 44.27 13.25 40.07
N PRO A 1052 44.02 14.24 39.19
CA PRO A 1052 42.77 14.34 38.47
C PRO A 1052 42.58 13.01 37.72
N GLN A 1053 41.43 12.37 37.89
CA GLN A 1053 41.14 11.15 37.13
C GLN A 1053 41.33 11.50 35.65
N GLN A 1054 42.13 10.71 34.92
CA GLN A 1054 42.21 10.85 33.47
C GLN A 1054 40.79 10.71 32.94
N LYS A 1055 40.18 11.82 32.49
CA LYS A 1055 38.85 11.82 31.89
C LYS A 1055 38.88 10.77 30.80
N LYS A 1056 38.19 9.65 31.02
CA LYS A 1056 38.40 8.37 30.33
C LYS A 1056 37.78 8.40 28.92
N LYS A 1057 38.29 9.31 28.08
CA LYS A 1057 37.55 9.99 26.99
C LYS A 1057 36.08 10.23 27.35
N MET A 1058 35.83 10.70 28.57
CA MET A 1058 34.47 11.02 29.00
C MET A 1058 34.02 12.30 28.33
N SER A 1059 32.87 12.25 27.65
CA SER A 1059 32.08 13.46 27.40
C SER A 1059 31.78 14.13 28.73
N SER A 1060 31.55 15.45 28.73
CA SER A 1060 31.38 16.28 29.93
C SER A 1060 30.07 16.06 30.70
N THR A 1061 29.53 14.84 30.74
CA THR A 1061 28.26 14.45 31.38
C THR A 1061 28.18 14.62 32.91
N THR A 1062 29.21 15.19 33.54
CA THR A 1062 29.21 15.55 34.98
C THR A 1062 29.82 16.93 35.27
N ILE A 1063 30.31 17.66 34.27
CA ILE A 1063 30.98 18.94 34.49
C ILE A 1063 29.97 20.07 34.34
N VAL A 1064 29.87 20.91 35.36
CA VAL A 1064 29.12 22.15 35.30
C VAL A 1064 29.89 23.13 34.43
N ASP A 1065 29.45 23.35 33.20
CA ASP A 1065 29.85 24.55 32.46
C ASP A 1065 29.23 25.77 33.15
N GLU A 1066 30.03 26.80 33.43
CA GLU A 1066 29.70 27.88 34.39
C GLU A 1066 28.68 28.94 33.89
N GLU A 1067 27.91 28.63 32.83
CA GLU A 1067 26.97 29.56 32.19
C GLU A 1067 25.49 29.17 32.41
N ASP A 1068 25.04 29.18 33.68
CA ASP A 1068 23.67 29.60 34.08
C ASP A 1068 23.50 29.59 35.61
N ASN A 1069 23.81 30.72 36.26
CA ASN A 1069 23.64 30.88 37.71
C ASN A 1069 22.18 31.20 38.07
N ASP A 1070 21.32 30.18 38.09
CA ASP A 1070 19.97 30.34 38.67
C ASP A 1070 19.42 29.03 39.25
N GLY A 1071 18.84 29.08 40.45
CA GLY A 1071 18.65 27.92 41.33
C GLY A 1071 17.91 26.71 40.72
N ALA A 1072 18.53 25.53 40.78
CA ALA A 1072 17.91 24.24 40.50
C ALA A 1072 18.36 23.18 41.52
N ARG A 1073 17.45 22.27 41.91
CA ARG A 1073 17.78 21.14 42.80
C ARG A 1073 18.82 20.23 42.13
N LYS A 1074 19.97 20.02 42.78
CA LYS A 1074 20.95 19.00 42.35
C LYS A 1074 20.32 17.60 42.50
N ILE A 1075 20.31 16.83 41.42
CA ILE A 1075 19.86 15.41 41.37
C ILE A 1075 21.08 14.46 41.31
N LEU A 1076 22.30 15.01 41.31
CA LEU A 1076 23.54 14.23 41.42
C LEU A 1076 23.67 13.60 42.82
N PRO A 1077 24.19 12.37 42.94
CA PRO A 1077 24.48 11.78 44.24
C PRO A 1077 25.54 12.61 44.99
N ASP A 1078 25.37 12.81 46.30
CA ASP A 1078 26.22 13.66 47.18
C ASP A 1078 27.75 13.45 47.06
N VAL A 1079 28.18 12.34 46.48
CA VAL A 1079 29.58 11.90 46.37
C VAL A 1079 30.44 12.86 45.55
N PHE A 1080 29.85 13.55 44.56
CA PHE A 1080 30.59 14.38 43.60
C PHE A 1080 30.62 15.89 43.90
N GLU A 1081 30.03 16.37 45.00
CA GLU A 1081 30.01 17.83 45.32
C GLU A 1081 31.38 18.46 45.64
N PHE A 1082 32.47 17.70 45.62
CA PHE A 1082 33.81 18.13 46.06
C PHE A 1082 34.89 18.13 44.97
N GLU A 1083 34.53 18.26 43.70
CA GLU A 1083 35.49 18.70 42.67
C GLU A 1083 35.72 20.21 42.83
N SER A 1084 36.93 20.59 43.25
CA SER A 1084 37.39 21.98 43.21
C SER A 1084 37.51 22.42 41.76
N VAL A 1085 37.16 23.68 41.47
CA VAL A 1085 37.50 24.28 40.18
C VAL A 1085 39.03 24.27 40.07
N PRO A 1086 39.62 23.54 39.10
CA PRO A 1086 41.07 23.41 39.03
C PRO A 1086 41.70 24.78 38.77
N LEU A 1087 42.80 25.10 39.45
CA LEU A 1087 43.53 26.34 39.19
C LEU A 1087 43.81 26.48 37.68
N CYS A 1088 43.31 27.56 37.07
CA CYS A 1088 43.56 27.88 35.66
C CYS A 1088 45.07 27.89 35.37
N GLU A 1089 45.50 27.35 34.22
CA GLU A 1089 46.91 27.26 33.85
C GLU A 1089 47.67 28.60 33.94
N GLN A 1090 46.98 29.72 33.68
CA GLN A 1090 47.53 31.07 33.82
C GLN A 1090 47.86 31.43 35.27
N VAL A 1091 47.10 30.92 36.24
CA VAL A 1091 47.35 31.10 37.68
C VAL A 1091 48.50 30.21 38.13
N ILE A 1092 48.53 28.95 37.68
CA ILE A 1092 49.64 28.02 37.97
C ILE A 1092 50.97 28.56 37.43
N GLY A 1093 50.96 29.09 36.19
CA GLY A 1093 52.13 29.74 35.59
C GLY A 1093 52.62 30.96 36.38
N LYS A 1094 51.71 31.77 36.93
CA LYS A 1094 52.05 32.93 37.78
C LYS A 1094 52.60 32.54 39.17
N ILE A 1095 52.20 31.40 39.72
CA ILE A 1095 52.69 30.90 41.01
C ILE A 1095 54.10 30.31 40.89
N LEU A 1096 54.49 29.79 39.72
CA LEU A 1096 55.76 29.09 39.48
C LEU A 1096 56.85 29.97 38.82
N CYS A 1097 56.72 31.30 38.80
CA CYS A 1097 57.60 32.26 38.10
C CYS A 1097 59.10 32.29 38.51
N THR A 1098 59.58 31.36 39.32
CA THR A 1098 60.99 31.28 39.78
C THR A 1098 61.66 29.93 39.50
N ALA A 1099 61.08 29.09 38.64
CA ALA A 1099 61.58 27.75 38.32
C ALA A 1099 61.97 27.60 36.83
N GLU A 1100 62.94 26.72 36.55
CA GLU A 1100 63.35 26.32 35.20
C GLU A 1100 62.20 25.63 34.43
N PRO A 1101 62.15 25.70 33.08
CA PRO A 1101 61.03 25.16 32.29
C PRO A 1101 60.71 23.68 32.55
N GLU A 1102 61.72 22.85 32.82
CA GLU A 1102 61.56 21.43 33.14
C GLU A 1102 61.00 21.21 34.55
N GLU A 1103 61.41 22.03 35.53
CA GLU A 1103 60.82 22.00 36.88
C GLU A 1103 59.35 22.44 36.85
N ILE A 1104 58.97 23.43 36.03
CA ILE A 1104 57.59 23.93 35.95
C ILE A 1104 56.60 22.81 35.61
N ASN A 1105 56.93 21.94 34.65
CA ASN A 1105 56.04 20.82 34.28
C ASN A 1105 55.94 19.77 35.38
N MET A 1106 57.03 19.47 36.10
CA MET A 1106 57.00 18.54 37.23
C MET A 1106 56.16 19.10 38.39
N TRP A 1107 56.35 20.37 38.76
CA TRP A 1107 55.58 21.01 39.84
C TRP A 1107 54.14 21.31 39.44
N LYS A 1108 53.83 21.53 38.15
CA LYS A 1108 52.46 21.54 37.62
C LYS A 1108 51.72 20.25 37.99
N GLY A 1109 52.31 19.08 37.69
CA GLY A 1109 51.70 17.79 38.00
C GLY A 1109 51.40 17.62 39.49
N VAL A 1110 52.40 17.88 40.34
CA VAL A 1110 52.27 17.76 41.80
C VAL A 1110 51.29 18.78 42.40
N LEU A 1111 51.20 20.00 41.85
CA LEU A 1111 50.23 20.99 42.33
C LEU A 1111 48.78 20.51 42.14
N VAL A 1112 48.46 19.92 40.98
CA VAL A 1112 47.10 19.45 40.68
C VAL A 1112 46.72 18.22 41.52
N GLU A 1113 47.68 17.40 41.95
CA GLU A 1113 47.45 16.29 42.90
C GLU A 1113 47.00 16.75 44.30
N TYR A 1114 47.38 17.96 44.72
CA TYR A 1114 47.10 18.52 46.05
C TYR A 1114 46.14 19.72 46.02
N ASP A 1115 45.60 20.07 44.85
CA ASP A 1115 44.70 21.20 44.62
C ASP A 1115 43.57 21.26 45.66
N TYR A 1116 42.94 20.12 45.96
CA TYR A 1116 41.83 20.03 46.90
C TYR A 1116 42.09 20.47 48.36
N LEU A 1117 43.37 20.63 48.75
CA LEU A 1117 43.75 21.23 50.03
C LEU A 1117 44.14 22.70 49.87
N LEU A 1118 44.79 23.03 48.75
CA LEU A 1118 45.34 24.35 48.47
C LEU A 1118 44.31 25.34 47.88
N SER A 1119 43.22 24.82 47.31
CA SER A 1119 42.07 25.57 46.81
C SER A 1119 41.04 25.89 47.90
N LEU A 1120 41.25 25.40 49.14
CA LEU A 1120 40.41 25.76 50.29
C LEU A 1120 40.51 27.27 50.55
N ARG A 1121 39.36 27.94 50.63
CA ARG A 1121 39.31 29.37 50.90
C ARG A 1121 39.65 29.61 52.37
N MET A 1122 40.08 30.82 52.73
CA MET A 1122 40.35 31.17 54.13
C MET A 1122 39.13 30.95 55.06
N VAL A 1123 37.90 31.04 54.53
CA VAL A 1123 36.66 30.74 55.26
C VAL A 1123 36.41 29.25 55.48
N ASP A 1124 37.11 28.37 54.75
CA ASP A 1124 37.01 26.92 54.89
C ASP A 1124 38.03 26.38 55.93
N LEU A 1125 38.91 27.24 56.45
CA LEU A 1125 39.95 26.94 57.45
C LEU A 1125 39.48 27.22 58.89
N THR A 1126 38.28 26.78 59.26
CA THR A 1126 37.71 26.99 60.60
C THR A 1126 37.31 25.66 61.27
N VAL A 1127 37.10 25.69 62.60
CA VAL A 1127 36.71 24.51 63.38
C VAL A 1127 35.34 23.99 62.94
N GLU A 1128 34.41 24.87 62.59
CA GLU A 1128 33.08 24.51 62.07
C GLU A 1128 33.21 23.76 60.74
N MET A 1129 34.13 24.18 59.87
CA MET A 1129 34.37 23.53 58.58
C MET A 1129 35.12 22.19 58.74
N ALA A 1130 36.03 22.06 59.69
CA ALA A 1130 36.60 20.77 60.07
C ALA A 1130 35.53 19.79 60.60
N MET A 1131 34.56 20.27 61.40
CA MET A 1131 33.42 19.46 61.82
C MET A 1131 32.52 19.08 60.64
N TYR A 1132 32.21 20.01 59.74
CA TYR A 1132 31.42 19.76 58.53
C TYR A 1132 32.06 18.68 57.64
N PHE A 1133 33.37 18.79 57.35
CA PHE A 1133 34.09 17.78 56.56
C PHE A 1133 34.12 16.42 57.27
N ARG A 1134 34.24 16.38 58.61
CA ARG A 1134 34.16 15.14 59.40
C ARG A 1134 32.77 14.48 59.29
N THR A 1135 31.70 15.26 59.41
CA THR A 1135 30.32 14.76 59.23
C THR A 1135 30.09 14.22 57.82
N LYS A 1136 30.58 14.93 56.78
CA LYS A 1136 30.51 14.45 55.39
C LYS A 1136 31.33 13.17 55.19
N ARG A 1137 32.51 13.02 55.81
CA ARG A 1137 33.31 11.77 55.78
C ARG A 1137 32.53 10.59 56.37
N GLU A 1138 31.89 10.77 57.52
CA GLU A 1138 31.06 9.73 58.14
C GLU A 1138 29.88 9.34 57.25
N GLN A 1139 29.22 10.30 56.58
CA GLN A 1139 28.19 10.01 55.59
C GLN A 1139 28.71 9.16 54.41
N MET A 1140 29.91 9.46 53.90
CA MET A 1140 30.51 8.68 52.80
C MET A 1140 30.93 7.27 53.26
N LEU A 1141 31.48 7.12 54.47
CA LEU A 1141 31.81 5.81 55.04
C LEU A 1141 30.56 4.96 55.31
N ASN A 1142 29.46 5.57 55.78
CA ASN A 1142 28.19 4.85 55.97
C ASN A 1142 27.61 4.37 54.63
N LYS A 1143 27.64 5.21 53.58
CA LYS A 1143 27.26 4.80 52.22
C LYS A 1143 28.19 3.72 51.66
N HIS A 1144 29.50 3.82 51.88
CA HIS A 1144 30.47 2.80 51.47
C HIS A 1144 30.16 1.44 52.12
N ASN A 1145 29.92 1.42 53.44
CA ASN A 1145 29.64 0.19 54.17
C ASN A 1145 28.32 -0.46 53.73
N PHE A 1146 27.29 0.34 53.41
CA PHE A 1146 26.05 -0.15 52.83
C PHE A 1146 26.27 -0.84 51.47
N VAL A 1147 26.93 -0.17 50.53
CA VAL A 1147 27.26 -0.72 49.20
C VAL A 1147 28.18 -1.94 49.31
N LEU A 1148 29.07 -1.98 50.30
CA LEU A 1148 29.94 -3.12 50.58
C LEU A 1148 29.14 -4.33 51.05
N SER A 1149 28.14 -4.13 51.92
CA SER A 1149 27.26 -5.21 52.40
C SER A 1149 26.24 -5.71 51.38
N ALA A 1150 25.77 -4.83 50.48
CA ALA A 1150 24.79 -5.18 49.45
C ALA A 1150 25.42 -5.98 48.30
N SER A 1151 24.72 -6.98 47.78
CA SER A 1151 25.11 -7.61 46.50
C SER A 1151 24.63 -6.78 45.31
N SER A 1152 25.17 -7.06 44.12
CA SER A 1152 24.70 -6.48 42.85
C SER A 1152 23.20 -6.73 42.59
N LYS A 1153 22.63 -7.81 43.13
CA LYS A 1153 21.19 -8.10 43.05
C LYS A 1153 20.36 -7.22 43.98
N ASP A 1154 20.87 -6.95 45.19
CA ASP A 1154 20.15 -6.15 46.20
C ASP A 1154 20.09 -4.68 45.78
N LEU A 1155 21.20 -4.14 45.28
CA LEU A 1155 21.24 -2.79 44.70
C LEU A 1155 20.28 -2.64 43.51
N TRP A 1156 20.09 -3.69 42.71
CA TRP A 1156 19.13 -3.65 41.61
C TRP A 1156 17.68 -3.74 42.11
N ARG A 1157 17.38 -4.58 43.12
CA ARG A 1157 16.05 -4.62 43.73
C ARG A 1157 15.65 -3.27 44.32
N GLU A 1158 16.57 -2.59 45.02
CA GLU A 1158 16.34 -1.24 45.54
C GLU A 1158 15.98 -0.26 44.40
N ASP A 1159 16.77 -0.21 43.32
CA ASP A 1159 16.47 0.63 42.16
C ASP A 1159 15.14 0.25 41.46
N LEU A 1160 14.76 -1.02 41.44
CA LEU A 1160 13.49 -1.50 40.86
C LEU A 1160 12.27 -1.09 41.69
N ASP A 1161 12.31 -1.27 43.01
CA ASP A 1161 11.22 -0.89 43.92
C ASP A 1161 10.99 0.63 43.89
N LEU A 1162 12.10 1.37 43.90
CA LEU A 1162 12.12 2.82 43.76
C LEU A 1162 11.58 3.30 42.41
N LEU A 1163 11.91 2.61 41.32
CA LEU A 1163 11.36 2.90 39.99
C LEU A 1163 9.88 2.53 39.88
N ARG A 1164 9.44 1.41 40.48
CA ARG A 1164 8.04 0.98 40.49
C ARG A 1164 7.13 2.07 41.06
N SER A 1165 7.52 2.65 42.20
CA SER A 1165 6.78 3.73 42.85
C SER A 1165 6.68 5.00 41.98
N ASP A 1166 7.75 5.38 41.27
CA ASP A 1166 7.73 6.51 40.33
C ASP A 1166 6.81 6.23 39.11
N ILE A 1167 6.81 5.00 38.58
CA ILE A 1167 5.94 4.59 37.47
C ILE A 1167 4.47 4.60 37.89
N GLU A 1168 4.15 4.04 39.06
CA GLU A 1168 2.78 4.04 39.61
C GLU A 1168 2.26 5.46 39.79
N LYS A 1169 3.08 6.35 40.36
CA LYS A 1169 2.75 7.77 40.53
C LYS A 1169 2.51 8.48 39.19
N LEU A 1170 3.39 8.27 38.20
CA LEU A 1170 3.22 8.81 36.84
C LEU A 1170 1.90 8.32 36.22
N PHE A 1171 1.58 7.04 36.37
CA PHE A 1171 0.35 6.45 35.88
C PHE A 1171 -0.90 7.01 36.60
N ASP A 1172 -0.84 7.26 37.91
CA ASP A 1172 -1.95 7.88 38.65
C ASP A 1172 -2.17 9.35 38.31
N GLU A 1173 -1.11 10.12 38.04
CA GLU A 1173 -1.21 11.50 37.57
C GLU A 1173 -1.89 11.54 36.19
N ARG A 1174 -1.45 10.69 35.25
CA ARG A 1174 -2.04 10.59 33.91
C ARG A 1174 -3.47 10.03 33.92
N ARG A 1175 -3.79 9.06 34.78
CA ARG A 1175 -5.17 8.56 34.98
C ARG A 1175 -6.12 9.67 35.44
N ARG A 1176 -5.68 10.51 36.39
CA ARG A 1176 -6.45 11.68 36.87
C ARG A 1176 -6.68 12.73 35.79
N GLU A 1177 -5.69 12.96 34.92
CA GLU A 1177 -5.83 13.86 33.76
C GLU A 1177 -6.89 13.35 32.77
N ILE A 1178 -6.82 12.07 32.39
CA ILE A 1178 -7.79 11.43 31.47
C ILE A 1178 -9.21 11.48 32.04
N ALA A 1179 -9.38 11.13 33.31
CA ALA A 1179 -10.68 11.17 33.99
C ALA A 1179 -11.27 12.60 34.02
N LEU A 1180 -10.45 13.62 34.31
CA LEU A 1180 -10.90 15.01 34.32
C LEU A 1180 -11.40 15.48 32.93
N ILE A 1181 -10.77 15.01 31.85
CA ILE A 1181 -11.20 15.29 30.47
C ILE A 1181 -12.53 14.59 30.19
N GLN A 1182 -12.70 13.34 30.59
CA GLN A 1182 -13.95 12.57 30.44
C GLN A 1182 -15.12 13.23 31.19
N CYS A 1183 -14.92 13.66 32.45
CA CYS A 1183 -15.95 14.35 33.23
C CYS A 1183 -16.41 15.65 32.54
N LYS A 1184 -15.48 16.52 32.14
CA LYS A 1184 -15.78 17.78 31.42
C LYS A 1184 -16.50 17.57 30.08
N LYS A 1185 -16.25 16.44 29.42
CA LYS A 1185 -16.95 16.03 28.19
C LYS A 1185 -18.38 15.59 28.49
N LEU A 1186 -18.59 14.78 29.53
CA LEU A 1186 -19.93 14.34 29.94
C LEU A 1186 -20.81 15.51 30.38
N GLU A 1187 -20.28 16.48 31.12
CA GLU A 1187 -20.98 17.72 31.51
C GLU A 1187 -21.52 18.52 30.30
N LYS A 1188 -20.79 18.49 29.18
CA LYS A 1188 -21.14 19.24 27.95
C LYS A 1188 -21.98 18.44 26.96
N ARG A 1189 -22.18 17.13 27.16
CA ARG A 1189 -22.86 16.25 26.20
C ARG A 1189 -24.34 16.62 26.07
N GLN A 1190 -24.75 17.08 24.89
CA GLN A 1190 -26.15 17.34 24.57
C GLN A 1190 -26.82 16.09 24.00
N PHE A 1191 -27.95 15.70 24.61
CA PHE A 1191 -28.81 14.62 24.14
C PHE A 1191 -29.35 14.93 22.73
N PHE A 1192 -29.34 13.93 21.85
CA PHE A 1192 -29.82 14.06 20.48
C PHE A 1192 -31.20 13.43 20.31
N ASP A 1193 -32.09 14.17 19.67
CA ASP A 1193 -33.45 13.74 19.38
C ASP A 1193 -33.45 12.85 18.11
N VAL A 1194 -33.52 11.53 18.33
CA VAL A 1194 -33.52 10.51 17.28
C VAL A 1194 -34.66 10.71 16.27
N SER A 1195 -35.74 11.42 16.64
CA SER A 1195 -36.86 11.71 15.73
C SER A 1195 -36.52 12.69 14.60
N ARG A 1196 -35.32 13.29 14.61
CA ARG A 1196 -34.82 14.18 13.54
C ARG A 1196 -34.15 13.43 12.36
N LEU A 1197 -33.95 12.13 12.47
CA LEU A 1197 -33.39 11.32 11.38
C LEU A 1197 -34.43 11.09 10.27
N ARG A 1198 -34.00 11.27 9.01
CA ARG A 1198 -34.87 11.02 7.83
C ARG A 1198 -35.31 9.56 7.72
N VAL A 1199 -34.47 8.63 8.15
CA VAL A 1199 -34.75 7.19 8.16
C VAL A 1199 -35.24 6.76 9.56
N PRO A 1200 -36.40 6.09 9.69
CA PRO A 1200 -36.85 5.51 10.95
C PRO A 1200 -35.89 4.43 11.47
N LEU A 1201 -35.09 4.72 12.50
CA LEU A 1201 -34.26 3.69 13.14
C LEU A 1201 -35.05 2.68 13.98
N LEU A 1202 -36.23 3.10 14.44
CA LEU A 1202 -37.03 2.41 15.45
C LEU A 1202 -38.40 2.04 14.90
N SER A 1203 -38.89 0.86 15.27
CA SER A 1203 -40.30 0.51 15.10
C SER A 1203 -41.18 1.50 15.89
N ASP A 1204 -42.44 1.68 15.47
CA ASP A 1204 -43.32 2.67 16.12
C ASP A 1204 -43.61 2.37 17.59
N ALA A 1205 -43.46 1.12 18.02
CA ALA A 1205 -43.48 0.72 19.43
C ALA A 1205 -42.26 1.28 20.19
N ALA A 1206 -41.05 1.14 19.63
CA ALA A 1206 -39.83 1.67 20.25
C ALA A 1206 -39.78 3.22 20.23
N ARG A 1207 -40.32 3.87 19.18
CA ARG A 1207 -40.50 5.34 19.15
C ARG A 1207 -41.37 5.88 20.30
N LYS A 1208 -42.40 5.13 20.72
CA LYS A 1208 -43.22 5.48 21.90
C LYS A 1208 -42.45 5.32 23.21
N ALA A 1209 -41.65 4.26 23.34
CA ALA A 1209 -40.81 4.04 24.52
C ALA A 1209 -39.74 5.14 24.65
N ASP A 1210 -39.02 5.47 23.57
CA ASP A 1210 -37.92 6.44 23.59
C ASP A 1210 -38.40 7.87 23.91
N ARG A 1211 -39.56 8.30 23.39
CA ARG A 1211 -40.19 9.57 23.80
C ARG A 1211 -40.49 9.63 25.30
N SER A 1212 -40.86 8.51 25.93
CA SER A 1212 -41.07 8.44 27.39
C SER A 1212 -39.75 8.46 28.17
N LEU A 1213 -38.67 7.90 27.60
CA LEU A 1213 -37.34 7.89 28.19
C LEU A 1213 -36.68 9.27 28.12
N ALA A 1214 -36.76 9.96 26.97
CA ALA A 1214 -36.27 11.31 26.77
C ALA A 1214 -36.95 12.33 27.71
N LEU A 1215 -38.26 12.20 27.96
CA LEU A 1215 -38.97 13.01 28.97
C LEU A 1215 -38.54 12.70 30.42
N ARG A 1216 -38.17 11.46 30.72
CA ARG A 1216 -37.63 11.08 32.03
C ARG A 1216 -36.20 11.59 32.21
N GLN A 1217 -35.35 11.51 31.18
CA GLN A 1217 -33.96 11.95 31.24
C GLN A 1217 -33.81 13.49 31.20
N SER A 1218 -34.72 14.22 30.55
CA SER A 1218 -34.75 15.70 30.64
C SER A 1218 -35.04 16.20 32.06
N ASN A 1219 -35.87 15.47 32.82
CA ASN A 1219 -36.08 15.71 34.25
C ASN A 1219 -34.89 15.21 35.10
N CYS A 1220 -34.28 14.08 34.72
CA CYS A 1220 -33.11 13.51 35.42
C CYS A 1220 -31.82 14.35 35.25
N LYS A 1221 -31.79 15.38 34.38
CA LYS A 1221 -30.69 16.37 34.33
C LYS A 1221 -30.44 17.09 35.66
N ARG A 1222 -31.38 17.07 36.62
CA ARG A 1222 -31.17 17.57 37.99
C ARG A 1222 -30.62 16.52 38.99
N GLU A 1223 -30.60 15.24 38.63
CA GLU A 1223 -30.12 14.12 39.46
C GLU A 1223 -28.85 13.46 38.92
N MET A 1224 -28.64 13.45 37.60
CA MET A 1224 -27.39 12.93 37.03
C MET A 1224 -26.18 13.82 37.35
N SER A 1225 -26.36 15.11 37.63
CA SER A 1225 -25.24 15.96 38.09
C SER A 1225 -24.81 15.66 39.53
N SER A 1226 -25.59 14.90 40.31
CA SER A 1226 -25.16 14.38 41.62
C SER A 1226 -24.70 12.92 41.54
N LYS A 1227 -25.31 12.09 40.69
CA LYS A 1227 -24.83 10.70 40.47
C LYS A 1227 -23.51 10.59 39.72
N CYS A 1228 -23.31 11.38 38.66
CA CYS A 1228 -22.03 11.39 37.94
C CYS A 1228 -20.91 11.99 38.81
N ALA A 1229 -21.27 12.90 39.74
CA ALA A 1229 -20.37 13.33 40.80
C ALA A 1229 -20.03 12.19 41.78
N SER A 1230 -20.99 11.36 42.20
CA SER A 1230 -20.71 10.22 43.10
C SER A 1230 -19.94 9.07 42.45
N GLU A 1231 -20.14 8.78 41.16
CA GLU A 1231 -19.35 7.77 40.43
C GLU A 1231 -17.93 8.29 40.12
N SER A 1232 -17.78 9.58 39.81
CA SER A 1232 -16.46 10.24 39.75
C SER A 1232 -15.79 10.27 41.14
N PHE A 1233 -16.56 10.41 42.21
CA PHE A 1233 -16.05 10.35 43.59
C PHE A 1233 -15.62 8.93 43.96
N ALA A 1234 -16.35 7.89 43.53
CA ALA A 1234 -15.94 6.49 43.68
C ALA A 1234 -14.62 6.22 42.95
N LEU A 1235 -14.47 6.68 41.70
CA LEU A 1235 -13.20 6.59 40.96
C LEU A 1235 -12.06 7.41 41.58
N LEU A 1236 -12.35 8.54 42.23
CA LEU A 1236 -11.36 9.32 43.01
C LEU A 1236 -10.98 8.64 44.33
N VAL A 1237 -11.89 7.88 44.95
CA VAL A 1237 -11.65 7.10 46.17
C VAL A 1237 -10.87 5.82 45.86
N ASP A 1238 -11.22 5.10 44.79
CA ASP A 1238 -10.44 3.95 44.28
C ASP A 1238 -9.05 4.38 43.78
N ALA A 1239 -8.89 5.63 43.32
CA ALA A 1239 -7.59 6.24 43.01
C ALA A 1239 -6.84 6.79 44.27
N GLY A 1240 -7.22 6.36 45.48
CA GLY A 1240 -6.42 6.56 46.70
C GLY A 1240 -6.46 7.96 47.32
N VAL A 1241 -7.40 8.83 46.95
CA VAL A 1241 -7.46 10.21 47.49
C VAL A 1241 -7.96 10.21 48.93
N ARG A 1242 -7.04 10.33 49.91
CA ARG A 1242 -7.39 10.65 51.31
C ARG A 1242 -7.94 12.07 51.42
N VAL A 1243 -9.26 12.21 51.51
CA VAL A 1243 -9.91 13.45 51.96
C VAL A 1243 -9.95 13.46 53.49
N SER A 1244 -9.05 14.19 54.12
CA SER A 1244 -9.01 14.32 55.59
C SER A 1244 -10.15 15.21 56.10
N GLY A 1245 -11.19 14.58 56.64
CA GLY A 1245 -12.22 15.25 57.43
C GLY A 1245 -13.65 15.00 56.98
N LEU A 1246 -14.24 13.88 57.44
CA LEU A 1246 -15.64 13.71 57.85
C LEU A 1246 -15.80 12.29 58.40
N THR A 1247 -16.36 12.14 59.61
CA THR A 1247 -16.53 10.86 60.29
C THR A 1247 -17.87 10.20 59.97
N GLU A 1248 -17.94 8.87 60.13
CA GLU A 1248 -19.10 8.05 59.79
C GLU A 1248 -20.36 8.38 60.61
N GLY A 1249 -21.53 8.32 59.96
CA GLY A 1249 -22.85 8.31 60.61
C GLY A 1249 -23.69 9.58 60.48
N SER A 1250 -24.40 9.75 59.36
CA SER A 1250 -25.57 10.64 59.21
C SER A 1250 -26.41 10.25 57.98
N SER A 1251 -27.72 10.52 58.01
CA SER A 1251 -28.70 9.95 57.07
C SER A 1251 -28.95 10.76 55.79
N ILE A 1252 -29.68 10.19 54.83
CA ILE A 1252 -29.79 10.66 53.44
C ILE A 1252 -30.70 11.89 53.21
N CYS A 1253 -31.03 12.66 54.25
CA CYS A 1253 -32.00 13.77 54.20
C CYS A 1253 -31.37 15.19 54.16
N ASP A 1254 -30.10 15.37 54.53
CA ASP A 1254 -29.57 16.70 54.89
C ASP A 1254 -28.91 17.50 53.74
N ILE A 1255 -28.77 16.91 52.55
CA ILE A 1255 -28.11 17.57 51.39
C ILE A 1255 -28.92 18.76 50.84
N ASN A 1256 -30.24 18.82 51.10
CA ASN A 1256 -31.06 19.99 50.75
C ASN A 1256 -30.94 21.15 51.74
N GLU A 1257 -30.33 20.95 52.92
CA GLU A 1257 -30.21 22.00 53.94
C GLU A 1257 -28.87 22.76 53.87
N ALA A 1258 -27.80 22.12 53.38
CA ALA A 1258 -26.54 22.80 53.07
C ALA A 1258 -26.71 23.91 52.00
N ARG A 1259 -27.63 23.75 51.05
CA ARG A 1259 -28.01 24.80 50.08
C ARG A 1259 -28.90 25.90 50.66
N ARG A 1260 -29.49 25.72 51.84
CA ARG A 1260 -30.26 26.77 52.55
C ARG A 1260 -29.41 27.61 53.51
N LYS A 1261 -28.17 27.20 53.82
CA LYS A 1261 -27.30 27.92 54.77
C LYS A 1261 -26.37 28.98 54.15
N TYR A 1262 -26.31 29.07 52.81
CA TYR A 1262 -25.57 30.11 52.08
C TYR A 1262 -26.45 30.86 51.05
N GLY A 1263 -27.70 31.14 51.43
CA GLY A 1263 -28.62 32.00 50.68
C GLY A 1263 -29.04 33.23 51.50
N HIS A 1264 -28.53 34.39 51.11
CA HIS A 1264 -28.93 35.75 51.54
C HIS A 1264 -28.77 36.17 53.01
N SER A 1265 -27.74 36.97 53.26
CA SER A 1265 -27.86 38.21 54.06
C SER A 1265 -27.67 39.43 53.16
N VAL A 1266 -28.69 39.76 52.36
CA VAL A 1266 -28.88 41.08 51.73
C VAL A 1266 -30.38 41.36 51.63
N ALA A 1267 -30.97 41.95 52.67
CA ALA A 1267 -32.31 42.55 52.61
C ALA A 1267 -32.52 43.55 53.76
N GLY A 1268 -32.51 44.85 53.47
CA GLY A 1268 -32.77 45.88 54.49
C GLY A 1268 -32.56 47.31 54.00
N GLY A 1269 -33.50 47.86 53.22
CA GLY A 1269 -33.48 49.29 52.86
C GLY A 1269 -34.19 49.67 51.56
N LYS A 1270 -35.52 49.82 51.59
CA LYS A 1270 -36.31 50.43 50.49
C LYS A 1270 -37.11 51.63 51.03
N ARG A 1271 -36.80 52.85 50.54
CA ARG A 1271 -37.64 54.08 50.41
C ARG A 1271 -36.69 55.30 50.23
N ARG A 1272 -36.91 56.28 49.35
CA ARG A 1272 -37.92 56.47 48.28
C ARG A 1272 -37.43 57.57 47.30
N LEU A 1273 -37.78 57.48 46.01
CA LEU A 1273 -37.83 58.50 44.92
C LEU A 1273 -37.54 59.98 45.30
N VAL A 1274 -36.77 60.82 44.56
CA VAL A 1274 -37.06 61.38 43.20
C VAL A 1274 -35.82 62.12 42.60
N ARG A 1275 -35.55 61.85 41.30
CA ARG A 1275 -34.98 62.64 40.15
C ARG A 1275 -34.00 63.86 40.25
N HIS A 1276 -33.22 63.92 39.16
CA HIS A 1276 -32.73 65.05 38.33
C HIS A 1276 -31.35 65.69 38.58
N ASP A 1277 -30.53 65.53 37.54
CA ASP A 1277 -29.71 66.51 36.80
C ASP A 1277 -28.48 67.20 37.40
N GLU A 1278 -27.42 67.13 36.58
CA GLU A 1278 -26.45 68.19 36.26
C GLU A 1278 -25.60 68.81 37.39
N VAL A 1279 -24.34 69.22 37.24
CA VAL A 1279 -23.27 69.17 36.24
C VAL A 1279 -22.09 69.88 36.95
N SER A 1280 -20.87 69.36 36.80
CA SER A 1280 -19.58 70.09 36.83
C SER A 1280 -19.42 71.37 37.67
N LYS A 1281 -18.36 71.42 38.50
CA LYS A 1281 -17.17 72.28 38.18
C LYS A 1281 -15.99 72.15 39.16
N ARG A 1282 -14.80 72.13 38.55
CA ARG A 1282 -13.47 72.61 39.06
C ARG A 1282 -12.92 71.81 40.25
N GLY A 1283 -11.68 71.31 40.23
CA GLY A 1283 -10.42 72.00 39.90
C GLY A 1283 -9.70 72.33 41.21
N LYS A 1284 -8.37 72.39 41.37
CA LYS A 1284 -7.20 72.46 40.46
C LYS A 1284 -5.95 72.14 41.31
N PHE A 1285 -4.88 71.59 40.70
CA PHE A 1285 -3.44 71.86 41.01
C PHE A 1285 -2.92 71.51 42.44
N SER A 1286 -1.64 71.27 42.75
CA SER A 1286 -0.39 71.01 41.96
C SER A 1286 0.79 70.68 42.91
N SER A 1287 1.97 70.36 42.36
CA SER A 1287 3.34 70.42 42.95
C SER A 1287 3.68 69.46 44.11
N CYS A 1288 4.91 68.95 44.28
CA CYS A 1288 6.21 69.06 43.57
C CYS A 1288 6.87 67.65 43.55
N GLY A 1289 7.77 67.29 42.62
CA GLY A 1289 9.21 67.65 42.57
C GLY A 1289 10.02 66.52 43.24
N ASP A 1290 11.04 65.89 42.63
CA ASP A 1290 12.15 66.49 41.87
C ASP A 1290 12.50 65.81 40.52
N GLN A 1291 13.20 66.59 39.68
CA GLN A 1291 13.91 66.16 38.47
C GLN A 1291 15.43 66.29 38.67
N ARG A 1292 16.24 65.60 37.85
CA ARG A 1292 17.44 66.22 37.22
C ARG A 1292 17.85 65.50 35.93
N HIS A 1293 18.09 66.28 34.88
CA HIS A 1293 18.71 65.90 33.61
C HIS A 1293 20.23 65.71 33.75
N VAL A 1294 20.85 64.87 32.90
CA VAL A 1294 21.96 65.20 31.97
C VAL A 1294 21.80 64.33 30.69
N SER A 1295 22.48 64.70 29.60
CA SER A 1295 22.20 64.32 28.20
C SER A 1295 23.44 63.85 27.40
N LEU A 1296 23.21 63.21 26.23
CA LEU A 1296 24.11 63.00 25.06
C LEU A 1296 25.24 61.95 25.17
N SER A 1297 25.21 60.89 24.32
CA SER A 1297 26.03 60.78 23.08
C SER A 1297 26.00 59.36 22.44
N ASP A 1298 25.70 59.32 21.12
CA ASP A 1298 26.22 58.49 20.00
C ASP A 1298 26.53 56.97 20.09
N GLY A 1299 26.28 56.27 18.97
CA GLY A 1299 26.75 54.91 18.64
C GLY A 1299 25.63 53.85 18.49
N SER A 1300 24.89 53.80 17.38
CA SER A 1300 25.15 52.91 16.22
C SER A 1300 25.44 51.44 16.56
N ASP A 1301 24.48 50.55 16.34
CA ASP A 1301 24.56 49.61 15.21
C ASP A 1301 23.18 49.06 14.82
N THR A 1302 23.06 48.69 13.56
CA THR A 1302 21.81 48.36 12.86
C THR A 1302 21.75 46.88 12.50
N ASP A 1303 20.57 46.26 12.65
CA ASP A 1303 20.02 45.36 11.62
C ASP A 1303 18.58 44.96 11.99
N ASP A 1304 17.60 45.48 11.25
CA ASP A 1304 16.20 45.08 11.36
C ASP A 1304 15.58 45.00 9.94
N CYS A 1305 15.55 43.79 9.39
CA CYS A 1305 15.12 43.55 8.01
C CYS A 1305 13.59 43.65 7.85
N SER A 1306 13.17 44.59 7.00
CA SER A 1306 11.77 44.94 6.79
C SER A 1306 11.03 43.93 5.91
N ILE A 1307 9.85 43.47 6.33
CA ILE A 1307 8.91 42.74 5.46
C ILE A 1307 8.11 43.74 4.63
N GLY A 1308 8.15 43.60 3.31
CA GLY A 1308 7.45 44.49 2.38
C GLY A 1308 5.94 44.33 2.36
N ALA A 1309 5.22 45.45 2.27
CA ALA A 1309 3.78 45.50 2.00
C ALA A 1309 3.51 45.71 0.50
N PRO A 1310 2.43 45.15 -0.06
CA PRO A 1310 1.97 45.50 -1.40
C PRO A 1310 1.18 46.82 -1.37
N SER A 1311 1.55 47.73 -2.27
CA SER A 1311 1.01 49.08 -2.39
C SER A 1311 -0.40 49.15 -2.97
N VAL A 1312 -1.24 50.04 -2.42
CA VAL A 1312 -2.47 50.56 -3.06
C VAL A 1312 -2.38 52.08 -3.11
N SER A 1313 -2.66 52.68 -4.27
CA SER A 1313 -2.72 54.14 -4.47
C SER A 1313 -3.95 54.51 -5.32
N PRO A 1314 -4.84 55.43 -4.89
CA PRO A 1314 -6.14 55.68 -5.54
C PRO A 1314 -6.28 57.03 -6.28
N SER A 1315 -7.08 57.05 -7.36
CA SER A 1315 -7.81 58.17 -8.00
C SER A 1315 -8.64 57.55 -9.15
N ASP A 1316 -9.86 57.96 -9.55
CA ASP A 1316 -10.61 59.19 -9.26
C ASP A 1316 -12.13 59.02 -9.01
N ALA A 1317 -12.64 60.08 -8.40
CA ALA A 1317 -13.98 60.45 -7.92
C ALA A 1317 -15.27 60.23 -8.77
N THR A 1318 -16.32 59.78 -8.06
CA THR A 1318 -17.69 60.38 -7.94
C THR A 1318 -18.88 60.04 -8.89
N PRO A 1319 -20.17 60.20 -8.42
CA PRO A 1319 -21.32 59.38 -8.86
C PRO A 1319 -22.60 60.17 -9.28
N ALA A 1320 -23.70 59.48 -9.71
CA ALA A 1320 -25.11 59.75 -9.29
C ALA A 1320 -26.22 58.90 -9.97
N THR A 1321 -26.89 58.04 -9.18
CA THR A 1321 -28.34 57.73 -9.08
C THR A 1321 -29.41 58.00 -10.19
N GLN A 1322 -30.24 56.94 -10.40
CA GLN A 1322 -31.73 56.86 -10.26
C GLN A 1322 -32.72 56.71 -11.48
N LYS A 1323 -33.68 55.76 -11.26
CA LYS A 1323 -35.12 55.72 -11.65
C LYS A 1323 -35.67 54.96 -12.89
N SER A 1324 -35.83 53.64 -12.69
CA SER A 1324 -37.13 52.92 -12.60
C SER A 1324 -38.25 53.01 -13.67
N ARG A 1325 -38.75 51.84 -14.10
CA ARG A 1325 -40.20 51.49 -14.13
C ARG A 1325 -40.42 49.97 -13.94
N LYS A 1326 -41.61 49.60 -13.44
CA LYS A 1326 -42.05 48.23 -13.08
C LYS A 1326 -43.02 47.67 -14.12
N ILE A 1327 -43.21 46.34 -14.17
CA ILE A 1327 -44.45 45.61 -13.76
C ILE A 1327 -44.21 44.07 -13.87
N SER A 1328 -45.07 43.29 -13.21
CA SER A 1328 -44.95 41.87 -12.84
C SER A 1328 -45.20 40.86 -13.96
N ASP A 1329 -44.56 39.67 -13.88
CA ASP A 1329 -45.27 38.47 -13.37
C ASP A 1329 -44.36 37.25 -13.09
N SER A 1330 -44.77 36.49 -12.06
CA SER A 1330 -44.50 35.08 -11.70
C SER A 1330 -43.08 34.44 -11.73
N SER A 1331 -42.96 33.44 -10.85
CA SER A 1331 -41.87 32.44 -10.68
C SER A 1331 -40.59 32.85 -9.94
N TYR A 1332 -40.29 32.01 -8.93
CA TYR A 1332 -39.18 32.06 -8.00
C TYR A 1332 -37.83 31.79 -8.69
N GLY A 1333 -36.84 32.65 -8.43
CA GLY A 1333 -35.41 32.37 -8.67
C GLY A 1333 -34.67 32.12 -7.36
N PHE A 1334 -34.83 30.93 -6.78
CA PHE A 1334 -33.95 30.47 -5.70
C PHE A 1334 -32.60 30.08 -6.30
N GLY A 1335 -31.50 30.62 -5.76
CA GLY A 1335 -30.17 30.09 -6.00
C GLY A 1335 -30.01 28.76 -5.25
N ILE A 1336 -30.47 27.68 -5.89
CA ILE A 1336 -30.22 26.30 -5.48
C ILE A 1336 -29.38 25.69 -6.59
N GLU A 1337 -28.11 25.42 -6.31
CA GLU A 1337 -27.36 24.41 -7.06
C GLU A 1337 -28.00 23.07 -6.71
N GLY A 1338 -28.93 22.65 -7.57
CA GLY A 1338 -29.56 21.35 -7.47
C GLY A 1338 -28.63 20.31 -8.06
N GLU A 1339 -28.10 19.43 -7.23
CA GLU A 1339 -27.67 18.10 -7.65
C GLU A 1339 -28.89 17.41 -8.26
N VAL A 1340 -28.96 17.44 -9.58
CA VAL A 1340 -29.82 16.56 -10.38
C VAL A 1340 -28.95 15.40 -10.80
N ASP A 1341 -29.35 14.19 -10.41
CA ASP A 1341 -28.79 12.94 -10.92
C ASP A 1341 -29.01 12.86 -12.45
N ILE A 1342 -28.07 13.43 -13.19
CA ILE A 1342 -27.92 13.17 -14.61
C ILE A 1342 -27.22 11.82 -14.71
N PHE A 1343 -27.99 10.79 -15.05
CA PHE A 1343 -27.45 9.52 -15.54
C PHE A 1343 -26.47 9.81 -16.68
N PHE A 1344 -25.18 9.67 -16.40
CA PHE A 1344 -24.18 9.45 -17.45
C PHE A 1344 -24.40 8.04 -18.00
N GLU A 1345 -25.37 7.91 -18.90
CA GLU A 1345 -25.33 6.84 -19.89
C GLU A 1345 -24.13 7.11 -20.80
N ASP A 1346 -23.03 6.40 -20.59
CA ASP A 1346 -21.93 6.25 -21.55
C ASP A 1346 -22.43 5.52 -22.81
N THR A 1347 -23.28 6.21 -23.57
CA THR A 1347 -23.66 5.85 -24.94
C THR A 1347 -22.57 6.34 -25.89
N VAL A 1348 -21.45 5.63 -25.87
CA VAL A 1348 -20.48 5.71 -26.96
C VAL A 1348 -21.14 5.10 -28.20
N GLY A 1349 -21.77 5.95 -29.00
CA GLY A 1349 -22.21 5.60 -30.35
C GLY A 1349 -20.99 5.43 -31.26
N GLU A 1350 -20.60 4.19 -31.54
CA GLU A 1350 -19.70 3.87 -32.65
C GLU A 1350 -20.50 3.82 -33.96
N ASP A 1351 -20.91 4.99 -34.45
CA ASP A 1351 -21.38 5.16 -35.83
C ASP A 1351 -20.20 5.03 -36.79
N PHE A 1352 -19.90 3.79 -37.24
CA PHE A 1352 -19.08 3.57 -38.43
C PHE A 1352 -19.97 3.54 -39.67
N SER A 1353 -20.38 4.73 -40.12
CA SER A 1353 -20.92 4.93 -41.47
C SER A 1353 -20.27 6.15 -42.13
N GLU A 1354 -19.14 5.93 -42.82
CA GLU A 1354 -18.57 6.91 -43.76
C GLU A 1354 -18.98 6.54 -45.20
N PRO A 1355 -19.79 7.38 -45.86
CA PRO A 1355 -20.01 7.32 -47.30
C PRO A 1355 -19.29 8.46 -48.03
N ALA A 1356 -18.30 8.16 -48.89
CA ALA A 1356 -18.10 8.87 -50.17
C ALA A 1356 -16.87 8.38 -50.97
N THR A 1357 -17.15 7.59 -52.02
CA THR A 1357 -16.80 7.94 -53.40
C THR A 1357 -15.49 8.70 -53.69
N GLN A 1358 -14.50 8.00 -54.24
CA GLN A 1358 -13.75 8.53 -55.39
C GLN A 1358 -13.82 7.55 -56.56
N ALA A 1359 -14.30 8.05 -57.70
CA ALA A 1359 -14.33 7.30 -58.95
C ALA A 1359 -12.98 7.37 -59.65
N ASN A 1360 -12.56 6.26 -60.26
CA ASN A 1360 -11.76 6.34 -61.47
C ASN A 1360 -12.27 5.34 -62.50
N ILE A 1361 -12.72 5.89 -63.62
CA ILE A 1361 -13.15 5.19 -64.82
C ILE A 1361 -11.89 4.80 -65.60
N VAL A 1362 -11.80 3.59 -66.15
CA VAL A 1362 -11.43 3.31 -67.56
C VAL A 1362 -11.36 1.79 -67.81
N ARG A 1363 -12.35 1.33 -68.58
CA ARG A 1363 -12.33 0.28 -69.63
C ARG A 1363 -11.50 -1.00 -69.46
N SER A 1364 -12.22 -2.11 -69.59
CA SER A 1364 -11.71 -3.37 -70.12
C SER A 1364 -11.10 -3.24 -71.52
N LYS A 1365 -10.09 -4.08 -71.79
CA LYS A 1365 -9.90 -4.73 -73.09
C LYS A 1365 -9.25 -6.10 -72.91
N SER A 1366 -9.73 -7.04 -73.72
CA SER A 1366 -9.21 -8.39 -73.92
C SER A 1366 -7.79 -8.38 -74.52
N GLU A 1367 -7.03 -9.44 -74.27
CA GLU A 1367 -6.66 -10.42 -75.33
C GLU A 1367 -5.77 -11.55 -74.77
N SER A 1368 -6.20 -12.79 -75.04
CA SER A 1368 -5.34 -13.97 -75.07
C SER A 1368 -5.28 -14.42 -76.53
N PRO A 1369 -4.09 -14.76 -77.08
CA PRO A 1369 -4.01 -15.65 -78.22
C PRO A 1369 -3.39 -17.01 -77.85
N VAL A 1370 -3.87 -18.04 -78.53
CA VAL A 1370 -3.49 -19.45 -78.39
C VAL A 1370 -2.49 -19.80 -79.51
N LEU A 1371 -1.90 -21.02 -79.42
CA LEU A 1371 -1.28 -21.83 -80.49
C LEU A 1371 0.26 -21.75 -80.63
N ASP A 1372 0.99 -22.83 -80.96
CA ASP A 1372 0.78 -24.29 -80.84
C ASP A 1372 2.11 -25.02 -81.25
N PHE A 1373 2.10 -26.37 -81.22
CA PHE A 1373 3.00 -27.34 -81.87
C PHE A 1373 4.20 -27.91 -81.09
N SER A 1374 4.61 -29.10 -81.57
CA SER A 1374 4.97 -30.28 -80.77
C SER A 1374 5.77 -31.32 -81.59
N ALA A 1375 6.01 -32.53 -81.04
CA ALA A 1375 6.68 -33.73 -81.62
C ALA A 1375 8.22 -33.69 -81.71
N GLU A 1376 9.01 -34.78 -81.60
CA GLU A 1376 8.92 -36.21 -81.19
C GLU A 1376 10.40 -36.67 -80.92
N TYR A 1377 10.82 -37.70 -80.16
CA TYR A 1377 10.69 -39.19 -80.20
C TYR A 1377 11.44 -39.75 -78.95
N ALA A 1378 11.47 -41.03 -78.54
CA ALA A 1378 10.49 -42.11 -78.39
C ALA A 1378 11.20 -43.37 -77.80
N THR A 1379 10.63 -44.09 -76.82
CA THR A 1379 10.68 -45.58 -76.62
C THR A 1379 9.89 -46.05 -75.38
N GLU A 1380 8.60 -46.33 -75.60
CA GLU A 1380 7.73 -47.46 -75.16
C GLU A 1380 8.24 -48.70 -74.33
N PRO A 1381 7.36 -49.64 -73.84
CA PRO A 1381 5.95 -49.53 -73.32
C PRO A 1381 5.51 -50.59 -72.22
N LYS A 1382 4.20 -50.54 -71.83
CA LYS A 1382 3.31 -51.57 -71.16
C LYS A 1382 3.33 -51.66 -69.60
N SER A 1383 2.22 -51.97 -68.87
CA SER A 1383 0.76 -51.96 -69.13
C SER A 1383 -0.12 -52.30 -67.87
N ARG A 1384 -1.35 -51.71 -67.74
CA ARG A 1384 -2.56 -52.20 -66.97
C ARG A 1384 -2.46 -52.34 -65.42
N LYS A 1385 -3.26 -51.68 -64.55
CA LYS A 1385 -4.74 -51.66 -64.24
C LYS A 1385 -5.17 -52.58 -63.05
N ARG A 1386 -6.03 -52.03 -62.14
CA ARG A 1386 -7.05 -52.68 -61.24
C ARG A 1386 -6.57 -53.27 -59.85
N PRO A 1387 -7.46 -53.63 -58.87
CA PRO A 1387 -8.23 -52.72 -57.99
C PRO A 1387 -8.44 -53.26 -56.51
N ARG A 1388 -9.51 -52.82 -55.81
CA ARG A 1388 -9.95 -53.25 -54.44
C ARG A 1388 -10.63 -54.64 -54.36
N SER A 1389 -10.84 -55.12 -53.11
CA SER A 1389 -11.79 -56.16 -52.60
C SER A 1389 -11.43 -57.65 -52.81
N ILE A 1390 -11.72 -58.62 -51.92
CA ILE A 1390 -12.27 -58.67 -50.53
C ILE A 1390 -11.96 -60.08 -49.91
N GLU A 1391 -12.15 -60.27 -48.59
CA GLU A 1391 -12.27 -61.54 -47.82
C GLU A 1391 -11.03 -62.44 -47.52
N ASP A 1392 -10.65 -62.41 -46.25
CA ASP A 1392 -10.61 -63.50 -45.25
C ASP A 1392 -9.54 -64.64 -45.21
N ASN A 1393 -9.09 -64.82 -43.97
CA ASN A 1393 -8.60 -66.02 -43.27
C ASN A 1393 -7.19 -66.60 -43.53
N ASP A 1394 -6.37 -66.35 -42.51
CA ASP A 1394 -5.74 -67.37 -41.64
C ASP A 1394 -4.36 -68.00 -41.93
N GLU A 1395 -3.59 -67.96 -40.83
CA GLU A 1395 -2.61 -68.94 -40.33
C GLU A 1395 -1.19 -69.10 -40.94
N ASN A 1396 -0.22 -68.88 -40.04
CA ASN A 1396 0.94 -69.75 -39.75
C ASN A 1396 1.91 -70.11 -40.90
N THR A 1397 3.20 -69.74 -40.83
CA THR A 1397 4.12 -70.32 -39.82
C THR A 1397 5.47 -69.57 -39.71
N CYS A 1398 6.01 -69.58 -38.49
CA CYS A 1398 7.35 -69.09 -38.07
C CYS A 1398 8.44 -70.19 -38.36
N PRO A 1399 9.76 -70.10 -37.98
CA PRO A 1399 10.16 -70.01 -36.56
C PRO A 1399 11.60 -69.55 -36.14
N PHE A 1400 11.75 -69.40 -34.80
CA PHE A 1400 12.96 -69.53 -33.94
C PHE A 1400 14.01 -68.40 -33.91
N TYR A 1401 14.61 -68.00 -32.76
CA TYR A 1401 14.60 -68.49 -31.35
C TYR A 1401 15.20 -67.35 -30.44
N VAL A 1402 15.19 -67.28 -29.10
CA VAL A 1402 14.84 -68.15 -27.94
C VAL A 1402 14.20 -67.29 -26.82
N ASP A 1403 13.30 -67.86 -25.99
CA ASP A 1403 12.93 -67.38 -24.63
C ASP A 1403 13.39 -68.44 -23.60
N VAL A 1404 13.74 -68.06 -22.37
CA VAL A 1404 14.00 -69.01 -21.26
C VAL A 1404 13.18 -68.62 -20.04
N VAL A 1405 12.33 -69.55 -19.58
CA VAL A 1405 11.44 -69.41 -18.42
C VAL A 1405 12.02 -70.13 -17.21
N GLY A 1406 11.76 -69.60 -16.01
CA GLY A 1406 11.89 -70.28 -14.73
C GLY A 1406 10.73 -69.91 -13.80
N GLU A 1407 9.97 -70.93 -13.40
CA GLU A 1407 8.87 -71.00 -12.42
C GLU A 1407 9.38 -70.71 -10.96
N ASP A 1408 8.62 -70.50 -9.87
CA ASP A 1408 7.19 -70.25 -9.57
C ASP A 1408 7.09 -69.79 -8.07
N VAL A 1409 5.86 -69.63 -7.52
CA VAL A 1409 5.45 -69.74 -6.08
C VAL A 1409 5.28 -68.45 -5.22
N GLU A 1410 3.99 -68.07 -5.08
CA GLU A 1410 3.18 -67.70 -3.88
C GLU A 1410 3.57 -66.64 -2.80
N TYR A 1411 2.54 -65.84 -2.45
CA TYR A 1411 2.13 -65.28 -1.14
C TYR A 1411 3.18 -64.85 -0.07
N ASP A 1412 3.13 -63.58 0.38
CA ASP A 1412 2.35 -63.20 1.59
C ASP A 1412 2.16 -61.66 1.72
N SER A 1413 1.29 -61.27 2.65
CA SER A 1413 0.94 -59.92 3.11
C SER A 1413 1.83 -59.39 4.25
N ASP A 1414 1.89 -58.06 4.35
CA ASP A 1414 2.09 -57.17 5.53
C ASP A 1414 3.08 -56.02 5.21
N GLN A 1415 2.64 -54.77 5.07
CA GLN A 1415 2.14 -53.82 6.09
C GLN A 1415 3.24 -53.05 6.84
N CYS A 1416 3.09 -51.71 6.83
CA CYS A 1416 3.46 -50.78 7.90
C CYS A 1416 5.00 -50.49 8.07
N ILE A 1417 5.49 -49.27 8.32
CA ILE A 1417 4.87 -48.01 8.79
C ILE A 1417 5.56 -46.77 8.13
N GLY A 1418 4.74 -45.81 7.66
CA GLY A 1418 4.95 -44.37 7.88
C GLY A 1418 5.77 -43.53 6.87
N PHE A 1419 5.37 -42.29 6.56
CA PHE A 1419 4.14 -41.58 6.93
C PHE A 1419 3.90 -40.37 6.00
N ASP A 1420 2.64 -40.01 5.76
CA ASP A 1420 2.23 -38.66 5.34
C ASP A 1420 2.65 -37.62 6.41
N ALA A 1421 2.58 -36.29 6.25
CA ALA A 1421 1.73 -35.49 5.38
C ALA A 1421 2.27 -34.05 5.21
N CYS A 1422 1.51 -33.26 4.44
CA CYS A 1422 1.49 -31.80 4.44
C CYS A 1422 1.82 -31.14 5.80
N VAL A 1423 2.71 -30.14 5.80
CA VAL A 1423 2.41 -28.69 5.96
C VAL A 1423 3.70 -27.90 5.69
N PHE A 1424 3.71 -27.11 4.61
CA PHE A 1424 4.17 -25.72 4.57
C PHE A 1424 3.76 -25.06 3.25
#